data_AF-A0A934R6R3-F1
#
_entry.id   AF-A0A934R6R3-F1
#
_cell.length_a   1.000
_cell.length_b   1.000
_cell.length_c   1.000
_cell.angle_alpha   90.00
_cell.angle_beta   90.00
_cell.angle_gamma   90.00
#
_symmetry.space_group_name_H-M   'P 1'
#
loop_
_entity.id
_entity.type
_entity.pdbx_description
1 polymer ?
#
loop_
_entity_poly.entity_id
_entity_poly.type
_entity_poly.pdbx_seq_one_letter_code
_entity_poly.pdbx_strand_id
1 'polypeptide(L)'
;MKNDNMQTALRGALAVPAAALMLGAAEAGSTVALNFQSWYYESGAIPQTVGFGSGYQTTGFPVTAKAFGVEVADWTNTDPIAIKDPAVVNGIPFAGMSVDLNATNLWAGPYTGPGTTYADFGEAWPAGSVVQSHMTPGNYEATWSYIDNTGWEFKVSGLNAKFPNGYMVGLIGGGKTTATSSVEISDPDFNSLGTVAFTLLPDKMGVGASPVLTNDSIVFTNPNRPDPANCAVAGLIVTDKPVVTSCFPKTSLAATGASFTLTGTALGIGNLSYQWKRNGTDIPGAAAKNISYTVSSATAADIGTYTLVVSSSLYPANPATSEPVTVSVAAPVAVTWDGDTATSGAQNGSGSWDTTTANWWNGTADIVWNPINVASFGSGGNGSYTVSLAENISVQSGIIFNSGSYTIAPAASQTLTLTAPQSITTNVDAAITANLNGTAGFTKAGPAKLTLGGGNNPITGPVVVGAGTLAISRGGGGSSLTISPGATATTTVPDAIGYATNCSVLNVNGGTYNLGVTGNGLWSMDTTLNNASMTAVTGANWSYGGAGSKITNSGNSTISGGTFVLREGMPEDTLSIANTGSLIINSPISGNSRKVRLTGGGTTTFAGAGTNIYNVFVNGGTFSVTGRLTGTGLFMYDDTSLSVASSGSTPAISVSGFYILSDLPEPVGTNKVDFLSLSSTTVAPITTGDLMLEYPVTINVRSVTPVVGRYPLMATTTGSFSIASLTLGTLPSGITATLVDDLVNTGKIYLDVTAVAVPEIQWTGAVNGVWDINTTNNWSPAKYTDGSIVTFGDILGNTSVTLDATVVPGVVTFDNPTKNYSLSGTGAITGGTGLTKTGAGNLSINTNNTYTGPVILSGGTVTVGTGGTTGLLGGAGAITLEAATLVLDRSDAQTLGRQLIGSGGTLVKNGSGSLTMSAGTNNSDIIVNNGTLVATGGAFATAFAPGKLITINSGATLSTPNVHSLGSSVGGGGDVPVIAINGGNWLLGAEQYIRSLTMTAGSTTGTPAKDGIRTLSGSVYTINAAATSSTIASPLNLYNDLSLVVSDGAAADDLVISGVISNTKSITKSGPGRVLFSGPNTYTGTTTVTGGTLAVTGTSIPDTNKLVIDGGKVDVTGAETVDTLFYGAAQQVAGTYGSTASTATFKDNSRFSGTGVLTVVTGSSSGGFSAWATANAPSQTLAQDHDGDGVPNGIEYFMGLSGSASTASPGIQAGKISWPKGAGYTGVYGTDFTVQTSTNLSVWTDVPVSDPNLSNAAPLQYTLPAGSEKTFTRLKVTGP
;
A
#
# COMPACT_ATOMS: atom_id res chain seq x y z
N MET A 1 5.19 -43.67 6.69
CA MET A 1 6.26 -43.11 5.85
C MET A 1 7.42 -42.73 6.77
N LYS A 2 8.57 -43.40 6.58
CA LYS A 2 9.85 -43.08 7.25
C LYS A 2 10.41 -41.81 6.62
N ASN A 3 10.77 -40.79 7.41
CA ASN A 3 11.76 -39.82 6.96
C ASN A 3 12.46 -39.14 8.14
N ASP A 4 13.77 -39.33 8.22
CA ASP A 4 14.70 -38.95 9.30
C ASP A 4 15.12 -37.47 9.27
N ASN A 5 14.31 -36.57 8.68
CA ASN A 5 14.66 -35.15 8.50
C ASN A 5 13.89 -34.16 9.40
N MET A 6 13.21 -34.64 10.44
CA MET A 6 12.54 -33.78 11.44
C MET A 6 13.38 -33.48 12.71
N GLN A 7 14.61 -34.00 12.80
CA GLN A 7 15.46 -33.86 13.99
C GLN A 7 16.14 -32.49 14.13
N THR A 8 16.28 -31.72 13.05
CA THR A 8 16.94 -30.39 13.08
C THR A 8 15.94 -29.25 13.24
N ALA A 9 14.69 -29.43 12.79
CA ALA A 9 13.63 -28.41 12.89
C ALA A 9 13.00 -28.30 14.29
N LEU A 10 13.09 -29.35 15.12
CA LEU A 10 12.57 -29.32 16.50
C LEU A 10 13.57 -28.77 17.54
N ARG A 11 14.87 -28.68 17.21
CA ARG A 11 15.92 -28.16 18.12
C ARG A 11 16.04 -26.63 18.12
N GLY A 12 15.58 -25.95 17.07
CA GLY A 12 15.52 -24.48 17.01
C GLY A 12 14.29 -23.87 17.70
N ALA A 13 13.19 -24.62 17.82
CA ALA A 13 11.93 -24.14 18.38
C ALA A 13 11.90 -24.07 19.93
N LEU A 14 12.86 -24.68 20.62
CA LEU A 14 12.96 -24.70 22.09
C LEU A 14 14.06 -23.77 22.66
N ALA A 15 14.89 -23.16 21.82
CA ALA A 15 15.96 -22.24 22.26
C ALA A 15 15.51 -20.77 22.34
N VAL A 16 14.45 -20.38 21.62
CA VAL A 16 13.90 -19.02 21.59
C VAL A 16 13.11 -18.63 22.87
N PRO A 17 12.34 -19.54 23.53
CA PRO A 17 11.62 -19.18 24.75
C PRO A 17 12.51 -18.92 25.98
N ALA A 18 13.75 -19.42 26.01
CA ALA A 18 14.64 -19.31 27.17
C ALA A 18 15.41 -17.97 27.23
N ALA A 19 15.77 -17.39 26.08
CA ALA A 19 16.52 -16.14 26.01
C ALA A 19 15.64 -14.89 26.27
N ALA A 20 14.37 -14.92 25.84
CA ALA A 20 13.40 -13.85 26.12
C ALA A 20 13.02 -13.77 27.61
N LEU A 21 13.05 -14.90 28.32
CA LEU A 21 12.73 -14.96 29.75
C LEU A 21 13.90 -14.48 30.65
N MET A 22 15.14 -14.54 30.15
CA MET A 22 16.34 -14.11 30.87
C MET A 22 16.59 -12.59 30.78
N LEU A 23 16.17 -11.93 29.69
CA LEU A 23 16.36 -10.49 29.53
C LEU A 23 15.28 -9.67 30.26
N GLY A 24 14.02 -10.14 30.27
CA GLY A 24 12.95 -9.52 31.07
C GLY A 24 13.14 -9.66 32.59
N ALA A 25 13.89 -10.67 33.04
CA ALA A 25 14.31 -10.86 34.43
C ALA A 25 15.33 -9.79 34.89
N ALA A 26 16.24 -9.39 33.99
CA ALA A 26 17.29 -8.41 34.29
C ALA A 26 16.78 -6.96 34.38
N GLU A 27 15.77 -6.57 33.59
CA GLU A 27 15.17 -5.22 33.66
C GLU A 27 14.03 -5.10 34.71
N ALA A 28 13.38 -6.21 35.07
CA ALA A 28 12.38 -6.30 36.15
C ALA A 28 12.98 -6.48 37.56
N GLY A 29 14.31 -6.34 37.72
CA GLY A 29 14.98 -6.51 39.01
C GLY A 29 14.71 -7.86 39.70
N SER A 30 14.45 -8.92 38.93
CA SER A 30 14.04 -10.24 39.43
C SER A 30 14.86 -11.33 38.73
N THR A 31 15.70 -12.11 39.41
CA THR A 31 16.42 -13.23 38.76
C THR A 31 15.52 -14.47 38.60
N VAL A 32 15.51 -15.05 37.38
CA VAL A 32 14.79 -16.27 37.01
C VAL A 32 15.80 -17.37 36.67
N ALA A 33 15.79 -18.53 37.35
CA ALA A 33 16.26 -19.78 36.74
C ALA A 33 15.11 -20.66 36.26
N LEU A 34 15.30 -21.23 35.07
CA LEU A 34 14.50 -22.30 34.49
C LEU A 34 15.39 -23.53 34.33
N ASN A 35 14.88 -24.70 34.69
CA ASN A 35 15.40 -25.97 34.20
C ASN A 35 14.24 -26.80 33.62
N PHE A 36 14.40 -27.34 32.41
CA PHE A 36 13.41 -28.14 31.69
C PHE A 36 13.76 -29.63 31.76
N GLN A 37 12.81 -30.50 32.12
CA GLN A 37 12.87 -31.92 31.77
C GLN A 37 11.52 -32.41 31.24
N SER A 38 11.54 -33.07 30.07
CA SER A 38 10.42 -33.74 29.40
C SER A 38 10.56 -35.26 29.52
N TRP A 39 9.47 -36.00 29.78
CA TRP A 39 9.44 -37.47 29.74
C TRP A 39 8.64 -37.95 28.52
N TYR A 40 9.15 -38.94 27.77
CA TYR A 40 8.41 -39.70 26.75
C TYR A 40 8.85 -41.18 26.81
N TYR A 41 7.91 -42.12 26.78
CA TYR A 41 8.15 -43.56 26.73
C TYR A 41 7.92 -44.11 25.32
N GLU A 42 8.87 -44.88 24.78
CA GLU A 42 8.58 -45.92 23.78
C GLU A 42 9.21 -47.26 24.21
N SER A 43 8.39 -48.30 24.22
CA SER A 43 8.69 -49.73 24.06
C SER A 43 10.17 -50.18 24.21
N GLY A 44 10.49 -50.79 25.36
CA GLY A 44 11.39 -51.95 25.47
C GLY A 44 12.91 -51.73 25.38
N ALA A 45 13.54 -51.21 26.44
CA ALA A 45 14.86 -51.60 27.03
C ALA A 45 15.44 -50.46 27.91
N ILE A 46 16.24 -50.80 28.92
CA ILE A 46 16.57 -50.04 30.16
C ILE A 46 17.79 -49.07 29.98
N PRO A 47 17.83 -47.84 30.56
CA PRO A 47 19.03 -46.95 30.55
C PRO A 47 19.69 -46.62 31.91
N GLN A 48 21.00 -46.26 31.88
CA GLN A 48 21.90 -45.84 32.99
C GLN A 48 22.35 -44.35 32.92
N THR A 49 22.95 -43.80 34.01
CA THR A 49 23.12 -42.36 34.38
C THR A 49 24.60 -41.85 34.48
N VAL A 50 24.92 -40.57 34.18
CA VAL A 50 26.15 -39.80 34.62
C VAL A 50 25.90 -38.26 34.70
N GLY A 51 26.48 -37.52 35.68
CA GLY A 51 26.18 -36.11 36.11
C GLY A 51 27.24 -34.97 35.96
N PHE A 52 27.08 -33.81 36.65
CA PHE A 52 27.79 -32.48 36.52
C PHE A 52 28.14 -31.75 37.86
N GLY A 53 29.13 -30.82 37.87
CA GLY A 53 29.65 -29.99 39.01
C GLY A 53 29.56 -28.43 38.88
N SER A 54 30.16 -27.65 39.81
CA SER A 54 29.70 -26.37 40.45
C SER A 54 30.46 -25.02 40.20
N GLY A 55 29.83 -23.85 40.52
CA GLY A 55 30.47 -22.57 40.96
C GLY A 55 29.79 -21.20 40.63
N TYR A 56 29.26 -20.44 41.63
CA TYR A 56 29.28 -18.96 41.87
C TYR A 56 28.35 -18.61 43.07
N GLN A 57 28.58 -17.55 43.87
CA GLN A 57 27.75 -16.97 44.97
C GLN A 57 27.56 -15.45 44.75
N THR A 58 26.45 -14.85 45.22
CA THR A 58 26.27 -13.38 45.35
C THR A 58 25.58 -13.10 46.69
N THR A 59 26.04 -12.05 47.36
CA THR A 59 25.78 -11.62 48.74
C THR A 59 24.40 -10.97 48.91
N GLY A 60 23.68 -11.36 49.97
CA GLY A 60 22.38 -10.78 50.32
C GLY A 60 22.52 -9.55 51.23
N PHE A 61 21.92 -8.43 50.80
CA PHE A 61 21.53 -7.33 51.69
C PHE A 61 20.24 -7.71 52.43
N PRO A 62 20.05 -7.32 53.71
CA PRO A 62 18.79 -7.53 54.42
C PRO A 62 17.71 -6.59 53.89
N VAL A 63 16.66 -7.15 53.28
CA VAL A 63 15.45 -6.41 52.94
C VAL A 63 14.67 -6.18 54.24
N THR A 64 14.65 -4.93 54.69
CA THR A 64 13.90 -4.47 55.88
C THR A 64 12.39 -4.61 55.65
N ALA A 65 11.66 -4.94 56.71
CA ALA A 65 10.25 -5.36 56.80
C ALA A 65 9.16 -4.38 56.27
N LYS A 66 9.50 -3.47 55.36
CA LYS A 66 8.54 -2.59 54.68
C LYS A 66 7.76 -3.30 53.56
N ALA A 67 8.12 -4.53 53.20
CA ALA A 67 7.51 -5.31 52.12
C ALA A 67 6.26 -6.14 52.54
N PHE A 68 5.85 -6.14 53.81
CA PHE A 68 4.77 -7.00 54.34
C PHE A 68 3.71 -6.28 55.21
N GLY A 69 3.67 -4.95 55.26
CA GLY A 69 2.48 -4.21 55.70
C GLY A 69 2.07 -4.31 57.19
N VAL A 70 3.02 -4.32 58.14
CA VAL A 70 2.73 -4.31 59.59
C VAL A 70 3.28 -3.03 60.26
N GLU A 71 2.52 -2.43 61.19
CA GLU A 71 2.88 -1.21 61.94
C GLU A 71 4.09 -1.37 62.89
N VAL A 72 4.84 -0.28 63.10
CA VAL A 72 6.27 -0.24 63.47
C VAL A 72 6.55 -0.15 65.00
N ALA A 73 5.65 -0.59 65.87
CA ALA A 73 5.93 -0.62 67.31
C ALA A 73 6.42 -2.02 67.72
N ASP A 74 7.61 -2.10 68.33
CA ASP A 74 8.24 -3.28 68.99
C ASP A 74 9.33 -4.07 68.23
N TRP A 75 9.92 -3.55 67.15
CA TRP A 75 10.98 -4.26 66.37
C TRP A 75 12.43 -4.10 66.87
N THR A 76 12.63 -3.70 68.12
CA THR A 76 13.96 -3.80 68.74
C THR A 76 13.89 -4.71 69.95
N ASN A 77 13.97 -6.03 69.71
CA ASN A 77 14.56 -6.89 70.72
C ASN A 77 16.08 -6.63 70.69
N THR A 78 16.58 -5.97 71.72
CA THR A 78 17.98 -5.57 71.86
C THR A 78 18.95 -6.71 72.16
N ASP A 79 18.46 -7.95 72.28
CA ASP A 79 19.30 -9.15 72.43
C ASP A 79 18.99 -10.19 71.35
N PRO A 80 19.61 -10.12 70.16
CA PRO A 80 19.76 -11.31 69.32
C PRO A 80 20.39 -12.44 70.13
N ILE A 81 19.73 -13.59 70.23
CA ILE A 81 20.31 -14.79 70.87
C ILE A 81 21.46 -15.27 69.99
N ALA A 82 22.69 -14.96 70.38
CA ALA A 82 23.90 -15.43 69.72
C ALA A 82 24.16 -16.89 70.12
N ILE A 83 23.84 -17.84 69.24
CA ILE A 83 24.20 -19.26 69.41
C ILE A 83 25.71 -19.37 69.12
N LYS A 84 26.51 -19.57 70.17
CA LYS A 84 27.98 -19.47 70.10
C LYS A 84 28.72 -20.81 70.20
N ASP A 85 28.01 -21.93 70.26
CA ASP A 85 28.59 -23.29 70.35
C ASP A 85 27.74 -24.29 69.54
N PRO A 86 28.33 -25.29 68.85
CA PRO A 86 27.63 -26.13 67.87
C PRO A 86 26.92 -27.33 68.53
N ALA A 87 26.18 -27.12 69.63
CA ALA A 87 25.43 -28.18 70.31
C ALA A 87 23.94 -27.80 70.49
N VAL A 88 23.06 -28.74 70.14
CA VAL A 88 21.58 -28.78 70.31
C VAL A 88 20.98 -27.62 71.13
N VAL A 89 20.17 -26.78 70.47
CA VAL A 89 19.39 -25.71 71.13
C VAL A 89 17.92 -26.10 71.15
N ASN A 90 17.37 -26.35 72.33
CA ASN A 90 15.97 -26.75 72.52
C ASN A 90 15.18 -25.70 73.31
N GLY A 91 13.89 -25.56 72.98
CA GLY A 91 12.88 -24.91 73.79
C GLY A 91 12.79 -23.40 73.59
N ILE A 92 13.14 -22.86 72.41
CA ILE A 92 13.03 -21.42 72.15
C ILE A 92 11.55 -21.06 71.98
N PRO A 93 10.92 -20.31 72.91
CA PRO A 93 9.51 -19.96 72.79
C PRO A 93 9.31 -18.85 71.74
N PHE A 94 8.37 -19.06 70.83
CA PHE A 94 8.04 -18.15 69.74
C PHE A 94 6.52 -18.00 69.63
N ALA A 95 5.96 -16.90 70.14
CA ALA A 95 4.55 -16.54 70.00
C ALA A 95 3.52 -17.62 70.40
N GLY A 96 3.88 -18.50 71.36
CA GLY A 96 3.07 -19.64 71.82
C GLY A 96 3.47 -20.99 71.20
N MET A 97 4.36 -20.98 70.21
CA MET A 97 5.05 -22.14 69.67
C MET A 97 6.43 -22.30 70.35
N SER A 98 7.08 -23.45 70.18
CA SER A 98 8.45 -23.72 70.62
C SER A 98 9.29 -24.23 69.45
N VAL A 99 10.55 -23.79 69.40
CA VAL A 99 11.48 -24.09 68.30
C VAL A 99 12.72 -24.79 68.85
N ASP A 100 13.06 -25.92 68.23
CA ASP A 100 14.24 -26.74 68.53
C ASP A 100 15.14 -26.83 67.29
N LEU A 101 16.46 -26.68 67.45
CA LEU A 101 17.48 -26.78 66.39
C LEU A 101 18.63 -27.71 66.81
N ASN A 102 18.94 -28.70 65.96
CA ASN A 102 20.03 -29.64 66.14
C ASN A 102 20.91 -29.69 64.87
N ALA A 103 22.20 -29.35 64.96
CA ALA A 103 23.17 -29.37 63.84
C ALA A 103 24.45 -30.11 64.26
N THR A 104 24.98 -31.00 63.43
CA THR A 104 25.97 -31.99 63.92
C THR A 104 27.45 -31.76 63.57
N ASN A 105 27.88 -30.84 62.69
CA ASN A 105 29.33 -30.59 62.41
C ASN A 105 29.62 -29.21 61.79
N LEU A 106 30.74 -28.53 62.09
CA LEU A 106 31.20 -27.29 61.40
C LEU A 106 32.75 -27.32 61.29
N TRP A 107 33.34 -27.08 60.11
CA TRP A 107 34.81 -27.20 59.88
C TRP A 107 35.51 -25.83 59.79
N ALA A 108 36.69 -25.66 60.42
CA ALA A 108 37.51 -24.44 60.42
C ALA A 108 39.01 -24.77 60.13
N GLY A 109 39.65 -24.10 59.14
CA GLY A 109 41.11 -24.14 58.94
C GLY A 109 41.65 -23.42 57.66
N PRO A 110 42.87 -22.79 57.67
CA PRO A 110 43.34 -21.80 56.66
C PRO A 110 44.41 -22.34 55.67
N TYR A 111 44.64 -21.66 54.52
CA TYR A 111 45.66 -22.02 53.50
C TYR A 111 46.59 -20.83 53.14
N THR A 112 47.91 -21.06 53.02
CA THR A 112 48.95 -20.11 52.57
C THR A 112 49.73 -20.65 51.35
N GLY A 113 50.00 -19.80 50.33
CA GLY A 113 50.67 -20.14 49.04
C GLY A 113 52.21 -20.34 49.10
N PRO A 114 52.95 -20.45 47.97
CA PRO A 114 53.14 -19.33 47.02
C PRO A 114 53.42 -19.66 45.52
N GLY A 115 53.14 -18.71 44.61
CA GLY A 115 53.78 -18.64 43.28
C GLY A 115 52.92 -18.10 42.12
N THR A 116 53.05 -16.79 41.83
CA THR A 116 52.53 -15.99 40.68
C THR A 116 51.09 -15.42 40.76
N THR A 117 51.02 -14.20 41.33
CA THR A 117 50.41 -12.96 40.77
C THR A 117 49.02 -13.06 40.08
N TYR A 118 47.89 -12.89 40.77
CA TYR A 118 47.20 -11.67 41.26
C TYR A 118 46.57 -10.75 40.18
N ALA A 119 45.24 -10.82 40.08
CA ALA A 119 44.33 -9.68 39.96
C ALA A 119 43.00 -10.04 40.66
N ASP A 120 42.87 -9.54 41.89
CA ASP A 120 41.66 -9.31 42.71
C ASP A 120 40.58 -10.39 42.86
N PHE A 121 40.74 -11.21 43.91
CA PHE A 121 39.67 -11.41 44.90
C PHE A 121 40.26 -11.08 46.29
N GLY A 122 40.56 -9.80 46.49
CA GLY A 122 40.83 -9.24 47.80
C GLY A 122 39.50 -8.94 48.50
N GLU A 123 39.10 -9.82 49.41
CA GLU A 123 38.76 -9.41 50.77
C GLU A 123 38.87 -10.62 51.69
N ALA A 124 39.93 -10.61 52.48
CA ALA A 124 40.05 -11.44 53.67
C ALA A 124 38.90 -11.07 54.61
N TRP A 125 38.00 -12.01 54.88
CA TRP A 125 37.14 -11.90 56.05
C TRP A 125 38.05 -11.90 57.29
N PRO A 126 37.91 -10.95 58.24
CA PRO A 126 38.73 -10.92 59.44
C PRO A 126 38.64 -12.26 60.18
N ALA A 127 39.79 -12.84 60.50
CA ALA A 127 39.91 -13.92 61.45
C ALA A 127 39.27 -13.48 62.78
N GLY A 128 38.08 -14.01 63.06
CA GLY A 128 37.21 -13.58 64.17
C GLY A 128 35.73 -13.35 63.80
N SER A 129 35.36 -13.42 62.52
CA SER A 129 33.97 -13.20 62.07
C SER A 129 33.13 -14.48 62.20
N VAL A 130 32.29 -14.53 63.23
CA VAL A 130 31.30 -15.60 63.48
C VAL A 130 30.21 -15.55 62.40
N VAL A 131 29.83 -16.69 61.80
CA VAL A 131 28.55 -16.82 61.08
C VAL A 131 27.45 -16.69 62.14
N GLN A 132 26.91 -15.50 62.31
CA GLN A 132 25.83 -15.27 63.28
C GLN A 132 24.50 -15.70 62.65
N SER A 133 23.99 -16.86 63.06
CA SER A 133 22.60 -17.25 62.82
C SER A 133 21.71 -16.46 63.78
N HIS A 134 21.06 -15.41 63.27
CA HIS A 134 20.09 -14.62 64.01
C HIS A 134 18.68 -15.22 63.86
N MET A 135 17.95 -15.36 64.97
CA MET A 135 16.50 -15.56 64.98
C MET A 135 15.84 -14.26 65.40
N THR A 136 14.98 -13.70 64.55
CA THR A 136 14.26 -12.45 64.85
C THR A 136 12.78 -12.76 65.04
N PRO A 137 12.17 -12.43 66.19
CA PRO A 137 10.74 -12.59 66.38
C PRO A 137 9.91 -11.62 65.53
N GLY A 138 8.94 -12.12 64.75
CA GLY A 138 7.95 -11.34 63.98
C GLY A 138 6.54 -11.96 64.04
N ASN A 139 5.55 -11.33 63.41
CA ASN A 139 4.11 -11.69 63.40
C ASN A 139 3.81 -13.12 62.92
N TYR A 140 4.11 -14.10 63.78
CA TYR A 140 3.98 -15.53 63.54
C TYR A 140 4.90 -16.08 62.42
N GLU A 141 5.94 -15.33 62.07
CA GLU A 141 6.98 -15.68 61.09
C GLU A 141 8.33 -15.90 61.79
N ALA A 142 8.95 -17.06 61.57
CA ALA A 142 10.30 -17.33 62.04
C ALA A 142 11.28 -17.19 60.87
N THR A 143 12.10 -16.15 60.90
CA THR A 143 13.16 -15.94 59.91
C THR A 143 14.53 -16.25 60.49
N TRP A 144 15.35 -16.98 59.74
CA TRP A 144 16.74 -17.27 60.05
C TRP A 144 17.62 -16.89 58.88
N SER A 145 18.79 -16.31 59.16
CA SER A 145 19.59 -15.74 58.07
C SER A 145 20.52 -16.74 57.37
N TYR A 146 20.96 -17.83 58.03
CA TYR A 146 21.85 -18.81 57.41
C TYR A 146 22.06 -20.07 58.28
N ILE A 147 21.92 -21.28 57.72
CA ILE A 147 22.35 -22.56 58.31
C ILE A 147 23.06 -23.35 57.20
N ASP A 148 24.31 -23.78 57.44
CA ASP A 148 25.17 -24.41 56.42
C ASP A 148 25.11 -25.95 56.40
N ASN A 149 25.83 -26.55 55.43
CA ASN A 149 25.66 -27.90 54.87
C ASN A 149 26.04 -29.09 55.78
N THR A 150 25.65 -29.11 57.05
CA THR A 150 25.86 -30.28 57.92
C THR A 150 24.53 -30.76 58.48
N GLY A 151 24.27 -32.07 58.38
CA GLY A 151 22.97 -32.67 58.70
C GLY A 151 22.31 -32.05 59.94
N TRP A 152 21.17 -31.41 59.72
CA TRP A 152 20.43 -30.65 60.70
C TRP A 152 18.96 -31.08 60.78
N GLU A 153 18.38 -30.92 61.96
CA GLU A 153 16.96 -31.08 62.25
C GLU A 153 16.45 -29.83 62.94
N PHE A 154 15.33 -29.29 62.44
CA PHE A 154 14.65 -28.13 62.98
C PHE A 154 13.19 -28.50 63.25
N LYS A 155 12.72 -28.32 64.48
CA LYS A 155 11.36 -28.67 64.87
C LYS A 155 10.62 -27.45 65.39
N VAL A 156 9.41 -27.23 64.90
CA VAL A 156 8.45 -26.24 65.43
C VAL A 156 7.32 -27.01 66.10
N SER A 157 6.95 -26.62 67.33
CA SER A 157 5.92 -27.27 68.13
C SER A 157 4.97 -26.25 68.79
N GLY A 158 3.79 -26.65 69.26
CA GLY A 158 2.73 -25.75 69.75
C GLY A 158 1.86 -25.13 68.66
N LEU A 159 1.90 -25.68 67.45
CA LEU A 159 1.20 -25.13 66.27
C LEU A 159 -0.32 -25.28 66.37
N ASN A 160 -0.83 -26.37 66.96
CA ASN A 160 -2.27 -26.65 67.05
C ASN A 160 -2.91 -25.79 68.15
N ALA A 161 -2.20 -25.55 69.26
CA ALA A 161 -2.63 -24.60 70.29
C ALA A 161 -2.79 -23.17 69.74
N LYS A 162 -1.97 -22.81 68.75
CA LYS A 162 -2.00 -21.48 68.11
C LYS A 162 -2.96 -21.39 66.93
N PHE A 163 -3.02 -22.44 66.11
CA PHE A 163 -3.80 -22.52 64.88
C PHE A 163 -4.69 -23.78 64.87
N PRO A 164 -5.73 -23.83 65.71
CA PRO A 164 -6.52 -25.04 65.96
C PRO A 164 -7.37 -25.51 64.77
N ASN A 165 -7.57 -24.63 63.79
CA ASN A 165 -8.37 -24.89 62.60
C ASN A 165 -7.50 -25.19 61.36
N GLY A 166 -6.20 -25.42 61.57
CA GLY A 166 -5.21 -25.69 60.54
C GLY A 166 -4.49 -24.45 60.04
N TYR A 167 -3.30 -24.68 59.50
CA TYR A 167 -2.36 -23.66 59.04
C TYR A 167 -1.64 -24.16 57.78
N MET A 168 -1.04 -23.24 57.03
CA MET A 168 -0.10 -23.61 55.96
C MET A 168 1.30 -23.18 56.33
N VAL A 169 2.25 -23.97 55.84
CA VAL A 169 3.67 -23.73 55.99
C VAL A 169 4.29 -23.48 54.63
N GLY A 170 5.04 -22.38 54.53
CA GLY A 170 5.80 -22.00 53.35
C GLY A 170 7.27 -21.88 53.66
N LEU A 171 8.12 -22.62 52.94
CA LEU A 171 9.57 -22.49 53.03
C LEU A 171 10.08 -21.41 52.08
N ILE A 172 11.02 -20.58 52.54
CA ILE A 172 11.78 -19.63 51.72
C ILE A 172 13.19 -20.21 51.55
N GLY A 173 13.48 -20.79 50.40
CA GLY A 173 14.78 -21.40 50.08
C GLY A 173 15.69 -20.55 49.18
N GLY A 174 17.01 -20.75 49.28
CA GLY A 174 18.03 -20.20 48.36
C GLY A 174 19.24 -21.14 48.20
N GLY A 175 19.31 -21.90 47.11
CA GLY A 175 20.44 -22.80 46.80
C GLY A 175 21.00 -22.53 45.40
N LYS A 176 22.32 -22.71 45.23
CA LYS A 176 23.06 -22.27 44.03
C LYS A 176 23.70 -23.42 43.23
N THR A 177 23.08 -24.61 43.21
CA THR A 177 23.60 -25.77 42.45
C THR A 177 22.50 -26.64 41.81
N THR A 178 22.92 -27.49 40.87
CA THR A 178 22.12 -28.33 39.97
C THR A 178 21.73 -29.71 40.53
N ALA A 179 21.88 -29.95 41.84
CA ALA A 179 21.46 -31.19 42.50
C ALA A 179 20.16 -30.96 43.29
N THR A 180 19.25 -31.93 43.28
CA THR A 180 18.04 -31.90 44.12
C THR A 180 18.44 -32.08 45.59
N SER A 181 18.49 -30.98 46.34
CA SER A 181 18.55 -31.03 47.79
C SER A 181 17.13 -31.10 48.34
N SER A 182 16.82 -32.17 49.08
CA SER A 182 15.52 -32.37 49.71
C SER A 182 15.56 -31.87 51.15
N VAL A 183 14.68 -30.92 51.47
CA VAL A 183 14.25 -30.71 52.86
C VAL A 183 13.06 -31.62 53.08
N GLU A 184 13.18 -32.53 54.02
CA GLU A 184 12.09 -33.41 54.40
C GLU A 184 11.28 -32.73 55.50
N ILE A 185 9.99 -32.52 55.25
CA ILE A 185 9.04 -32.17 56.29
C ILE A 185 8.34 -33.45 56.75
N SER A 186 8.40 -33.73 58.04
CA SER A 186 7.67 -34.83 58.67
C SER A 186 6.76 -34.33 59.78
N ASP A 187 5.57 -34.92 59.82
CA ASP A 187 4.53 -34.73 60.83
C ASP A 187 4.28 -36.10 61.50
N PRO A 188 4.41 -36.22 62.83
CA PRO A 188 4.41 -37.51 63.53
C PRO A 188 3.13 -38.34 63.42
N ASP A 189 1.99 -37.76 63.01
CA ASP A 189 0.71 -38.49 62.88
C ASP A 189 0.37 -38.88 61.42
N PHE A 190 1.18 -38.46 60.43
CA PHE A 190 1.00 -38.78 59.00
C PHE A 190 1.87 -39.97 58.53
N ASN A 191 2.08 -40.97 59.39
CA ASN A 191 2.97 -42.12 59.15
C ASN A 191 2.56 -43.11 58.03
N SER A 192 1.71 -42.75 57.07
CA SER A 192 1.39 -43.64 55.93
C SER A 192 1.23 -42.98 54.56
N LEU A 193 1.50 -41.68 54.40
CA LEU A 193 1.44 -41.00 53.10
C LEU A 193 2.60 -40.02 52.88
N GLY A 194 3.83 -40.54 52.87
CA GLY A 194 4.99 -39.94 52.19
C GLY A 194 5.55 -38.63 52.77
N THR A 195 6.84 -38.66 53.12
CA THR A 195 7.66 -37.47 53.32
C THR A 195 7.38 -36.42 52.23
N VAL A 196 6.99 -35.20 52.61
CA VAL A 196 6.85 -34.10 51.63
C VAL A 196 8.25 -33.58 51.36
N ALA A 197 8.90 -34.17 50.36
CA ALA A 197 10.19 -33.71 49.89
C ALA A 197 9.98 -32.41 49.10
N PHE A 198 10.43 -31.29 49.67
CA PHE A 198 10.49 -30.04 48.92
C PHE A 198 11.71 -30.11 48.02
N THR A 199 11.47 -30.20 46.72
CA THR A 199 12.54 -30.04 45.74
C THR A 199 12.80 -28.55 45.60
N LEU A 200 13.89 -28.08 46.20
CA LEU A 200 14.38 -26.73 45.92
C LEU A 200 14.89 -26.72 44.47
N LEU A 201 14.24 -25.92 43.60
CA LEU A 201 14.68 -25.75 42.22
C LEU A 201 15.88 -24.79 42.17
N PRO A 202 16.84 -24.99 41.23
CA PRO A 202 17.97 -24.06 41.07
C PRO A 202 17.48 -22.62 40.78
N ASP A 203 18.12 -21.62 41.42
CA ASP A 203 17.97 -20.15 41.32
C ASP A 203 16.56 -19.52 41.25
N LYS A 204 15.60 -19.96 42.08
CA LYS A 204 14.36 -19.21 42.37
C LYS A 204 14.07 -19.11 43.87
N MET A 205 13.90 -17.90 44.40
CA MET A 205 13.26 -17.68 45.71
C MET A 205 11.75 -17.86 45.54
N GLY A 206 11.20 -18.98 45.99
CA GLY A 206 9.77 -19.28 45.87
C GLY A 206 9.25 -20.02 47.10
N VAL A 207 8.02 -19.70 47.48
CA VAL A 207 7.29 -20.41 48.54
C VAL A 207 6.54 -21.58 47.91
N GLY A 208 6.96 -22.81 48.22
CA GLY A 208 6.21 -24.01 47.83
C GLY A 208 4.92 -24.11 48.65
N ALA A 209 3.79 -24.41 48.00
CA ALA A 209 2.54 -24.66 48.70
C ALA A 209 2.60 -26.04 49.38
N SER A 210 2.44 -26.07 50.70
CA SER A 210 2.27 -27.31 51.47
C SER A 210 0.78 -27.65 51.64
N PRO A 211 0.39 -28.93 51.77
CA PRO A 211 -0.95 -29.29 52.24
C PRO A 211 -1.28 -28.60 53.57
N VAL A 212 -2.58 -28.48 53.87
CA VAL A 212 -3.07 -27.98 55.17
C VAL A 212 -2.57 -28.92 56.27
N LEU A 213 -1.84 -28.37 57.24
CA LEU A 213 -1.31 -29.10 58.38
C LEU A 213 -2.13 -28.72 59.62
N THR A 214 -2.40 -29.70 60.47
CA THR A 214 -3.28 -29.54 61.66
C THR A 214 -2.64 -30.06 62.94
N ASN A 215 -1.39 -30.51 62.90
CA ASN A 215 -0.75 -31.10 64.07
C ASN A 215 0.00 -30.06 64.91
N ASP A 216 0.35 -30.45 66.12
CA ASP A 216 1.00 -29.60 67.10
C ASP A 216 2.50 -29.43 66.84
N SER A 217 3.14 -30.29 66.04
CA SER A 217 4.55 -30.13 65.69
C SER A 217 4.92 -30.56 64.27
N ILE A 218 5.88 -29.85 63.69
CA ILE A 218 6.47 -30.10 62.38
C ILE A 218 7.99 -30.17 62.50
N VAL A 219 8.58 -31.17 61.84
CA VAL A 219 10.03 -31.37 61.81
C VAL A 219 10.54 -31.18 60.38
N PHE A 220 11.60 -30.41 60.22
CA PHE A 220 12.34 -30.16 59.00
C PHE A 220 13.73 -30.78 59.14
N THR A 221 14.10 -31.68 58.26
CA THR A 221 15.42 -32.32 58.27
C THR A 221 16.17 -32.13 56.95
N ASN A 222 17.50 -32.02 57.06
CA ASN A 222 18.42 -32.16 55.94
C ASN A 222 19.29 -33.41 56.14
N PRO A 223 18.99 -34.53 55.47
CA PRO A 223 19.62 -35.82 55.74
C PRO A 223 20.97 -36.08 55.06
N ASN A 224 21.49 -35.23 54.14
CA ASN A 224 22.67 -35.54 53.32
C ASN A 224 23.99 -34.87 53.79
N ARG A 225 25.07 -35.67 53.91
CA ARG A 225 26.42 -35.24 54.33
C ARG A 225 27.51 -35.87 53.44
N PRO A 226 27.68 -35.53 52.14
CA PRO A 226 28.97 -34.96 51.64
C PRO A 226 28.94 -34.22 50.26
N ASP A 227 29.35 -32.94 50.17
CA ASP A 227 30.21 -32.25 49.15
C ASP A 227 30.04 -30.69 49.29
N PRO A 228 31.09 -29.84 49.20
CA PRO A 228 31.06 -28.44 49.69
C PRO A 228 30.30 -27.38 48.86
N ALA A 229 29.34 -27.72 48.00
CA ALA A 229 28.69 -26.74 47.11
C ALA A 229 27.27 -26.31 47.57
N ASN A 230 27.22 -25.31 48.47
CA ASN A 230 26.16 -24.35 48.83
C ASN A 230 24.65 -24.72 48.64
N CYS A 231 23.99 -25.15 49.72
CA CYS A 231 22.53 -25.05 49.91
C CYS A 231 22.22 -24.18 51.14
N ALA A 232 21.27 -23.23 51.05
CA ALA A 232 20.81 -22.44 52.18
C ALA A 232 19.26 -22.34 52.22
N VAL A 233 18.68 -22.37 53.42
CA VAL A 233 17.27 -22.00 53.65
C VAL A 233 17.26 -20.64 54.35
N ALA A 234 16.39 -19.73 53.93
CA ALA A 234 16.39 -18.32 54.34
C ALA A 234 15.13 -17.86 55.11
N GLY A 235 14.11 -18.71 55.32
CA GLY A 235 12.98 -18.38 56.20
C GLY A 235 11.77 -19.33 56.12
N LEU A 236 10.81 -19.12 57.03
CA LEU A 236 9.57 -19.89 57.17
C LEU A 236 8.35 -18.99 57.41
N ILE A 237 7.27 -19.22 56.65
CA ILE A 237 5.96 -18.57 56.86
C ILE A 237 4.97 -19.61 57.38
N VAL A 238 4.29 -19.30 58.49
CA VAL A 238 3.17 -20.09 59.01
C VAL A 238 1.96 -19.17 59.13
N THR A 239 0.84 -19.50 58.48
CA THR A 239 -0.35 -18.62 58.48
C THR A 239 -1.69 -19.35 58.45
N ASP A 240 -2.69 -18.72 59.06
CA ASP A 240 -4.10 -19.12 59.17
C ASP A 240 -5.04 -18.15 58.42
N LYS A 241 -4.55 -17.19 57.63
CA LYS A 241 -5.39 -16.28 56.83
C LYS A 241 -4.87 -16.17 55.40
N PRO A 242 -5.69 -15.71 54.44
CA PRO A 242 -5.20 -15.44 53.10
C PRO A 242 -4.04 -14.43 53.12
N VAL A 243 -3.18 -14.51 52.10
CA VAL A 243 -2.08 -13.57 51.85
C VAL A 243 -2.10 -13.24 50.37
N VAL A 244 -2.23 -11.95 50.02
CA VAL A 244 -2.02 -11.49 48.65
C VAL A 244 -0.52 -11.37 48.44
N THR A 245 0.03 -12.22 47.57
CA THR A 245 1.47 -12.27 47.33
C THR A 245 1.93 -11.26 46.29
N SER A 246 1.02 -10.83 45.39
CA SER A 246 1.28 -9.72 44.46
C SER A 246 0.01 -9.19 43.79
N CYS A 247 0.08 -7.94 43.32
CA CYS A 247 -0.87 -7.34 42.37
C CYS A 247 -0.10 -6.57 41.28
N PHE A 248 -0.50 -6.75 40.02
CA PHE A 248 0.20 -6.20 38.86
C PHE A 248 -0.77 -5.72 37.77
N PRO A 249 -0.37 -4.67 37.01
CA PRO A 249 0.83 -3.83 37.23
C PRO A 249 0.65 -2.89 38.45
N LYS A 250 1.74 -2.35 39.03
CA LYS A 250 1.66 -1.40 40.17
C LYS A 250 1.10 -0.02 39.76
N THR A 251 1.38 0.37 38.52
CA THR A 251 0.82 1.56 37.84
C THR A 251 0.30 1.09 36.48
N SER A 252 -0.86 1.60 36.06
CA SER A 252 -1.44 1.33 34.75
C SER A 252 -1.81 2.66 34.09
N LEU A 253 -1.25 2.93 32.90
CA LEU A 253 -1.61 4.07 32.08
C LEU A 253 -2.31 3.55 30.81
N ALA A 254 -3.56 3.94 30.62
CA ALA A 254 -4.37 3.56 29.47
C ALA A 254 -4.76 4.78 28.65
N ALA A 255 -4.71 4.67 27.31
CA ALA A 255 -5.37 5.64 26.45
C ALA A 255 -6.90 5.55 26.63
N THR A 256 -7.60 6.66 26.46
CA THR A 256 -9.08 6.66 26.46
C THR A 256 -9.59 5.71 25.37
N GLY A 257 -10.43 4.74 25.73
CA GLY A 257 -10.92 3.69 24.85
C GLY A 257 -10.08 2.41 24.80
N ALA A 258 -8.86 2.39 25.35
CA ALA A 258 -8.01 1.20 25.42
C ALA A 258 -8.41 0.27 26.58
N SER A 259 -8.10 -1.02 26.47
CA SER A 259 -8.33 -1.96 27.57
C SER A 259 -7.16 -1.99 28.56
N PHE A 260 -7.44 -2.20 29.84
CA PHE A 260 -6.42 -2.55 30.84
C PHE A 260 -6.89 -3.71 31.73
N THR A 261 -5.94 -4.52 32.18
CA THR A 261 -6.20 -5.66 33.06
C THR A 261 -5.36 -5.55 34.32
N LEU A 262 -5.99 -5.73 35.46
CA LEU A 262 -5.38 -5.85 36.77
C LEU A 262 -5.42 -7.32 37.20
N THR A 263 -4.33 -7.84 37.73
CA THR A 263 -4.22 -9.23 38.18
C THR A 263 -3.63 -9.30 39.58
N GLY A 264 -3.95 -10.34 40.33
CA GLY A 264 -3.33 -10.63 41.62
C GLY A 264 -2.93 -12.09 41.76
N THR A 265 -2.17 -12.40 42.80
CA THR A 265 -1.87 -13.76 43.27
C THR A 265 -2.13 -13.84 44.76
N ALA A 266 -2.74 -14.93 45.24
CA ALA A 266 -3.04 -15.09 46.65
C ALA A 266 -2.85 -16.54 47.12
N LEU A 267 -2.44 -16.68 48.37
CA LEU A 267 -2.39 -17.93 49.13
C LEU A 267 -3.46 -17.89 50.22
N GLY A 268 -3.97 -19.05 50.64
CA GLY A 268 -4.87 -19.15 51.79
C GLY A 268 -5.57 -20.50 51.83
N ILE A 269 -6.12 -20.84 52.99
CA ILE A 269 -6.83 -22.11 53.18
C ILE A 269 -8.31 -21.99 52.83
N GLY A 270 -8.96 -23.08 52.40
CA GLY A 270 -10.37 -23.09 51.99
C GLY A 270 -10.61 -22.49 50.60
N ASN A 271 -11.88 -22.33 50.21
CA ASN A 271 -12.22 -21.69 48.94
C ASN A 271 -11.94 -20.19 49.03
N LEU A 272 -11.00 -19.69 48.22
CA LEU A 272 -10.70 -18.27 48.13
C LEU A 272 -11.75 -17.56 47.26
N SER A 273 -12.12 -16.37 47.70
CA SER A 273 -12.99 -15.43 46.98
C SER A 273 -12.28 -14.11 46.80
N TYR A 274 -12.51 -13.47 45.66
CA TYR A 274 -11.81 -12.27 45.21
C TYR A 274 -12.81 -11.14 45.00
N GLN A 275 -12.45 -9.92 45.39
CA GLN A 275 -13.24 -8.71 45.16
C GLN A 275 -12.31 -7.54 44.83
N TRP A 276 -12.46 -6.95 43.65
CA TRP A 276 -11.76 -5.71 43.30
C TRP A 276 -12.52 -4.48 43.81
N LYS A 277 -11.78 -3.52 44.35
CA LYS A 277 -12.26 -2.22 44.81
C LYS A 277 -11.63 -1.10 44.00
N ARG A 278 -12.39 -0.07 43.67
CA ARG A 278 -11.91 1.20 43.11
C ARG A 278 -12.15 2.31 44.12
N ASN A 279 -11.09 3.03 44.48
CA ASN A 279 -11.10 4.08 45.51
C ASN A 279 -11.77 3.61 46.81
N GLY A 280 -11.47 2.38 47.23
CA GLY A 280 -12.04 1.75 48.44
C GLY A 280 -13.47 1.21 48.31
N THR A 281 -14.15 1.41 47.18
CA THR A 281 -15.53 0.94 46.95
C THR A 281 -15.55 -0.31 46.08
N ASP A 282 -16.39 -1.30 46.39
CA ASP A 282 -16.53 -2.53 45.60
C ASP A 282 -16.97 -2.24 44.16
N ILE A 283 -16.29 -2.87 43.20
CA ILE A 283 -16.70 -2.83 41.80
C ILE A 283 -17.79 -3.91 41.58
N PRO A 284 -19.03 -3.53 41.20
CA PRO A 284 -20.10 -4.50 41.00
C PRO A 284 -19.74 -5.54 39.92
N GLY A 285 -19.97 -6.82 40.21
CA GLY A 285 -19.68 -7.92 39.27
C GLY A 285 -18.22 -8.38 39.22
N ALA A 286 -17.30 -7.71 39.92
CA ALA A 286 -15.89 -8.10 40.01
C ALA A 286 -15.61 -9.16 41.11
N ALA A 287 -16.59 -10.03 41.39
CA ALA A 287 -16.59 -10.96 42.52
C ALA A 287 -16.59 -12.45 42.13
N ALA A 288 -15.81 -13.24 42.89
CA ALA A 288 -16.08 -14.62 43.34
C ALA A 288 -15.34 -15.85 42.72
N LYS A 289 -14.61 -15.77 41.60
CA LYS A 289 -13.62 -16.83 41.22
C LYS A 289 -12.39 -16.36 40.44
N ASN A 290 -12.43 -15.19 39.81
CA ASN A 290 -11.35 -14.69 38.99
C ASN A 290 -10.50 -13.67 39.76
N ILE A 291 -9.21 -13.95 39.87
CA ILE A 291 -8.21 -13.07 40.50
C ILE A 291 -7.77 -11.90 39.57
N SER A 292 -8.42 -11.77 38.40
CA SER A 292 -8.15 -10.76 37.38
C SER A 292 -9.37 -9.88 37.12
N TYR A 293 -9.18 -8.57 36.92
CA TYR A 293 -10.20 -7.58 36.57
C TYR A 293 -9.80 -6.84 35.31
N THR A 294 -10.66 -6.85 34.28
CA THR A 294 -10.39 -6.21 32.99
C THR A 294 -11.42 -5.14 32.69
N VAL A 295 -10.95 -3.96 32.31
CA VAL A 295 -11.77 -2.91 31.69
C VAL A 295 -11.50 -2.94 30.19
N SER A 296 -12.54 -3.15 29.38
CA SER A 296 -12.43 -3.33 27.92
C SER A 296 -12.19 -2.01 27.17
N SER A 297 -12.64 -0.89 27.75
CA SER A 297 -12.55 0.45 27.18
C SER A 297 -12.46 1.47 28.31
N ALA A 298 -11.25 1.95 28.59
CA ALA A 298 -10.97 2.88 29.67
C ALA A 298 -11.60 4.25 29.42
N THR A 299 -12.23 4.80 30.44
CA THR A 299 -12.81 6.15 30.44
C THR A 299 -12.24 6.98 31.58
N ALA A 300 -12.50 8.28 31.59
CA ALA A 300 -12.12 9.13 32.73
C ALA A 300 -12.72 8.64 34.07
N ALA A 301 -13.82 7.88 34.04
CA ALA A 301 -14.42 7.30 35.24
C ALA A 301 -13.61 6.13 35.84
N ASP A 302 -12.68 5.56 35.09
CA ASP A 302 -11.83 4.43 35.50
C ASP A 302 -10.51 4.88 36.15
N ILE A 303 -10.28 6.20 36.22
CA ILE A 303 -9.13 6.77 36.93
C ILE A 303 -9.31 6.55 38.44
N GLY A 304 -8.26 6.04 39.09
CA GLY A 304 -8.26 5.88 40.54
C GLY A 304 -7.31 4.80 41.03
N THR A 305 -7.45 4.49 42.32
CA THR A 305 -6.66 3.49 43.01
C THR A 305 -7.46 2.20 43.15
N TYR A 306 -6.89 1.07 42.73
CA TYR A 306 -7.52 -0.24 42.75
C TYR A 306 -6.85 -1.13 43.79
N THR A 307 -7.65 -1.88 44.55
CA THR A 307 -7.16 -2.90 45.50
C THR A 307 -7.92 -4.21 45.32
N LEU A 308 -7.22 -5.32 45.49
CA LEU A 308 -7.81 -6.66 45.50
C LEU A 308 -7.98 -7.12 46.95
N VAL A 309 -9.20 -7.46 47.33
CA VAL A 309 -9.53 -8.09 48.62
C VAL A 309 -9.73 -9.58 48.41
N VAL A 310 -9.05 -10.40 49.20
CA VAL A 310 -9.10 -11.86 49.15
C VAL A 310 -9.60 -12.40 50.48
N SER A 311 -10.69 -13.15 50.43
CA SER A 311 -11.33 -13.76 51.60
C SER A 311 -11.35 -15.29 51.47
N SER A 312 -11.16 -15.98 52.59
CA SER A 312 -11.25 -17.44 52.68
C SER A 312 -12.61 -17.88 53.21
N SER A 313 -13.13 -19.00 52.72
CA SER A 313 -14.34 -19.64 53.26
C SER A 313 -14.18 -20.16 54.70
N LEU A 314 -12.95 -20.45 55.14
CA LEU A 314 -12.66 -20.92 56.50
C LEU A 314 -12.44 -19.74 57.47
N TYR A 315 -11.97 -18.59 56.98
CA TYR A 315 -11.74 -17.38 57.78
C TYR A 315 -12.29 -16.11 57.11
N PRO A 316 -13.62 -15.98 56.99
CA PRO A 316 -14.24 -14.86 56.27
C PRO A 316 -14.06 -13.52 56.98
N ALA A 317 -13.79 -13.52 58.29
CA ALA A 317 -13.61 -12.31 59.09
C ALA A 317 -12.23 -11.64 58.90
N ASN A 318 -11.26 -12.33 58.30
CA ASN A 318 -9.86 -11.90 58.20
C ASN A 318 -9.36 -11.87 56.74
N PRO A 319 -9.90 -10.99 55.87
CA PRO A 319 -9.47 -10.89 54.48
C PRO A 319 -8.07 -10.26 54.35
N ALA A 320 -7.36 -10.60 53.28
CA ALA A 320 -6.14 -9.91 52.87
C ALA A 320 -6.44 -8.87 51.79
N THR A 321 -5.82 -7.70 51.88
CA THR A 321 -5.93 -6.65 50.86
C THR A 321 -4.57 -6.47 50.19
N SER A 322 -4.56 -6.32 48.87
CA SER A 322 -3.35 -6.04 48.10
C SER A 322 -2.81 -4.63 48.35
N GLU A 323 -1.56 -4.41 47.95
CA GLU A 323 -1.07 -3.05 47.69
C GLU A 323 -1.93 -2.35 46.63
N PRO A 324 -2.12 -1.02 46.73
CA PRO A 324 -2.89 -0.25 45.75
C PRO A 324 -2.21 -0.20 44.38
N VAL A 325 -3.00 -0.41 43.33
CA VAL A 325 -2.63 -0.16 41.93
C VAL A 325 -3.21 1.17 41.48
N THR A 326 -2.39 2.08 40.95
CA THR A 326 -2.87 3.36 40.41
C THR A 326 -3.16 3.23 38.92
N VAL A 327 -4.38 3.61 38.51
CA VAL A 327 -4.81 3.66 37.10
C VAL A 327 -5.00 5.11 36.69
N SER A 328 -4.35 5.52 35.60
CA SER A 328 -4.55 6.79 34.93
C SER A 328 -5.06 6.59 33.51
N VAL A 329 -5.89 7.52 33.04
CA VAL A 329 -6.47 7.53 31.69
C VAL A 329 -6.21 8.89 31.06
N ALA A 330 -5.65 8.91 29.86
CA ALA A 330 -5.33 10.13 29.14
C ALA A 330 -5.83 10.08 27.69
N ALA A 331 -6.07 11.25 27.10
CA ALA A 331 -6.42 11.36 25.69
C ALA A 331 -5.16 11.20 24.82
N PRO A 332 -5.22 10.42 23.74
CA PRO A 332 -4.07 10.24 22.86
C PRO A 332 -3.77 11.53 22.09
N VAL A 333 -2.49 11.87 21.95
CA VAL A 333 -2.02 12.95 21.08
C VAL A 333 -1.19 12.37 19.94
N ALA A 334 -1.31 12.92 18.74
CA ALA A 334 -0.45 12.53 17.63
C ALA A 334 0.91 13.23 17.74
N VAL A 335 1.98 12.43 17.77
CA VAL A 335 3.35 12.91 17.80
C VAL A 335 4.06 12.46 16.53
N THR A 336 4.84 13.35 15.92
CA THR A 336 5.43 13.10 14.60
C THR A 336 6.86 12.63 14.76
N TRP A 337 7.22 11.55 14.06
CA TRP A 337 8.58 11.03 14.00
C TRP A 337 9.56 12.12 13.59
N ASP A 338 10.63 12.25 14.34
CA ASP A 338 11.75 13.11 13.99
C ASP A 338 13.04 12.30 13.85
N GLY A 339 13.51 12.19 12.60
CA GLY A 339 14.75 11.49 12.27
C GLY A 339 16.02 12.29 12.55
N ASP A 340 15.92 13.60 12.83
CA ASP A 340 17.06 14.48 13.06
C ASP A 340 16.85 15.41 14.26
N THR A 341 17.09 14.88 15.46
CA THR A 341 16.89 15.62 16.72
C THR A 341 17.84 16.83 16.91
N ALA A 342 18.77 17.06 15.99
CA ALA A 342 19.60 18.27 15.99
C ALA A 342 18.86 19.49 15.42
N THR A 343 17.81 19.27 14.63
CA THR A 343 17.10 20.33 13.91
C THR A 343 15.69 20.51 14.47
N SER A 344 15.28 21.75 14.76
CA SER A 344 13.97 21.99 15.38
C SER A 344 12.81 21.71 14.40
N GLY A 345 11.84 20.92 14.85
CA GLY A 345 10.64 20.53 14.10
C GLY A 345 10.61 19.02 13.84
N ALA A 346 9.58 18.51 13.17
CA ALA A 346 9.59 17.12 12.72
C ALA A 346 10.33 16.99 11.38
N GLN A 347 11.37 16.15 11.28
CA GLN A 347 12.01 15.81 10.02
C GLN A 347 11.85 14.34 9.65
N ASN A 348 11.73 14.10 8.34
CA ASN A 348 11.79 12.74 7.83
C ASN A 348 13.21 12.17 7.95
N GLY A 349 13.32 10.90 8.28
CA GLY A 349 14.60 10.21 8.38
C GLY A 349 14.44 8.78 8.87
N SER A 350 15.52 8.01 8.71
CA SER A 350 15.62 6.68 9.32
C SER A 350 16.13 6.82 10.76
N GLY A 351 15.83 5.85 11.63
CA GLY A 351 16.30 5.87 13.02
C GLY A 351 15.76 4.72 13.86
N SER A 352 15.97 4.79 15.17
CA SER A 352 15.57 3.75 16.13
C SER A 352 14.36 4.18 16.95
N TRP A 353 13.30 3.39 16.94
CA TRP A 353 12.14 3.59 17.80
C TRP A 353 12.32 2.81 19.10
N ASP A 354 12.40 3.55 20.20
CA ASP A 354 12.38 3.08 21.59
C ASP A 354 11.53 4.04 22.46
N THR A 355 11.36 3.71 23.73
CA THR A 355 10.59 4.47 24.73
C THR A 355 11.48 5.26 25.70
N THR A 356 12.72 5.55 25.31
CA THR A 356 13.71 6.26 26.13
C THR A 356 14.32 7.48 25.45
N THR A 357 14.41 7.48 24.13
CA THR A 357 15.01 8.51 23.29
C THR A 357 13.96 9.55 22.92
N ALA A 358 14.34 10.83 23.01
CA ALA A 358 13.49 11.95 22.61
C ALA A 358 13.64 12.22 21.10
N ASN A 359 12.88 11.49 20.28
CA ASN A 359 12.88 11.59 18.81
C ASN A 359 11.47 11.67 18.21
N TRP A 360 10.55 12.27 18.98
CA TRP A 360 9.17 12.49 18.56
C TRP A 360 8.75 13.93 18.83
N TRP A 361 8.42 14.64 17.75
CA TRP A 361 7.98 16.02 17.81
C TRP A 361 6.52 16.11 18.26
N ASN A 362 6.27 16.80 19.36
CA ASN A 362 4.91 17.04 19.89
C ASN A 362 4.26 18.35 19.39
N GLY A 363 4.90 19.07 18.47
CA GLY A 363 4.50 20.40 18.04
C GLY A 363 5.40 21.53 18.59
N THR A 364 6.11 21.29 19.68
CA THR A 364 6.93 22.29 20.38
C THR A 364 8.35 21.81 20.68
N ALA A 365 8.54 20.53 21.00
CA ALA A 365 9.83 19.94 21.32
C ALA A 365 9.84 18.44 21.01
N ASP A 366 11.04 17.88 20.89
CA ASP A 366 11.23 16.44 20.86
C ASP A 366 11.02 15.84 22.24
N ILE A 367 10.20 14.80 22.28
CA ILE A 367 9.85 14.08 23.48
C ILE A 367 10.07 12.58 23.29
N VAL A 368 10.15 11.89 24.41
CA VAL A 368 10.12 10.43 24.42
C VAL A 368 8.72 9.95 24.05
N TRP A 369 8.63 8.95 23.17
CA TRP A 369 7.35 8.42 22.76
C TRP A 369 6.66 7.66 23.89
N ASN A 370 5.37 7.92 24.05
CA ASN A 370 4.53 7.24 25.02
C ASN A 370 3.55 6.31 24.27
N PRO A 371 3.37 5.05 24.71
CA PRO A 371 2.41 4.10 24.15
C PRO A 371 0.98 4.63 23.92
N ILE A 372 0.54 5.62 24.70
CA ILE A 372 -0.79 6.24 24.54
C ILE A 372 -0.85 7.24 23.38
N ASN A 373 0.27 7.65 22.80
CA ASN A 373 0.30 8.62 21.71
C ASN A 373 0.15 7.92 20.36
N VAL A 374 -0.44 8.62 19.39
CA VAL A 374 -0.49 8.15 18.01
C VAL A 374 0.87 8.38 17.38
N ALA A 375 1.48 7.32 16.87
CA ALA A 375 2.76 7.38 16.16
C ALA A 375 2.53 7.88 14.72
N SER A 376 2.90 9.12 14.43
CA SER A 376 2.75 9.72 13.09
C SER A 376 4.08 9.78 12.37
N PHE A 377 4.17 9.20 11.18
CA PHE A 377 5.36 9.22 10.32
C PHE A 377 5.14 10.15 9.12
N GLY A 378 6.14 10.97 8.81
CA GLY A 378 6.16 11.86 7.66
C GLY A 378 5.73 13.29 7.97
N SER A 379 6.60 14.26 7.71
CA SER A 379 6.38 15.71 7.84
C SER A 379 6.45 16.49 6.51
N GLY A 380 6.54 15.79 5.37
CA GLY A 380 6.56 16.33 3.99
C GLY A 380 7.68 15.70 3.13
N GLY A 381 7.54 15.69 1.80
CA GLY A 381 8.57 15.19 0.87
C GLY A 381 8.47 13.70 0.48
N ASN A 382 9.25 13.29 -0.54
CA ASN A 382 9.24 11.96 -1.14
C ASN A 382 10.59 11.25 -0.93
N GLY A 383 10.73 10.52 0.18
CA GLY A 383 11.88 9.66 0.46
C GLY A 383 11.43 8.31 1.00
N SER A 384 12.32 7.32 1.02
CA SER A 384 12.09 6.02 1.67
C SER A 384 12.94 5.95 2.94
N TYR A 385 12.32 5.56 4.05
CA TYR A 385 12.94 5.62 5.37
C TYR A 385 12.65 4.33 6.14
N THR A 386 13.61 3.89 6.96
CA THR A 386 13.46 2.73 7.82
C THR A 386 13.51 3.16 9.28
N VAL A 387 12.46 2.82 10.03
CA VAL A 387 12.39 3.00 11.47
C VAL A 387 12.57 1.63 12.11
N SER A 388 13.73 1.43 12.73
CA SER A 388 14.11 0.16 13.36
C SER A 388 13.59 0.11 14.80
N LEU A 389 12.83 -0.91 15.16
CA LEU A 389 12.42 -1.15 16.54
C LEU A 389 13.65 -1.60 17.35
N ALA A 390 14.15 -0.76 18.24
CA ALA A 390 15.28 -1.09 19.12
C ALA A 390 14.86 -2.02 20.27
N GLU A 391 13.59 -1.94 20.67
CA GLU A 391 12.96 -2.79 21.68
C GLU A 391 11.56 -3.25 21.24
N ASN A 392 10.88 -4.06 22.05
CA ASN A 392 9.48 -4.39 21.79
C ASN A 392 8.60 -3.17 22.04
N ILE A 393 7.92 -2.69 21.01
CA ILE A 393 7.06 -1.50 21.10
C ILE A 393 5.61 -1.92 21.24
N SER A 394 4.91 -1.35 22.23
CA SER A 394 3.46 -1.53 22.42
C SER A 394 2.72 -0.24 22.08
N VAL A 395 1.76 -0.29 21.16
CA VAL A 395 0.95 0.85 20.69
C VAL A 395 -0.47 0.71 21.21
N GLN A 396 -0.96 1.76 21.90
CA GLN A 396 -2.31 1.81 22.45
C GLN A 396 -3.30 2.68 21.67
N SER A 397 -2.85 3.54 20.75
CA SER A 397 -3.72 4.58 20.13
C SER A 397 -3.77 4.65 18.61
N GLY A 398 -2.65 4.44 17.91
CA GLY A 398 -2.68 4.27 16.46
C GLY A 398 -1.35 4.57 15.78
N ILE A 399 -1.31 4.31 14.47
CA ILE A 399 -0.15 4.61 13.62
C ILE A 399 -0.65 5.35 12.37
N ILE A 400 0.03 6.43 11.98
CA ILE A 400 -0.28 7.21 10.79
C ILE A 400 0.97 7.32 9.91
N PHE A 401 0.83 7.12 8.61
CA PHE A 401 1.85 7.37 7.59
C PHE A 401 1.35 8.46 6.66
N ASN A 402 1.86 9.68 6.81
CA ASN A 402 1.38 10.87 6.10
C ASN A 402 2.14 11.16 4.81
N SER A 403 3.48 11.04 4.84
CA SER A 403 4.37 11.31 3.70
C SER A 403 5.68 10.53 3.85
N GLY A 404 6.41 10.32 2.75
CA GLY A 404 7.55 9.40 2.72
C GLY A 404 7.14 7.91 2.83
N SER A 405 7.84 7.03 2.12
CA SER A 405 7.57 5.59 2.19
C SER A 405 8.35 4.97 3.35
N TYR A 406 7.72 4.95 4.52
CA TYR A 406 8.29 4.41 5.75
C TYR A 406 8.13 2.90 5.86
N THR A 407 9.18 2.25 6.33
CA THR A 407 9.19 0.85 6.75
C THR A 407 9.50 0.74 8.24
N ILE A 408 8.59 0.17 9.04
CA ILE A 408 8.88 -0.21 10.42
C ILE A 408 9.50 -1.61 10.41
N ALA A 409 10.78 -1.70 10.74
CA ALA A 409 11.56 -2.94 10.70
C ALA A 409 12.04 -3.35 12.10
N PRO A 410 12.25 -4.63 12.40
CA PRO A 410 12.88 -5.05 13.64
C PRO A 410 14.40 -4.82 13.56
N ALA A 411 15.05 -4.40 14.65
CA ALA A 411 16.51 -4.39 14.70
C ALA A 411 17.09 -5.82 14.70
N ALA A 412 16.39 -6.77 15.34
CA ALA A 412 16.68 -8.19 15.33
C ALA A 412 15.39 -9.03 15.39
N SER A 413 14.79 -9.20 16.57
CA SER A 413 13.58 -10.02 16.79
C SER A 413 12.48 -9.26 17.53
N GLN A 414 12.60 -7.93 17.60
CA GLN A 414 11.63 -7.05 18.22
C GLN A 414 10.27 -7.13 17.50
N THR A 415 9.21 -6.98 18.28
CA THR A 415 7.82 -7.05 17.83
C THR A 415 7.12 -5.73 18.05
N LEU A 416 6.15 -5.43 17.18
CA LEU A 416 5.23 -4.31 17.34
C LEU A 416 3.90 -4.87 17.83
N THR A 417 3.45 -4.50 19.02
CA THR A 417 2.24 -5.03 19.64
C THR A 417 1.14 -3.96 19.71
N LEU A 418 -0.03 -4.26 19.17
CA LEU A 418 -1.23 -3.44 19.25
C LEU A 418 -2.10 -3.93 20.42
N THR A 419 -2.27 -3.10 21.46
CA THR A 419 -2.91 -3.54 22.73
C THR A 419 -4.38 -3.11 22.88
N ALA A 420 -4.92 -2.36 21.92
CA ALA A 420 -6.32 -1.95 21.82
C ALA A 420 -6.73 -1.95 20.33
N PRO A 421 -8.01 -1.86 19.94
CA PRO A 421 -8.34 -1.79 18.51
C PRO A 421 -7.75 -0.49 17.95
N GLN A 422 -6.79 -0.62 17.03
CA GLN A 422 -6.04 0.52 16.50
C GLN A 422 -6.50 0.93 15.11
N SER A 423 -6.27 2.19 14.74
CA SER A 423 -6.22 2.58 13.34
C SER A 423 -4.77 2.62 12.86
N ILE A 424 -4.48 1.95 11.74
CA ILE A 424 -3.26 2.16 10.96
C ILE A 424 -3.67 2.90 9.70
N THR A 425 -3.38 4.20 9.66
CA THR A 425 -3.74 5.08 8.54
C THR A 425 -2.56 5.24 7.60
N THR A 426 -2.72 4.91 6.32
CA THR A 426 -1.69 5.16 5.30
C THR A 426 -2.20 6.12 4.23
N ASN A 427 -1.67 7.34 4.22
CA ASN A 427 -1.89 8.32 3.16
C ASN A 427 -0.87 8.18 2.02
N VAL A 428 0.23 7.49 2.29
CA VAL A 428 1.28 7.05 1.35
C VAL A 428 1.62 5.58 1.59
N ASP A 429 2.21 4.92 0.61
CA ASP A 429 2.57 3.50 0.72
C ASP A 429 3.59 3.26 1.84
N ALA A 430 3.26 2.36 2.76
CA ALA A 430 4.06 2.05 3.94
C ALA A 430 4.16 0.54 4.18
N ALA A 431 5.18 0.14 4.94
CA ALA A 431 5.40 -1.25 5.30
C ALA A 431 5.69 -1.44 6.80
N ILE A 432 5.22 -2.57 7.34
CA ILE A 432 5.59 -3.06 8.67
C ILE A 432 6.20 -4.44 8.44
N THR A 433 7.54 -4.52 8.48
CA THR A 433 8.29 -5.77 8.31
C THR A 433 8.63 -6.42 9.65
N ALA A 434 8.50 -5.69 10.76
CA ALA A 434 8.45 -6.29 12.09
C ALA A 434 7.21 -7.18 12.25
N ASN A 435 7.29 -8.21 13.10
CA ASN A 435 6.11 -9.01 13.42
C ASN A 435 5.10 -8.12 14.16
N LEU A 436 3.89 -8.02 13.60
CA LEU A 436 2.78 -7.29 14.17
C LEU A 436 1.92 -8.22 15.02
N ASN A 437 1.84 -7.95 16.31
CA ASN A 437 1.03 -8.68 17.28
C ASN A 437 -0.18 -7.84 17.66
N GLY A 438 -1.29 -8.46 18.05
CA GLY A 438 -2.39 -7.70 18.66
C GLY A 438 -3.63 -8.54 18.92
N THR A 439 -4.14 -8.49 20.15
CA THR A 439 -5.31 -9.24 20.59
C THR A 439 -6.63 -8.55 20.23
N ALA A 440 -6.61 -7.23 20.09
CA ALA A 440 -7.79 -6.43 19.73
C ALA A 440 -7.92 -6.18 18.21
N GLY A 441 -6.87 -6.44 17.43
CA GLY A 441 -6.86 -6.24 15.98
C GLY A 441 -6.70 -4.76 15.58
N PHE A 442 -6.96 -4.44 14.30
CA PHE A 442 -6.80 -3.08 13.79
C PHE A 442 -7.66 -2.78 12.55
N THR A 443 -7.92 -1.49 12.33
CA THR A 443 -8.50 -0.96 11.10
C THR A 443 -7.42 -0.31 10.25
N LYS A 444 -7.22 -0.80 9.03
CA LYS A 444 -6.44 -0.12 7.99
C LYS A 444 -7.28 1.01 7.39
N ALA A 445 -6.83 2.24 7.58
CA ALA A 445 -7.44 3.45 7.02
C ALA A 445 -6.50 4.14 6.01
N GLY A 446 -6.99 5.19 5.35
CA GLY A 446 -6.25 5.95 4.34
C GLY A 446 -6.16 5.27 2.97
N PRO A 447 -6.01 6.05 1.89
CA PRO A 447 -6.13 5.56 0.52
C PRO A 447 -4.97 4.70 0.03
N ALA A 448 -3.80 4.77 0.67
CA ALA A 448 -2.59 4.11 0.19
C ALA A 448 -2.47 2.65 0.65
N LYS A 449 -1.39 1.98 0.23
CA LYS A 449 -1.10 0.58 0.57
C LYS A 449 -0.35 0.46 1.90
N LEU A 450 -0.83 -0.43 2.77
CA LEU A 450 -0.04 -0.96 3.89
C LEU A 450 0.45 -2.36 3.54
N THR A 451 1.75 -2.62 3.65
CA THR A 451 2.33 -3.95 3.48
C THR A 451 2.75 -4.53 4.83
N LEU A 452 2.14 -5.65 5.21
CA LEU A 452 2.63 -6.47 6.32
C LEU A 452 3.68 -7.43 5.76
N GLY A 453 4.93 -7.23 6.14
CA GLY A 453 6.09 -8.00 5.67
C GLY A 453 6.67 -8.96 6.72
N GLY A 454 6.18 -8.90 7.97
CA GLY A 454 6.58 -9.83 9.03
C GLY A 454 6.34 -11.29 8.63
N GLY A 455 7.27 -12.18 9.00
CA GLY A 455 7.22 -13.60 8.64
C GLY A 455 6.07 -14.36 9.31
N ASN A 456 5.61 -13.89 10.47
CA ASN A 456 4.40 -14.35 11.16
C ASN A 456 3.85 -13.20 12.02
N ASN A 457 2.66 -12.69 11.69
CA ASN A 457 1.98 -11.63 12.45
C ASN A 457 0.88 -12.27 13.31
N PRO A 458 1.12 -12.60 14.59
CA PRO A 458 0.13 -13.25 15.45
C PRO A 458 -0.95 -12.26 15.93
N ILE A 459 -1.71 -11.71 14.98
CA ILE A 459 -2.88 -10.88 15.26
C ILE A 459 -4.02 -11.84 15.54
N THR A 460 -4.64 -11.75 16.72
CA THR A 460 -5.76 -12.60 17.12
C THR A 460 -7.08 -11.84 17.20
N GLY A 461 -7.05 -10.50 17.16
CA GLY A 461 -8.25 -9.67 17.02
C GLY A 461 -8.71 -9.46 15.57
N PRO A 462 -9.88 -8.83 15.36
CA PRO A 462 -10.42 -8.58 14.02
C PRO A 462 -9.62 -7.52 13.23
N VAL A 463 -9.45 -7.73 11.93
CA VAL A 463 -8.82 -6.79 11.00
C VAL A 463 -9.86 -6.22 10.04
N VAL A 464 -9.91 -4.89 9.93
CA VAL A 464 -10.81 -4.18 9.01
C VAL A 464 -9.99 -3.39 7.99
N VAL A 465 -10.20 -3.63 6.69
CA VAL A 465 -9.66 -2.79 5.62
C VAL A 465 -10.70 -1.74 5.26
N GLY A 466 -10.60 -0.57 5.90
CA GLY A 466 -11.54 0.53 5.74
C GLY A 466 -11.33 1.34 4.45
N ALA A 467 -10.08 1.48 4.00
CA ALA A 467 -9.72 2.17 2.76
C ALA A 467 -8.35 1.72 2.21
N GLY A 468 -8.13 1.98 0.92
CA GLY A 468 -6.87 1.67 0.25
C GLY A 468 -6.60 0.17 0.13
N THR A 469 -5.33 -0.20 0.17
CA THR A 469 -4.90 -1.61 0.05
C THR A 469 -4.21 -2.11 1.31
N LEU A 470 -4.56 -3.31 1.78
CA LEU A 470 -3.79 -4.07 2.76
C LEU A 470 -3.13 -5.27 2.07
N ALA A 471 -1.80 -5.30 2.01
CA ALA A 471 -1.03 -6.45 1.59
C ALA A 471 -0.68 -7.32 2.81
N ILE A 472 -1.21 -8.53 2.85
CA ILE A 472 -1.24 -9.43 4.01
C ILE A 472 -0.20 -10.54 3.83
N SER A 473 0.73 -10.66 4.79
CA SER A 473 1.57 -11.85 4.98
C SER A 473 0.96 -12.81 6.02
N ARG A 474 1.63 -13.93 6.32
CA ARG A 474 1.13 -14.96 7.27
C ARG A 474 0.72 -14.33 8.60
N GLY A 475 -0.50 -14.63 9.04
CA GLY A 475 -1.03 -14.16 10.32
C GLY A 475 -1.71 -12.78 10.28
N GLY A 476 -1.48 -11.98 9.23
CA GLY A 476 -1.93 -10.59 9.17
C GLY A 476 -3.45 -10.39 8.99
N GLY A 477 -4.23 -11.47 8.87
CA GLY A 477 -5.68 -11.43 8.72
C GLY A 477 -6.48 -11.40 10.04
N GLY A 478 -5.83 -11.58 11.19
CA GLY A 478 -6.53 -11.57 12.48
C GLY A 478 -7.48 -12.77 12.69
N SER A 479 -8.41 -12.65 13.64
CA SER A 479 -9.51 -13.63 13.83
C SER A 479 -10.59 -13.52 12.75
N SER A 480 -10.80 -12.32 12.22
CA SER A 480 -11.65 -12.08 11.05
C SER A 480 -11.08 -10.96 10.20
N LEU A 481 -11.27 -11.05 8.89
CA LEU A 481 -10.88 -10.02 7.93
C LEU A 481 -12.13 -9.42 7.31
N THR A 482 -12.36 -8.12 7.52
CA THR A 482 -13.48 -7.38 6.91
C THR A 482 -12.95 -6.35 5.92
N ILE A 483 -13.50 -6.30 4.71
CA ILE A 483 -13.10 -5.37 3.65
C ILE A 483 -14.29 -4.47 3.32
N SER A 484 -14.10 -3.17 3.48
CA SER A 484 -15.12 -2.14 3.26
C SER A 484 -15.24 -1.76 1.77
N PRO A 485 -16.30 -1.01 1.40
CA PRO A 485 -16.53 -0.62 0.00
C PRO A 485 -15.34 0.12 -0.62
N GLY A 486 -14.92 -0.28 -1.82
CA GLY A 486 -13.77 0.30 -2.53
C GLY A 486 -12.38 -0.03 -1.95
N ALA A 487 -12.29 -0.72 -0.82
CA ALA A 487 -11.04 -1.16 -0.24
C ALA A 487 -10.57 -2.50 -0.83
N THR A 488 -9.26 -2.78 -0.74
CA THR A 488 -8.66 -4.02 -1.27
C THR A 488 -7.79 -4.71 -0.22
N ALA A 489 -7.94 -6.02 -0.06
CA ALA A 489 -6.96 -6.85 0.63
C ALA A 489 -6.28 -7.77 -0.37
N THR A 490 -4.96 -7.94 -0.29
CA THR A 490 -4.17 -8.80 -1.18
C THR A 490 -3.24 -9.68 -0.38
N THR A 491 -3.26 -11.00 -0.57
CA THR A 491 -2.28 -11.90 0.06
C THR A 491 -0.98 -11.92 -0.72
N THR A 492 0.15 -11.89 -0.01
CA THR A 492 1.50 -11.86 -0.60
C THR A 492 2.26 -13.17 -0.43
N VAL A 493 1.70 -14.13 0.32
CA VAL A 493 2.27 -15.46 0.58
C VAL A 493 1.15 -16.51 0.65
N PRO A 494 1.41 -17.79 0.31
CA PRO A 494 0.44 -18.86 0.50
C PRO A 494 0.06 -19.01 1.97
N ASP A 495 -1.17 -19.45 2.24
CA ASP A 495 -1.73 -19.64 3.58
C ASP A 495 -1.61 -18.38 4.48
N ALA A 496 -1.68 -17.19 3.87
CA ALA A 496 -1.59 -15.92 4.59
C ALA A 496 -2.75 -15.72 5.58
N ILE A 497 -3.93 -16.26 5.24
CA ILE A 497 -5.12 -16.24 6.08
C ILE A 497 -5.84 -17.61 6.05
N GLY A 498 -6.35 -18.06 7.20
CA GLY A 498 -7.13 -19.30 7.35
C GLY A 498 -6.79 -20.10 8.61
N TYR A 499 -7.02 -21.42 8.59
CA TYR A 499 -6.82 -22.33 9.74
C TYR A 499 -5.42 -22.24 10.37
N ALA A 500 -4.36 -22.09 9.57
CA ALA A 500 -2.99 -21.96 10.08
C ALA A 500 -2.72 -20.60 10.78
N THR A 501 -3.60 -19.62 10.63
CA THR A 501 -3.46 -18.24 11.12
C THR A 501 -4.61 -17.78 12.01
N ASN A 502 -5.49 -18.70 12.43
CA ASN A 502 -6.69 -18.45 13.24
C ASN A 502 -7.72 -17.47 12.64
N CYS A 503 -7.64 -17.16 11.34
CA CYS A 503 -8.65 -16.35 10.66
C CYS A 503 -9.80 -17.25 10.23
N SER A 504 -10.96 -17.13 10.88
CA SER A 504 -12.11 -18.01 10.64
C SER A 504 -13.20 -17.38 9.76
N VAL A 505 -13.19 -16.05 9.61
CA VAL A 505 -14.23 -15.30 8.88
C VAL A 505 -13.60 -14.28 7.92
N LEU A 506 -14.05 -14.30 6.66
CA LEU A 506 -13.76 -13.29 5.64
C LEU A 506 -15.06 -12.58 5.25
N ASN A 507 -15.14 -11.27 5.46
CA ASN A 507 -16.27 -10.44 5.06
C ASN A 507 -15.83 -9.45 3.98
N VAL A 508 -16.43 -9.50 2.80
CA VAL A 508 -16.13 -8.57 1.70
C VAL A 508 -17.42 -7.81 1.35
N ASN A 509 -17.42 -6.50 1.60
CA ASN A 509 -18.61 -5.64 1.45
C ASN A 509 -18.29 -4.50 0.50
N GLY A 510 -18.64 -4.60 -0.79
CA GLY A 510 -18.34 -3.59 -1.81
C GLY A 510 -16.84 -3.46 -2.15
N GLY A 511 -15.99 -4.27 -1.55
CA GLY A 511 -14.53 -4.26 -1.69
C GLY A 511 -14.00 -5.41 -2.52
N THR A 512 -12.67 -5.51 -2.59
CA THR A 512 -11.97 -6.54 -3.37
C THR A 512 -11.04 -7.38 -2.50
N TYR A 513 -11.09 -8.71 -2.64
CA TYR A 513 -10.11 -9.62 -2.08
C TYR A 513 -9.30 -10.30 -3.18
N ASN A 514 -7.99 -10.10 -3.18
CA ASN A 514 -7.06 -10.62 -4.18
C ASN A 514 -6.16 -11.71 -3.59
N LEU A 515 -6.17 -12.90 -4.21
CA LEU A 515 -5.13 -13.90 -4.02
C LEU A 515 -3.99 -13.63 -5.01
N GLY A 516 -2.97 -12.92 -4.53
CA GLY A 516 -1.81 -12.50 -5.34
C GLY A 516 -0.74 -13.59 -5.54
N VAL A 517 -0.96 -14.79 -5.04
CA VAL A 517 0.03 -15.87 -4.98
C VAL A 517 -0.52 -17.20 -5.49
N THR A 518 0.34 -18.02 -6.06
CA THR A 518 0.02 -19.41 -6.46
C THR A 518 -0.08 -20.31 -5.22
N GLY A 519 -0.90 -21.37 -5.29
CA GLY A 519 -1.14 -22.27 -4.16
C GLY A 519 -2.37 -21.90 -3.34
N ASN A 520 -2.50 -22.44 -2.12
CA ASN A 520 -3.70 -22.21 -1.31
C ASN A 520 -3.64 -20.82 -0.68
N GLY A 521 -4.62 -19.99 -1.03
CA GLY A 521 -4.70 -18.61 -0.54
C GLY A 521 -5.74 -18.41 0.55
N LEU A 522 -6.82 -19.19 0.50
CA LEU A 522 -7.84 -19.29 1.54
C LEU A 522 -7.89 -20.73 2.05
N TRP A 523 -8.00 -20.90 3.36
CA TRP A 523 -8.15 -22.22 3.98
C TRP A 523 -9.27 -22.22 5.03
N SER A 524 -10.37 -22.93 4.72
CA SER A 524 -11.45 -23.30 5.67
C SER A 524 -11.99 -22.14 6.51
N MET A 525 -12.68 -21.20 5.86
CA MET A 525 -13.27 -20.03 6.51
C MET A 525 -14.71 -19.79 6.04
N ASP A 526 -15.51 -19.17 6.90
CA ASP A 526 -16.79 -18.61 6.51
C ASP A 526 -16.56 -17.33 5.71
N THR A 527 -17.17 -17.25 4.53
CA THR A 527 -17.01 -16.13 3.62
C THR A 527 -18.36 -15.43 3.45
N THR A 528 -18.43 -14.15 3.81
CA THR A 528 -19.61 -13.29 3.58
C THR A 528 -19.31 -12.32 2.46
N LEU A 529 -20.17 -12.28 1.45
CA LEU A 529 -20.05 -11.45 0.26
C LEU A 529 -21.27 -10.54 0.10
N ASN A 530 -21.03 -9.26 -0.13
CA ASN A 530 -22.07 -8.29 -0.47
C ASN A 530 -21.49 -7.30 -1.48
N ASN A 531 -21.96 -7.35 -2.73
CA ASN A 531 -21.43 -6.54 -3.85
C ASN A 531 -19.90 -6.67 -3.97
N ALA A 532 -19.37 -7.88 -3.77
CA ALA A 532 -17.95 -8.14 -3.56
C ALA A 532 -17.25 -8.64 -4.83
N SER A 533 -15.96 -8.34 -4.95
CA SER A 533 -15.09 -8.93 -5.96
C SER A 533 -13.99 -9.79 -5.30
N MET A 534 -13.93 -11.07 -5.67
CA MET A 534 -12.83 -11.95 -5.30
C MET A 534 -12.07 -12.34 -6.57
N THR A 535 -10.77 -12.08 -6.60
CA THR A 535 -9.91 -12.39 -7.75
C THR A 535 -8.67 -13.17 -7.33
N ALA A 536 -8.16 -14.01 -8.21
CA ALA A 536 -6.98 -14.82 -7.95
C ALA A 536 -6.10 -14.98 -9.19
N VAL A 537 -4.78 -15.02 -8.98
CA VAL A 537 -3.82 -15.33 -10.05
C VAL A 537 -3.95 -16.77 -10.54
N THR A 538 -3.49 -17.05 -11.77
CA THR A 538 -3.47 -18.42 -12.31
C THR A 538 -2.66 -19.35 -11.42
N GLY A 539 -3.22 -20.52 -11.07
CA GLY A 539 -2.59 -21.49 -10.18
C GLY A 539 -2.79 -21.22 -8.68
N ALA A 540 -3.53 -20.18 -8.31
CA ALA A 540 -4.03 -19.99 -6.95
C ALA A 540 -5.26 -20.87 -6.68
N ASN A 541 -5.48 -21.27 -5.42
CA ASN A 541 -6.60 -22.10 -5.00
C ASN A 541 -7.46 -21.41 -3.94
N TRP A 542 -8.76 -21.32 -4.21
CA TRP A 542 -9.79 -21.05 -3.21
C TRP A 542 -10.10 -22.36 -2.48
N SER A 543 -9.40 -22.65 -1.37
CA SER A 543 -9.55 -23.94 -0.67
C SER A 543 -10.56 -23.88 0.47
N TYR A 544 -11.63 -24.66 0.35
CA TYR A 544 -12.61 -24.89 1.42
C TYR A 544 -12.52 -26.37 1.85
N GLY A 545 -12.33 -26.63 3.15
CA GLY A 545 -11.92 -27.97 3.61
C GLY A 545 -12.23 -28.34 5.07
N GLY A 546 -12.98 -27.53 5.81
CA GLY A 546 -13.45 -27.89 7.16
C GLY A 546 -14.96 -28.10 7.21
N ALA A 547 -15.41 -28.99 8.09
CA ALA A 547 -16.83 -29.19 8.38
C ALA A 547 -17.49 -27.83 8.70
N GLY A 548 -18.53 -27.46 7.95
CA GLY A 548 -19.30 -26.23 8.17
C GLY A 548 -18.83 -24.98 7.41
N SER A 549 -17.79 -25.04 6.56
CA SER A 549 -17.38 -23.89 5.74
C SER A 549 -18.55 -23.36 4.89
N LYS A 550 -18.92 -22.09 5.07
CA LYS A 550 -20.07 -21.48 4.41
C LYS A 550 -19.68 -20.26 3.57
N ILE A 551 -20.30 -20.14 2.39
CA ILE A 551 -20.35 -18.88 1.64
C ILE A 551 -21.74 -18.29 1.81
N THR A 552 -21.83 -17.06 2.28
CA THR A 552 -23.08 -16.29 2.33
C THR A 552 -22.99 -15.11 1.39
N ASN A 553 -23.92 -14.96 0.45
CA ASN A 553 -23.98 -13.83 -0.47
C ASN A 553 -25.34 -13.12 -0.40
N SER A 554 -25.33 -11.80 -0.27
CA SER A 554 -26.55 -10.97 -0.24
C SER A 554 -26.64 -9.90 -1.32
N GLY A 555 -25.59 -9.70 -2.14
CA GLY A 555 -25.53 -8.71 -3.20
C GLY A 555 -25.09 -9.29 -4.55
N ASN A 556 -24.57 -8.44 -5.44
CA ASN A 556 -24.02 -8.85 -6.74
C ASN A 556 -22.51 -9.09 -6.62
N SER A 557 -22.12 -10.33 -6.38
CA SER A 557 -20.72 -10.68 -6.10
C SER A 557 -20.13 -11.61 -7.16
N THR A 558 -18.82 -11.50 -7.37
CA THR A 558 -18.08 -12.31 -8.35
C THR A 558 -16.86 -12.96 -7.72
N ILE A 559 -16.65 -14.25 -7.99
CA ILE A 559 -15.43 -15.00 -7.68
C ILE A 559 -14.77 -15.40 -9.01
N SER A 560 -13.52 -15.01 -9.21
CA SER A 560 -12.83 -15.17 -10.49
C SER A 560 -11.35 -15.51 -10.32
N GLY A 561 -10.78 -16.14 -11.35
CA GLY A 561 -9.37 -16.56 -11.34
C GLY A 561 -9.09 -17.71 -10.37
N GLY A 562 -7.89 -18.28 -10.46
CA GLY A 562 -7.53 -19.48 -9.68
C GLY A 562 -8.45 -20.68 -9.92
N THR A 563 -8.35 -21.69 -9.06
CA THR A 563 -9.22 -22.89 -9.03
C THR A 563 -9.94 -22.95 -7.69
N PHE A 564 -11.22 -23.28 -7.70
CA PHE A 564 -11.98 -23.53 -6.50
C PHE A 564 -11.79 -24.99 -6.06
N VAL A 565 -11.11 -25.21 -4.93
CA VAL A 565 -10.67 -26.55 -4.49
C VAL A 565 -11.41 -26.97 -3.23
N LEU A 566 -12.03 -28.15 -3.28
CA LEU A 566 -12.74 -28.76 -2.15
C LEU A 566 -11.86 -29.89 -1.55
N ARG A 567 -11.37 -29.77 -0.29
CA ARG A 567 -10.31 -30.63 0.32
C ARG A 567 -10.79 -31.54 1.48
N GLU A 568 -10.20 -32.75 1.65
CA GLU A 568 -10.54 -33.86 2.59
C GLU A 568 -10.57 -33.56 4.10
N GLY A 569 -11.53 -34.15 4.84
CA GLY A 569 -11.73 -33.85 6.26
C GLY A 569 -12.54 -34.84 7.10
N MET A 570 -13.87 -34.97 6.93
CA MET A 570 -14.74 -35.74 7.87
C MET A 570 -16.12 -36.12 7.24
N PRO A 571 -17.00 -36.92 7.90
CA PRO A 571 -18.10 -37.65 7.26
C PRO A 571 -19.21 -36.82 6.57
N GLU A 572 -19.28 -35.50 6.74
CA GLU A 572 -20.32 -34.61 6.20
C GLU A 572 -19.77 -33.44 5.35
N ASP A 573 -18.80 -33.74 4.47
CA ASP A 573 -18.09 -32.75 3.65
C ASP A 573 -18.97 -32.07 2.57
N THR A 574 -19.79 -31.08 2.97
CA THR A 574 -20.63 -30.25 2.09
C THR A 574 -20.24 -28.77 2.19
N LEU A 575 -19.90 -28.13 1.05
CA LEU A 575 -19.83 -26.67 0.99
C LEU A 575 -21.25 -26.11 0.91
N SER A 576 -21.63 -25.27 1.87
CA SER A 576 -22.92 -24.59 1.86
C SER A 576 -22.78 -23.18 1.28
N ILE A 577 -23.54 -22.88 0.23
CA ILE A 577 -23.67 -21.54 -0.36
C ILE A 577 -25.08 -21.04 -0.10
N ALA A 578 -25.21 -20.06 0.78
CA ALA A 578 -26.46 -19.35 1.06
C ALA A 578 -26.49 -18.04 0.29
N ASN A 579 -27.27 -17.97 -0.78
CA ASN A 579 -27.29 -16.83 -1.69
C ASN A 579 -28.70 -16.24 -1.79
N THR A 580 -28.84 -14.95 -1.45
CA THR A 580 -30.07 -14.16 -1.65
C THR A 580 -29.92 -13.09 -2.74
N GLY A 581 -28.71 -12.90 -3.27
CA GLY A 581 -28.40 -11.97 -4.36
C GLY A 581 -28.00 -12.69 -5.65
N SER A 582 -27.04 -12.11 -6.39
CA SER A 582 -26.43 -12.75 -7.56
C SER A 582 -24.97 -13.08 -7.26
N LEU A 583 -24.61 -14.37 -7.34
CA LEU A 583 -23.24 -14.83 -7.15
C LEU A 583 -22.75 -15.49 -8.43
N ILE A 584 -21.67 -14.97 -9.03
CA ILE A 584 -21.06 -15.56 -10.23
C ILE A 584 -19.70 -16.15 -9.86
N ILE A 585 -19.52 -17.44 -10.14
CA ILE A 585 -18.25 -18.16 -9.97
C ILE A 585 -17.68 -18.48 -11.36
N ASN A 586 -16.68 -17.69 -11.75
CA ASN A 586 -15.96 -17.84 -13.02
C ASN A 586 -14.76 -18.79 -12.91
N SER A 587 -14.38 -19.18 -11.70
CA SER A 587 -13.27 -20.10 -11.47
C SER A 587 -13.67 -21.55 -11.74
N PRO A 588 -12.82 -22.38 -12.38
CA PRO A 588 -13.05 -23.82 -12.45
C PRO A 588 -13.12 -24.41 -11.04
N ILE A 589 -14.02 -25.36 -10.83
CA ILE A 589 -14.19 -26.06 -9.54
C ILE A 589 -13.64 -27.48 -9.67
N SER A 590 -12.80 -27.88 -8.72
CA SER A 590 -12.19 -29.21 -8.63
C SER A 590 -12.39 -29.85 -7.25
N GLY A 591 -12.85 -31.09 -7.21
CA GLY A 591 -12.97 -31.86 -5.97
C GLY A 591 -13.65 -33.21 -6.21
N ASN A 592 -12.84 -34.25 -6.43
CA ASN A 592 -13.36 -35.61 -6.59
C ASN A 592 -13.94 -36.05 -5.22
N SER A 593 -15.24 -36.39 -5.18
CA SER A 593 -16.00 -36.88 -4.01
C SER A 593 -16.70 -35.84 -3.09
N ARG A 594 -16.85 -34.56 -3.48
CA ARG A 594 -17.39 -33.49 -2.59
C ARG A 594 -18.79 -32.98 -2.97
N LYS A 595 -19.62 -32.63 -1.97
CA LYS A 595 -20.99 -32.11 -2.15
C LYS A 595 -21.01 -30.57 -2.10
N VAL A 596 -21.80 -29.93 -2.95
CA VAL A 596 -22.13 -28.50 -2.86
C VAL A 596 -23.63 -28.37 -2.60
N ARG A 597 -24.03 -27.61 -1.57
CA ARG A 597 -25.42 -27.33 -1.27
C ARG A 597 -25.70 -25.84 -1.47
N LEU A 598 -26.66 -25.52 -2.32
CA LEU A 598 -27.12 -24.17 -2.61
C LEU A 598 -28.43 -23.93 -1.88
N THR A 599 -28.55 -22.77 -1.23
CA THR A 599 -29.72 -22.34 -0.46
C THR A 599 -29.96 -20.85 -0.66
N GLY A 600 -31.15 -20.36 -0.29
CA GLY A 600 -31.54 -18.95 -0.44
C GLY A 600 -32.19 -18.65 -1.79
N GLY A 601 -32.93 -17.54 -1.88
CA GLY A 601 -33.75 -17.19 -3.06
C GLY A 601 -33.01 -16.52 -4.22
N GLY A 602 -31.68 -16.40 -4.14
CA GLY A 602 -30.85 -15.72 -5.14
C GLY A 602 -30.49 -16.56 -6.36
N THR A 603 -29.62 -16.04 -7.22
CA THR A 603 -29.07 -16.74 -8.39
C THR A 603 -27.59 -17.04 -8.21
N THR A 604 -27.22 -18.32 -8.22
CA THR A 604 -25.82 -18.78 -8.18
C THR A 604 -25.41 -19.29 -9.56
N THR A 605 -24.45 -18.63 -10.21
CA THR A 605 -24.00 -18.94 -11.57
C THR A 605 -22.62 -19.58 -11.59
N PHE A 606 -22.50 -20.76 -12.19
CA PHE A 606 -21.22 -21.38 -12.51
C PHE A 606 -20.88 -21.14 -13.99
N ALA A 607 -19.87 -20.31 -14.20
CA ALA A 607 -19.44 -19.86 -15.53
C ALA A 607 -18.04 -20.37 -15.92
N GLY A 608 -17.27 -20.89 -14.96
CA GLY A 608 -15.95 -21.46 -15.21
C GLY A 608 -15.98 -22.68 -16.14
N ALA A 609 -14.96 -22.81 -16.99
CA ALA A 609 -14.78 -23.98 -17.86
C ALA A 609 -14.28 -25.19 -17.06
N GLY A 610 -14.92 -26.36 -17.21
CA GLY A 610 -14.39 -27.63 -16.68
C GLY A 610 -14.66 -27.89 -15.20
N THR A 611 -15.82 -27.47 -14.70
CA THR A 611 -16.24 -27.76 -13.33
C THR A 611 -16.54 -29.25 -13.16
N ASN A 612 -15.80 -29.96 -12.30
CA ASN A 612 -16.04 -31.36 -11.96
C ASN A 612 -16.39 -31.48 -10.46
N ILE A 613 -17.67 -31.75 -10.18
CA ILE A 613 -18.21 -31.84 -8.82
C ILE A 613 -18.83 -33.22 -8.65
N TYR A 614 -18.73 -33.82 -7.47
CA TYR A 614 -19.43 -35.06 -7.18
C TYR A 614 -20.95 -34.81 -7.22
N ASN A 615 -21.52 -34.16 -6.19
CA ASN A 615 -22.95 -33.85 -6.16
C ASN A 615 -23.22 -32.37 -5.90
N VAL A 616 -24.17 -31.80 -6.65
CA VAL A 616 -24.73 -30.47 -6.39
C VAL A 616 -26.17 -30.64 -5.90
N PHE A 617 -26.51 -30.04 -4.77
CA PHE A 617 -27.84 -30.02 -4.17
C PHE A 617 -28.37 -28.59 -4.20
N VAL A 618 -29.55 -28.38 -4.80
CA VAL A 618 -30.19 -27.06 -4.92
C VAL A 618 -31.46 -27.08 -4.08
N ASN A 619 -31.46 -26.37 -2.93
CA ASN A 619 -32.58 -26.28 -1.98
C ASN A 619 -33.11 -24.84 -1.88
N GLY A 620 -33.01 -24.06 -2.95
CA GLY A 620 -33.58 -22.71 -3.02
C GLY A 620 -33.01 -21.89 -4.18
N GLY A 621 -33.83 -20.98 -4.72
CA GLY A 621 -33.40 -20.00 -5.70
C GLY A 621 -33.11 -20.59 -7.08
N THR A 622 -32.24 -19.90 -7.84
CA THR A 622 -31.84 -20.30 -9.19
C THR A 622 -30.39 -20.76 -9.21
N PHE A 623 -30.14 -21.97 -9.69
CA PHE A 623 -28.80 -22.42 -10.08
C PHE A 623 -28.62 -22.21 -11.58
N SER A 624 -27.59 -21.48 -11.99
CA SER A 624 -27.33 -21.15 -13.39
C SER A 624 -26.00 -21.75 -13.85
N VAL A 625 -26.00 -22.43 -14.98
CA VAL A 625 -24.80 -23.02 -15.59
C VAL A 625 -24.60 -22.40 -16.97
N THR A 626 -23.58 -21.55 -17.09
CA THR A 626 -23.18 -20.91 -18.36
C THR A 626 -21.83 -21.41 -18.87
N GLY A 627 -21.04 -22.04 -17.98
CA GLY A 627 -19.85 -22.80 -18.32
C GLY A 627 -20.16 -24.27 -18.58
N ARG A 628 -19.24 -25.16 -18.18
CA ARG A 628 -19.43 -26.62 -18.27
C ARG A 628 -19.41 -27.25 -16.87
N LEU A 629 -20.49 -27.94 -16.53
CA LEU A 629 -20.64 -28.77 -15.32
C LEU A 629 -20.54 -30.24 -15.69
N THR A 630 -19.64 -30.95 -15.03
CA THR A 630 -19.46 -32.40 -15.08
C THR A 630 -19.50 -32.98 -13.67
N GLY A 631 -19.93 -34.22 -13.50
CA GLY A 631 -20.06 -34.77 -12.14
C GLY A 631 -20.81 -36.08 -12.00
N THR A 632 -21.07 -36.50 -10.76
CA THR A 632 -21.88 -37.70 -10.47
C THR A 632 -23.36 -37.39 -10.35
N GLY A 633 -23.75 -36.24 -9.78
CA GLY A 633 -25.17 -35.94 -9.60
C GLY A 633 -25.52 -34.46 -9.49
N LEU A 634 -26.66 -34.08 -10.05
CA LEU A 634 -27.32 -32.80 -9.79
C LEU A 634 -28.71 -33.08 -9.22
N PHE A 635 -28.95 -32.61 -8.00
CA PHE A 635 -30.16 -32.82 -7.22
C PHE A 635 -30.83 -31.46 -7.00
N MET A 636 -32.08 -31.33 -7.41
CA MET A 636 -32.91 -30.16 -7.18
C MET A 636 -34.09 -30.54 -6.29
N TYR A 637 -34.41 -29.68 -5.33
CA TYR A 637 -35.53 -29.85 -4.40
C TYR A 637 -36.66 -28.85 -4.71
N ASP A 638 -37.70 -28.83 -3.88
CA ASP A 638 -38.93 -28.06 -4.09
C ASP A 638 -38.71 -26.56 -4.37
N ASP A 639 -39.51 -26.02 -5.31
CA ASP A 639 -39.54 -24.61 -5.75
C ASP A 639 -38.17 -24.02 -6.17
N THR A 640 -37.32 -24.83 -6.80
CA THR A 640 -36.02 -24.41 -7.33
C THR A 640 -36.03 -24.23 -8.84
N SER A 641 -35.09 -23.42 -9.34
CA SER A 641 -34.92 -23.17 -10.77
C SER A 641 -33.51 -23.52 -11.23
N LEU A 642 -33.40 -24.15 -12.40
CA LEU A 642 -32.15 -24.39 -13.11
C LEU A 642 -32.15 -23.54 -14.38
N SER A 643 -31.12 -22.72 -14.59
CA SER A 643 -30.89 -22.05 -15.86
C SER A 643 -29.66 -22.64 -16.54
N VAL A 644 -29.75 -22.92 -17.84
CA VAL A 644 -28.65 -23.53 -18.60
C VAL A 644 -28.41 -22.77 -19.91
N ALA A 645 -27.15 -22.41 -20.16
CA ALA A 645 -26.70 -21.88 -21.44
C ALA A 645 -25.66 -22.84 -22.04
N SER A 646 -25.86 -23.27 -23.28
CA SER A 646 -24.93 -24.15 -24.00
C SER A 646 -24.29 -23.46 -25.21
N SER A 647 -23.06 -23.86 -25.53
CA SER A 647 -22.35 -23.44 -26.75
C SER A 647 -22.77 -24.23 -27.99
N GLY A 648 -23.65 -25.23 -27.84
CA GLY A 648 -24.14 -26.11 -28.91
C GLY A 648 -23.18 -27.21 -29.37
N SER A 649 -21.88 -27.11 -29.06
CA SER A 649 -20.87 -28.12 -29.45
C SER A 649 -20.74 -29.26 -28.44
N THR A 650 -20.98 -28.97 -27.16
CA THR A 650 -20.97 -29.96 -26.07
C THR A 650 -22.07 -29.63 -25.07
N PRO A 651 -22.57 -30.62 -24.29
CA PRO A 651 -23.49 -30.35 -23.20
C PRO A 651 -22.89 -29.36 -22.19
N ALA A 652 -23.71 -28.43 -21.72
CA ALA A 652 -23.37 -27.53 -20.62
C ALA A 652 -23.36 -28.29 -19.28
N ILE A 653 -24.29 -29.24 -19.12
CA ILE A 653 -24.37 -30.14 -17.97
C ILE A 653 -24.19 -31.58 -18.47
N SER A 654 -23.25 -32.30 -17.87
CA SER A 654 -22.93 -33.69 -18.18
C SER A 654 -22.65 -34.48 -16.90
N VAL A 655 -23.69 -35.04 -16.28
CA VAL A 655 -23.62 -35.68 -14.93
C VAL A 655 -24.13 -37.12 -14.94
N SER A 656 -23.63 -38.00 -14.07
CA SER A 656 -24.13 -39.38 -14.04
C SER A 656 -25.62 -39.50 -13.66
N GLY A 657 -26.17 -38.55 -12.91
CA GLY A 657 -27.61 -38.49 -12.64
C GLY A 657 -28.14 -37.06 -12.48
N PHE A 658 -29.34 -36.81 -12.99
CA PHE A 658 -30.10 -35.57 -12.80
C PHE A 658 -31.43 -35.89 -12.13
N TYR A 659 -31.59 -35.39 -10.91
CA TYR A 659 -32.71 -35.71 -10.02
C TYR A 659 -33.44 -34.43 -9.62
N ILE A 660 -34.76 -34.43 -9.79
CA ILE A 660 -35.66 -33.43 -9.20
C ILE A 660 -36.56 -34.18 -8.21
N LEU A 661 -36.33 -33.92 -6.92
CA LEU A 661 -36.90 -34.63 -5.77
C LEU A 661 -37.65 -33.64 -4.87
N SER A 662 -38.37 -34.15 -3.87
CA SER A 662 -38.99 -33.37 -2.78
C SER A 662 -38.31 -33.76 -1.48
N ASP A 663 -38.05 -32.77 -0.62
CA ASP A 663 -37.69 -33.02 0.78
C ASP A 663 -38.89 -32.85 1.73
N LEU A 664 -40.07 -32.52 1.19
CA LEU A 664 -41.31 -32.31 1.92
C LEU A 664 -42.32 -33.47 1.74
N PRO A 665 -43.14 -33.76 2.77
CA PRO A 665 -44.24 -34.73 2.68
C PRO A 665 -45.31 -34.34 1.64
N GLU A 666 -45.50 -33.04 1.44
CA GLU A 666 -46.40 -32.44 0.45
C GLU A 666 -45.60 -31.37 -0.31
N PRO A 667 -45.25 -31.61 -1.59
CA PRO A 667 -44.47 -30.67 -2.39
C PRO A 667 -45.20 -29.33 -2.53
N VAL A 668 -44.46 -28.23 -2.44
CA VAL A 668 -44.98 -26.87 -2.65
C VAL A 668 -44.23 -26.22 -3.81
N GLY A 669 -44.97 -25.58 -4.72
CA GLY A 669 -44.40 -24.88 -5.88
C GLY A 669 -44.20 -25.76 -7.12
N THR A 670 -43.43 -25.28 -8.10
CA THR A 670 -43.12 -26.01 -9.32
C THR A 670 -41.69 -25.72 -9.76
N ASN A 671 -40.89 -26.78 -9.88
CA ASN A 671 -39.51 -26.67 -10.32
C ASN A 671 -39.42 -26.19 -11.78
N LYS A 672 -38.43 -25.36 -12.08
CA LYS A 672 -38.25 -24.77 -13.41
C LYS A 672 -36.91 -25.13 -14.01
N VAL A 673 -36.89 -25.39 -15.31
CA VAL A 673 -35.66 -25.49 -16.10
C VAL A 673 -35.73 -24.49 -17.25
N ASP A 674 -34.90 -23.44 -17.18
CA ASP A 674 -34.78 -22.38 -18.17
C ASP A 674 -33.61 -22.65 -19.12
N PHE A 675 -33.90 -22.88 -20.40
CA PHE A 675 -32.89 -22.96 -21.45
C PHE A 675 -32.60 -21.57 -21.99
N LEU A 676 -31.47 -20.97 -21.59
CA LEU A 676 -31.05 -19.62 -21.95
C LEU A 676 -30.50 -19.52 -23.38
N SER A 677 -30.00 -20.63 -23.94
CA SER A 677 -29.56 -20.73 -25.34
C SER A 677 -29.85 -22.12 -25.92
N LEU A 678 -30.41 -22.17 -27.12
CA LEU A 678 -30.64 -23.37 -27.91
C LEU A 678 -30.05 -23.16 -29.32
N SER A 679 -28.84 -23.68 -29.54
CA SER A 679 -28.10 -23.52 -30.80
C SER A 679 -27.84 -24.82 -31.56
N SER A 680 -28.20 -25.98 -30.98
CA SER A 680 -27.93 -27.30 -31.56
C SER A 680 -29.19 -28.13 -31.69
N THR A 681 -29.39 -28.75 -32.86
CA THR A 681 -30.45 -29.72 -33.13
C THR A 681 -30.04 -31.16 -32.82
N THR A 682 -28.78 -31.39 -32.41
CA THR A 682 -28.23 -32.74 -32.20
C THR A 682 -27.72 -32.97 -30.79
N VAL A 683 -27.13 -31.94 -30.16
CA VAL A 683 -26.53 -31.99 -28.83
C VAL A 683 -27.47 -31.36 -27.81
N ALA A 684 -27.86 -32.14 -26.79
CA ALA A 684 -28.67 -31.64 -25.68
C ALA A 684 -27.83 -30.77 -24.73
N PRO A 685 -28.32 -29.59 -24.29
CA PRO A 685 -27.66 -28.79 -23.26
C PRO A 685 -27.43 -29.54 -21.95
N ILE A 686 -28.35 -30.45 -21.60
CA ILE A 686 -28.24 -31.33 -20.43
C ILE A 686 -28.11 -32.76 -20.92
N THR A 687 -27.03 -33.44 -20.54
CA THR A 687 -26.84 -34.87 -20.75
C THR A 687 -26.62 -35.53 -19.41
N THR A 688 -27.28 -36.67 -19.18
CA THR A 688 -27.15 -37.41 -17.94
C THR A 688 -27.08 -38.92 -18.15
N GLY A 689 -26.65 -39.67 -17.14
CA GLY A 689 -26.91 -41.11 -17.07
C GLY A 689 -28.38 -41.31 -16.74
N ASP A 690 -28.71 -41.22 -15.46
CA ASP A 690 -30.07 -41.39 -14.94
C ASP A 690 -30.84 -40.06 -14.92
N LEU A 691 -32.09 -40.08 -15.37
CA LEU A 691 -32.98 -38.90 -15.37
C LEU A 691 -34.23 -39.18 -14.53
N MET A 692 -34.31 -38.63 -13.32
CA MET A 692 -35.48 -38.83 -12.44
C MET A 692 -36.13 -37.49 -12.07
N LEU A 693 -37.33 -37.25 -12.59
CA LEU A 693 -38.14 -36.07 -12.35
C LEU A 693 -39.40 -36.52 -11.62
N GLU A 694 -39.32 -36.67 -10.29
CA GLU A 694 -40.42 -37.24 -9.48
C GLU A 694 -41.61 -36.29 -9.33
N TYR A 695 -41.44 -35.02 -9.72
CA TYR A 695 -42.43 -33.95 -9.56
C TYR A 695 -42.62 -33.15 -10.86
N PRO A 696 -43.72 -32.41 -11.01
CA PRO A 696 -43.96 -31.57 -12.17
C PRO A 696 -42.81 -30.56 -12.40
N VAL A 697 -42.32 -30.49 -13.63
CA VAL A 697 -41.28 -29.55 -14.04
C VAL A 697 -41.83 -28.65 -15.15
N THR A 698 -41.65 -27.34 -14.99
CA THR A 698 -41.92 -26.37 -16.05
C THR A 698 -40.64 -26.10 -16.84
N ILE A 699 -40.68 -26.36 -18.14
CA ILE A 699 -39.58 -26.08 -19.06
C ILE A 699 -39.80 -24.73 -19.72
N ASN A 700 -38.89 -23.78 -19.51
CA ASN A 700 -38.91 -22.49 -20.19
C ASN A 700 -37.78 -22.45 -21.22
N VAL A 701 -38.02 -21.76 -22.32
CA VAL A 701 -37.04 -21.50 -23.36
C VAL A 701 -36.88 -19.99 -23.47
N ARG A 702 -35.68 -19.50 -23.18
CA ARG A 702 -35.32 -18.07 -23.20
C ARG A 702 -34.30 -17.73 -24.29
N SER A 703 -33.94 -18.71 -25.11
CA SER A 703 -33.06 -18.55 -26.28
C SER A 703 -33.59 -17.49 -27.25
N VAL A 704 -32.70 -16.76 -27.92
CA VAL A 704 -33.08 -15.97 -29.10
C VAL A 704 -33.65 -16.91 -30.17
N THR A 705 -34.81 -16.50 -30.72
CA THR A 705 -35.61 -17.12 -31.79
C THR A 705 -35.06 -18.42 -32.41
N PRO A 706 -35.31 -19.59 -31.79
CA PRO A 706 -35.01 -20.86 -32.43
C PRO A 706 -35.77 -20.95 -33.77
N VAL A 707 -35.14 -21.46 -34.82
CA VAL A 707 -35.80 -21.68 -36.11
C VAL A 707 -36.78 -22.85 -36.00
N VAL A 708 -37.69 -23.00 -36.97
CA VAL A 708 -38.54 -24.20 -37.06
C VAL A 708 -37.65 -25.43 -37.12
N GLY A 709 -37.87 -26.38 -36.21
CA GLY A 709 -37.00 -27.53 -36.05
C GLY A 709 -37.18 -28.23 -34.70
N ARG A 710 -36.57 -29.41 -34.58
CA ARG A 710 -36.55 -30.23 -33.38
C ARG A 710 -35.23 -30.06 -32.64
N TYR A 711 -35.29 -29.66 -31.38
CA TYR A 711 -34.13 -29.36 -30.54
C TYR A 711 -34.09 -30.29 -29.31
N PRO A 712 -33.03 -31.09 -29.11
CA PRO A 712 -32.90 -31.87 -27.90
C PRO A 712 -32.60 -30.94 -26.70
N LEU A 713 -33.40 -31.06 -25.63
CA LEU A 713 -33.25 -30.29 -24.39
C LEU A 713 -32.47 -31.08 -23.34
N MET A 714 -32.85 -32.35 -23.16
CA MET A 714 -32.22 -33.28 -22.22
C MET A 714 -31.97 -34.62 -22.91
N ALA A 715 -30.88 -35.30 -22.55
CA ALA A 715 -30.53 -36.63 -23.05
C ALA A 715 -30.08 -37.56 -21.91
N THR A 716 -30.49 -38.82 -21.94
CA THR A 716 -29.99 -39.92 -21.08
C THR A 716 -29.02 -40.82 -21.85
N THR A 717 -28.03 -41.39 -21.14
CA THR A 717 -27.01 -42.29 -21.71
C THR A 717 -27.10 -43.73 -21.22
N THR A 718 -27.77 -43.99 -20.09
CA THR A 718 -27.93 -45.33 -19.48
C THR A 718 -29.33 -45.91 -19.64
N GLY A 719 -30.32 -45.10 -20.06
CA GLY A 719 -31.70 -45.52 -20.34
C GLY A 719 -32.61 -45.62 -19.11
N SER A 720 -32.12 -45.34 -17.90
CA SER A 720 -32.93 -45.27 -16.68
C SER A 720 -33.57 -43.90 -16.53
N PHE A 721 -34.90 -43.83 -16.64
CA PHE A 721 -35.63 -42.58 -16.45
C PHE A 721 -36.98 -42.79 -15.75
N SER A 722 -37.42 -41.76 -15.02
CA SER A 722 -38.76 -41.64 -14.45
C SER A 722 -39.19 -40.19 -14.53
N ILE A 723 -40.34 -39.90 -15.12
CA ILE A 723 -40.86 -38.54 -15.24
C ILE A 723 -42.31 -38.48 -14.74
N ALA A 724 -42.62 -37.54 -13.86
CA ALA A 724 -43.98 -37.33 -13.35
C ALA A 724 -44.82 -36.53 -14.35
N SER A 725 -44.42 -35.29 -14.66
CA SER A 725 -45.01 -34.49 -15.75
C SER A 725 -44.08 -33.35 -16.18
N LEU A 726 -44.08 -33.06 -17.48
CA LEU A 726 -43.38 -31.92 -18.07
C LEU A 726 -44.39 -30.95 -18.66
N THR A 727 -44.31 -29.69 -18.25
CA THR A 727 -45.14 -28.62 -18.81
C THR A 727 -44.26 -27.64 -19.55
N LEU A 728 -44.64 -27.29 -20.78
CA LEU A 728 -43.98 -26.19 -21.50
C LEU A 728 -44.45 -24.87 -20.89
N GLY A 729 -43.52 -24.12 -20.34
CA GLY A 729 -43.75 -22.79 -19.79
C GLY A 729 -43.51 -21.70 -20.83
N THR A 730 -42.75 -20.69 -20.44
CA THR A 730 -42.48 -19.52 -21.28
C THR A 730 -41.62 -19.91 -22.49
N LEU A 731 -42.08 -19.56 -23.69
CA LEU A 731 -41.30 -19.57 -24.92
C LEU A 731 -40.88 -18.15 -25.31
N PRO A 732 -39.84 -17.98 -26.15
CA PRO A 732 -39.61 -16.70 -26.81
C PRO A 732 -40.86 -16.35 -27.63
N SER A 733 -41.32 -15.11 -27.56
CA SER A 733 -42.57 -14.77 -28.21
C SER A 733 -42.45 -14.80 -29.74
N GLY A 734 -43.54 -15.16 -30.41
CA GLY A 734 -43.56 -15.56 -31.82
C GLY A 734 -43.18 -17.03 -32.05
N ILE A 735 -42.68 -17.75 -31.05
CA ILE A 735 -42.40 -19.19 -31.16
C ILE A 735 -43.64 -19.99 -30.77
N THR A 736 -44.10 -20.84 -31.68
CA THR A 736 -45.02 -21.94 -31.36
C THR A 736 -44.19 -23.21 -31.28
N ALA A 737 -44.23 -23.88 -30.13
CA ALA A 737 -43.51 -25.12 -29.93
C ALA A 737 -44.27 -26.06 -28.98
N THR A 738 -43.92 -27.34 -29.04
CA THR A 738 -44.43 -28.38 -28.13
C THR A 738 -43.26 -29.16 -27.54
N LEU A 739 -43.40 -29.62 -26.29
CA LEU A 739 -42.46 -30.60 -25.72
C LEU A 739 -42.80 -31.99 -26.25
N VAL A 740 -41.78 -32.74 -26.62
CA VAL A 740 -41.89 -34.15 -27.00
C VAL A 740 -41.00 -34.98 -26.09
N ASP A 741 -41.63 -35.79 -25.24
CA ASP A 741 -40.93 -36.85 -24.54
C ASP A 741 -40.72 -38.03 -25.49
N ASP A 742 -39.45 -38.34 -25.78
CA ASP A 742 -39.02 -39.46 -26.59
C ASP A 742 -37.88 -40.25 -25.91
N LEU A 743 -37.91 -40.29 -24.57
CA LEU A 743 -36.91 -40.97 -23.76
C LEU A 743 -36.85 -42.48 -24.06
N VAL A 744 -37.98 -43.10 -24.37
CA VAL A 744 -38.06 -44.54 -24.68
C VAL A 744 -37.33 -44.90 -25.99
N ASN A 745 -37.47 -44.10 -27.05
CA ASN A 745 -36.92 -44.46 -28.36
C ASN A 745 -35.55 -43.87 -28.62
N THR A 746 -35.32 -42.61 -28.22
CA THR A 746 -34.07 -41.90 -28.51
C THR A 746 -33.30 -41.49 -27.27
N GLY A 747 -33.85 -41.72 -26.06
CA GLY A 747 -33.24 -41.27 -24.83
C GLY A 747 -33.23 -39.75 -24.68
N LYS A 748 -34.14 -39.02 -25.34
CA LYS A 748 -34.14 -37.55 -25.31
C LYS A 748 -35.51 -36.94 -25.08
N ILE A 749 -35.52 -35.76 -24.47
CA ILE A 749 -36.65 -34.83 -24.45
C ILE A 749 -36.37 -33.73 -25.48
N TYR A 750 -37.33 -33.44 -26.35
CA TYR A 750 -37.21 -32.43 -27.39
C TYR A 750 -38.14 -31.25 -27.18
N LEU A 751 -37.74 -30.12 -27.76
CA LEU A 751 -38.60 -29.01 -28.14
C LEU A 751 -38.84 -29.06 -29.65
N ASP A 752 -40.08 -29.26 -30.06
CA ASP A 752 -40.50 -29.17 -31.45
C ASP A 752 -41.01 -27.76 -31.73
N VAL A 753 -40.19 -26.94 -32.38
CA VAL A 753 -40.58 -25.61 -32.84
C VAL A 753 -41.30 -25.75 -34.17
N THR A 754 -42.61 -25.48 -34.19
CA THR A 754 -43.50 -25.70 -35.34
C THR A 754 -43.77 -24.43 -36.14
N ALA A 755 -43.69 -23.26 -35.50
CA ALA A 755 -43.78 -21.98 -36.19
C ALA A 755 -42.94 -20.91 -35.49
N VAL A 756 -42.33 -20.04 -36.30
CA VAL A 756 -41.67 -18.81 -35.87
C VAL A 756 -42.39 -17.67 -36.57
N ALA A 757 -43.36 -17.07 -35.89
CA ALA A 757 -44.13 -15.92 -36.35
C ALA A 757 -43.77 -14.72 -35.47
N VAL A 758 -42.61 -14.12 -35.73
CA VAL A 758 -42.20 -12.90 -35.05
C VAL A 758 -42.79 -11.72 -35.82
N PRO A 759 -43.76 -10.98 -35.27
CA PRO A 759 -44.33 -9.84 -35.96
C PRO A 759 -43.29 -8.72 -36.08
N GLU A 760 -43.09 -8.23 -37.30
CA GLU A 760 -42.39 -6.97 -37.56
C GLU A 760 -43.40 -5.84 -37.42
N ILE A 761 -43.16 -4.97 -36.44
CA ILE A 761 -44.06 -3.88 -36.10
C ILE A 761 -43.30 -2.56 -36.04
N GLN A 762 -43.96 -1.50 -36.50
CA GLN A 762 -43.42 -0.16 -36.50
C GLN A 762 -44.11 0.69 -35.43
N TRP A 763 -43.33 1.48 -34.71
CA TRP A 763 -43.86 2.44 -33.75
C TRP A 763 -44.65 3.52 -34.48
N THR A 764 -45.94 3.60 -34.17
CA THR A 764 -46.81 4.67 -34.65
C THR A 764 -47.03 5.73 -33.59
N GLY A 765 -47.00 5.39 -32.29
CA GLY A 765 -47.29 6.33 -31.20
C GLY A 765 -48.65 7.04 -31.39
N ALA A 766 -49.60 6.37 -32.04
CA ALA A 766 -50.85 6.97 -32.50
C ALA A 766 -51.84 7.25 -31.36
N VAL A 767 -51.77 6.51 -30.26
CA VAL A 767 -52.64 6.70 -29.09
C VAL A 767 -51.94 7.55 -28.04
N ASN A 768 -50.73 7.19 -27.63
CA ASN A 768 -49.91 7.92 -26.67
C ASN A 768 -48.41 7.54 -26.81
N GLY A 769 -47.57 7.97 -25.86
CA GLY A 769 -46.13 7.68 -25.86
C GLY A 769 -45.72 6.39 -25.16
N VAL A 770 -46.65 5.59 -24.64
CA VAL A 770 -46.31 4.45 -23.77
C VAL A 770 -45.98 3.21 -24.59
N TRP A 771 -44.78 2.64 -24.40
CA TRP A 771 -44.43 1.30 -24.86
C TRP A 771 -44.82 0.29 -23.80
N ASP A 772 -45.96 -0.35 -24.02
CA ASP A 772 -46.52 -1.38 -23.15
C ASP A 772 -46.70 -2.71 -23.88
N ILE A 773 -47.00 -3.77 -23.12
CA ILE A 773 -47.09 -5.14 -23.62
C ILE A 773 -48.56 -5.50 -23.83
N ASN A 774 -48.94 -5.71 -25.10
CA ASN A 774 -50.24 -6.20 -25.56
C ASN A 774 -51.45 -5.33 -25.15
N THR A 775 -51.24 -4.09 -24.71
CA THR A 775 -52.30 -3.21 -24.23
C THR A 775 -52.65 -2.12 -25.23
N THR A 776 -51.72 -1.23 -25.59
CA THR A 776 -52.02 -0.03 -26.39
C THR A 776 -51.67 -0.22 -27.88
N ASN A 777 -52.50 0.34 -28.77
CA ASN A 777 -52.28 0.32 -30.23
C ASN A 777 -51.29 1.42 -30.68
N ASN A 778 -50.11 1.49 -30.06
CA ASN A 778 -49.01 2.39 -30.46
C ASN A 778 -48.05 1.76 -31.48
N TRP A 779 -48.37 0.55 -31.94
CA TRP A 779 -47.59 -0.26 -32.87
C TRP A 779 -48.49 -0.71 -34.02
N SER A 780 -47.92 -0.88 -35.22
CA SER A 780 -48.64 -1.34 -36.42
C SER A 780 -47.80 -2.36 -37.19
N PRO A 781 -48.40 -3.42 -37.77
CA PRO A 781 -49.84 -3.69 -37.87
C PRO A 781 -50.48 -4.33 -36.62
N ALA A 782 -49.70 -4.67 -35.60
CA ALA A 782 -50.16 -5.31 -34.37
C ALA A 782 -49.62 -4.59 -33.11
N LYS A 783 -50.24 -4.86 -31.96
CA LYS A 783 -49.71 -4.43 -30.66
C LYS A 783 -48.36 -5.08 -30.37
N TYR A 784 -47.53 -4.44 -29.57
CA TYR A 784 -46.28 -5.03 -29.12
C TYR A 784 -46.52 -6.23 -28.20
N THR A 785 -45.90 -7.35 -28.52
CA THR A 785 -45.60 -8.44 -27.59
C THR A 785 -44.09 -8.61 -27.53
N ASP A 786 -43.56 -9.19 -26.46
CA ASP A 786 -42.12 -9.53 -26.42
C ASP A 786 -41.71 -10.36 -27.66
N GLY A 787 -40.43 -10.47 -27.95
CA GLY A 787 -39.93 -11.14 -29.15
C GLY A 787 -40.19 -10.41 -30.47
N SER A 788 -41.14 -9.45 -30.55
CA SER A 788 -41.42 -8.69 -31.77
C SER A 788 -40.18 -7.97 -32.30
N ILE A 789 -40.08 -7.84 -33.63
CA ILE A 789 -39.10 -6.99 -34.28
C ILE A 789 -39.69 -5.58 -34.31
N VAL A 790 -39.02 -4.64 -33.64
CA VAL A 790 -39.53 -3.27 -33.50
C VAL A 790 -38.69 -2.27 -34.28
N THR A 791 -39.36 -1.48 -35.10
CA THR A 791 -38.74 -0.38 -35.86
C THR A 791 -39.35 0.96 -35.47
N PHE A 792 -38.51 1.94 -35.15
CA PHE A 792 -38.89 3.33 -34.94
C PHE A 792 -38.45 4.14 -36.17
N GLY A 793 -39.41 4.68 -36.94
CA GLY A 793 -39.13 5.48 -38.13
C GLY A 793 -40.06 6.68 -38.26
N ASP A 794 -40.03 7.40 -39.38
CA ASP A 794 -40.69 8.71 -39.52
C ASP A 794 -42.21 8.66 -39.80
N ILE A 795 -42.98 7.82 -39.08
CA ILE A 795 -44.46 7.80 -39.15
C ILE A 795 -45.08 8.90 -38.27
N LEU A 796 -46.31 9.34 -38.58
CA LEU A 796 -47.10 10.27 -37.76
C LEU A 796 -47.37 9.72 -36.35
N GLY A 797 -46.99 10.46 -35.30
CA GLY A 797 -47.34 10.17 -33.90
C GLY A 797 -46.27 10.62 -32.89
N ASN A 798 -46.39 10.16 -31.63
CA ASN A 798 -45.54 10.59 -30.51
C ASN A 798 -44.13 9.96 -30.60
N THR A 799 -43.08 10.76 -30.51
CA THR A 799 -41.67 10.29 -30.53
C THR A 799 -41.00 10.32 -29.15
N SER A 800 -41.72 10.75 -28.11
CA SER A 800 -41.35 10.59 -26.71
C SER A 800 -41.93 9.28 -26.18
N VAL A 801 -41.08 8.26 -26.13
CA VAL A 801 -41.43 6.88 -25.76
C VAL A 801 -41.17 6.69 -24.26
N THR A 802 -42.23 6.37 -23.52
CA THR A 802 -42.17 6.02 -22.10
C THR A 802 -42.23 4.51 -21.97
N LEU A 803 -41.22 3.93 -21.32
CA LEU A 803 -41.04 2.52 -21.06
C LEU A 803 -40.96 2.32 -19.55
N ASP A 804 -42.09 2.00 -18.92
CA ASP A 804 -42.16 1.75 -17.47
C ASP A 804 -42.13 0.26 -17.12
N ALA A 805 -42.31 -0.62 -18.11
CA ALA A 805 -42.16 -2.06 -18.00
C ALA A 805 -40.85 -2.54 -18.63
N THR A 806 -40.32 -3.66 -18.14
CA THR A 806 -39.21 -4.35 -18.81
C THR A 806 -39.73 -5.10 -20.03
N VAL A 807 -39.12 -4.87 -21.19
CA VAL A 807 -39.50 -5.46 -22.48
C VAL A 807 -38.35 -6.27 -23.07
N VAL A 808 -38.67 -7.32 -23.81
CA VAL A 808 -37.73 -8.27 -24.43
C VAL A 808 -37.97 -8.37 -25.94
N PRO A 809 -37.76 -7.31 -26.73
CA PRO A 809 -37.95 -7.35 -28.19
C PRO A 809 -36.94 -8.30 -28.84
N GLY A 810 -37.27 -8.82 -30.04
CA GLY A 810 -36.36 -9.67 -30.81
C GLY A 810 -35.26 -8.87 -31.51
N VAL A 811 -35.60 -7.69 -32.02
CA VAL A 811 -34.69 -6.73 -32.65
C VAL A 811 -35.21 -5.32 -32.36
N VAL A 812 -34.30 -4.38 -32.07
CA VAL A 812 -34.62 -2.96 -31.92
C VAL A 812 -33.86 -2.13 -32.95
N THR A 813 -34.62 -1.50 -33.86
CA THR A 813 -34.07 -0.61 -34.89
C THR A 813 -34.69 0.78 -34.76
N PHE A 814 -33.84 1.79 -34.66
CA PHE A 814 -34.21 3.18 -34.90
C PHE A 814 -33.72 3.56 -36.30
N ASP A 815 -34.64 3.64 -37.25
CA ASP A 815 -34.41 4.09 -38.63
C ASP A 815 -35.25 5.34 -38.88
N ASN A 816 -34.78 6.44 -38.28
CA ASN A 816 -35.46 7.72 -38.22
C ASN A 816 -34.64 8.78 -38.98
N PRO A 817 -34.91 8.98 -40.29
CA PRO A 817 -34.18 9.94 -41.11
C PRO A 817 -34.25 11.38 -40.58
N THR A 818 -35.41 11.81 -40.08
CA THR A 818 -35.65 13.22 -39.69
C THR A 818 -36.15 13.41 -38.26
N LYS A 819 -36.98 12.50 -37.73
CA LYS A 819 -37.59 12.70 -36.40
C LYS A 819 -36.63 12.33 -35.28
N ASN A 820 -36.72 13.07 -34.18
CA ASN A 820 -35.95 12.75 -32.97
C ASN A 820 -36.81 11.90 -32.02
N TYR A 821 -36.24 10.82 -31.53
CA TYR A 821 -36.86 9.94 -30.54
C TYR A 821 -36.23 10.12 -29.17
N SER A 822 -37.03 9.96 -28.11
CA SER A 822 -36.53 9.79 -26.75
C SER A 822 -37.15 8.56 -26.10
N LEU A 823 -36.33 7.81 -25.36
CA LEU A 823 -36.75 6.65 -24.57
C LEU A 823 -36.50 6.96 -23.09
N SER A 824 -37.55 6.95 -22.28
CA SER A 824 -37.53 7.29 -20.85
C SER A 824 -38.44 6.36 -20.05
N GLY A 825 -38.45 6.45 -18.72
CA GLY A 825 -39.29 5.61 -17.84
C GLY A 825 -38.47 4.71 -16.91
N THR A 826 -39.17 3.96 -16.05
CA THR A 826 -38.54 3.08 -15.03
C THR A 826 -38.19 1.68 -15.54
N GLY A 827 -38.67 1.32 -16.73
CA GLY A 827 -38.44 0.03 -17.37
C GLY A 827 -37.12 -0.04 -18.14
N ALA A 828 -36.93 -1.15 -18.86
CA ALA A 828 -35.70 -1.43 -19.60
C ALA A 828 -35.95 -2.36 -20.79
N ILE A 829 -35.14 -2.21 -21.84
CA ILE A 829 -34.99 -3.22 -22.89
C ILE A 829 -33.96 -4.25 -22.41
N THR A 830 -34.32 -5.53 -22.42
CA THR A 830 -33.45 -6.64 -21.98
C THR A 830 -33.47 -7.82 -22.97
N GLY A 831 -32.76 -8.91 -22.65
CA GLY A 831 -32.65 -10.10 -23.48
C GLY A 831 -31.54 -10.05 -24.53
N GLY A 832 -31.57 -10.97 -25.50
CA GLY A 832 -30.52 -11.14 -26.50
C GLY A 832 -30.50 -10.11 -27.64
N THR A 833 -31.44 -9.17 -27.69
CA THR A 833 -31.51 -8.14 -28.74
C THR A 833 -30.29 -7.24 -28.75
N GLY A 834 -30.01 -6.63 -29.91
CA GLY A 834 -29.14 -5.47 -30.04
C GLY A 834 -29.93 -4.17 -30.23
N LEU A 835 -29.20 -3.07 -30.41
CA LEU A 835 -29.74 -1.77 -30.82
C LEU A 835 -29.03 -1.30 -32.09
N THR A 836 -29.80 -1.09 -33.14
CA THR A 836 -29.32 -0.50 -34.40
C THR A 836 -29.91 0.89 -34.56
N LYS A 837 -29.05 1.89 -34.79
CA LYS A 837 -29.45 3.27 -35.11
C LYS A 837 -28.95 3.66 -36.49
N THR A 838 -29.88 4.07 -37.34
CA THR A 838 -29.69 4.57 -38.70
C THR A 838 -30.53 5.84 -38.90
N GLY A 839 -30.32 6.57 -40.01
CA GLY A 839 -30.96 7.86 -40.25
C GLY A 839 -30.36 9.03 -39.44
N ALA A 840 -30.60 10.26 -39.88
CA ALA A 840 -29.96 11.45 -39.32
C ALA A 840 -30.63 12.00 -38.05
N GLY A 841 -31.88 11.61 -37.76
CA GLY A 841 -32.59 12.02 -36.55
C GLY A 841 -31.92 11.51 -35.27
N ASN A 842 -32.10 12.24 -34.17
CA ASN A 842 -31.47 11.93 -32.88
C ASN A 842 -32.24 10.88 -32.09
N LEU A 843 -31.54 10.16 -31.21
CA LEU A 843 -32.11 9.24 -30.24
C LEU A 843 -31.56 9.57 -28.84
N SER A 844 -32.44 9.92 -27.90
CA SER A 844 -32.09 10.05 -26.49
C SER A 844 -32.49 8.80 -25.71
N ILE A 845 -31.57 8.21 -24.95
CA ILE A 845 -31.79 7.03 -24.11
C ILE A 845 -31.58 7.39 -22.65
N ASN A 846 -32.70 7.44 -21.92
CA ASN A 846 -32.75 7.78 -20.51
C ASN A 846 -33.22 6.60 -19.63
N THR A 847 -33.36 5.42 -20.23
CA THR A 847 -33.63 4.15 -19.54
C THR A 847 -32.33 3.35 -19.34
N ASN A 848 -32.29 2.51 -18.29
CA ASN A 848 -31.15 1.66 -17.97
C ASN A 848 -31.29 0.28 -18.65
N ASN A 849 -30.97 0.20 -19.94
CA ASN A 849 -31.15 -1.03 -20.72
C ASN A 849 -30.05 -2.08 -20.44
N THR A 850 -30.42 -3.36 -20.49
CA THR A 850 -29.56 -4.51 -20.11
C THR A 850 -29.53 -5.62 -21.16
N TYR A 851 -29.98 -5.36 -22.38
CA TYR A 851 -29.87 -6.32 -23.49
C TYR A 851 -28.41 -6.70 -23.75
N THR A 852 -28.13 -7.83 -24.39
CA THR A 852 -26.75 -8.36 -24.56
C THR A 852 -26.25 -8.35 -26.01
N GLY A 853 -27.11 -8.10 -26.98
CA GLY A 853 -26.74 -8.03 -28.39
C GLY A 853 -25.94 -6.78 -28.78
N PRO A 854 -25.52 -6.69 -30.05
CA PRO A 854 -24.62 -5.64 -30.52
C PRO A 854 -25.27 -4.25 -30.48
N VAL A 855 -24.43 -3.21 -30.35
CA VAL A 855 -24.85 -1.81 -30.51
C VAL A 855 -24.19 -1.27 -31.77
N ILE A 856 -25.00 -0.92 -32.77
CA ILE A 856 -24.54 -0.46 -34.09
C ILE A 856 -25.15 0.91 -34.35
N LEU A 857 -24.31 1.95 -34.36
CA LEU A 857 -24.72 3.33 -34.57
C LEU A 857 -24.11 3.81 -35.90
N SER A 858 -24.96 3.93 -36.91
CA SER A 858 -24.55 4.25 -38.29
C SER A 858 -24.97 5.64 -38.76
N GLY A 859 -25.83 6.36 -38.02
CA GLY A 859 -26.20 7.74 -38.35
C GLY A 859 -26.88 8.49 -37.21
N GLY A 860 -26.87 9.82 -37.30
CA GLY A 860 -27.46 10.73 -36.32
C GLY A 860 -26.69 10.80 -34.99
N THR A 861 -27.31 11.42 -33.99
CA THR A 861 -26.76 11.48 -32.62
C THR A 861 -27.54 10.57 -31.68
N VAL A 862 -26.83 9.75 -30.92
CA VAL A 862 -27.40 8.98 -29.80
C VAL A 862 -26.91 9.59 -28.49
N THR A 863 -27.82 10.13 -27.68
CA THR A 863 -27.52 10.73 -26.39
C THR A 863 -27.95 9.82 -25.26
N VAL A 864 -27.04 9.51 -24.33
CA VAL A 864 -27.33 8.68 -23.15
C VAL A 864 -27.42 9.56 -21.91
N GLY A 865 -28.61 9.63 -21.31
CA GLY A 865 -28.92 10.22 -20.01
C GLY A 865 -29.31 11.69 -19.95
N THR A 866 -29.03 12.50 -20.98
CA THR A 866 -29.49 13.90 -21.09
C THR A 866 -29.29 14.77 -19.83
N GLY A 867 -28.18 14.57 -19.11
CA GLY A 867 -27.80 15.28 -17.89
C GLY A 867 -28.28 14.64 -16.58
N GLY A 868 -29.08 13.57 -16.62
CA GLY A 868 -29.63 12.88 -15.45
C GLY A 868 -28.66 11.90 -14.77
N THR A 869 -29.22 10.95 -13.99
CA THR A 869 -28.54 9.79 -13.35
C THR A 869 -28.99 8.43 -13.91
N THR A 870 -29.74 8.43 -15.02
CA THR A 870 -30.18 7.22 -15.75
C THR A 870 -29.71 7.28 -17.21
N GLY A 871 -29.78 6.15 -17.91
CA GLY A 871 -29.34 5.98 -19.30
C GLY A 871 -28.22 4.96 -19.43
N LEU A 872 -28.50 3.84 -20.10
CA LEU A 872 -27.53 2.80 -20.44
C LEU A 872 -27.90 2.12 -21.78
N LEU A 873 -26.89 1.86 -22.62
CA LEU A 873 -27.00 1.24 -23.96
C LEU A 873 -26.95 -0.30 -23.95
N GLY A 874 -27.02 -0.99 -22.80
CA GLY A 874 -26.85 -2.46 -22.76
C GLY A 874 -25.60 -2.97 -23.51
N GLY A 875 -25.71 -4.16 -24.09
CA GLY A 875 -24.81 -4.86 -25.01
C GLY A 875 -23.58 -5.55 -24.41
N ALA A 876 -23.21 -6.71 -24.96
CA ALA A 876 -21.90 -7.34 -24.77
C ALA A 876 -20.99 -7.05 -25.97
N GLY A 877 -19.69 -6.85 -25.75
CA GLY A 877 -18.70 -6.61 -26.81
C GLY A 877 -18.56 -5.14 -27.25
N ALA A 878 -17.97 -4.88 -28.42
CA ALA A 878 -17.70 -3.52 -28.89
C ALA A 878 -18.99 -2.74 -29.25
N ILE A 879 -18.90 -1.41 -29.28
CA ILE A 879 -19.90 -0.52 -29.88
C ILE A 879 -19.39 -0.11 -31.26
N THR A 880 -20.19 -0.33 -32.29
CA THR A 880 -19.83 0.05 -33.66
C THR A 880 -20.34 1.45 -33.97
N LEU A 881 -19.42 2.39 -34.18
CA LEU A 881 -19.64 3.79 -34.52
C LEU A 881 -19.16 4.02 -35.96
N GLU A 882 -20.04 3.86 -36.94
CA GLU A 882 -19.67 4.06 -38.35
C GLU A 882 -19.58 5.56 -38.69
N ALA A 883 -20.71 6.27 -38.70
CA ALA A 883 -20.76 7.72 -38.95
C ALA A 883 -21.66 8.46 -37.93
N ALA A 884 -21.99 7.81 -36.81
CA ALA A 884 -22.84 8.38 -35.77
C ALA A 884 -22.02 9.16 -34.71
N THR A 885 -22.71 10.05 -34.00
CA THR A 885 -22.21 10.66 -32.78
C THR A 885 -22.83 9.98 -31.56
N LEU A 886 -22.01 9.45 -30.67
CA LEU A 886 -22.45 8.94 -29.37
C LEU A 886 -22.16 9.98 -28.30
N VAL A 887 -23.19 10.54 -27.68
CA VAL A 887 -23.10 11.51 -26.59
C VAL A 887 -23.36 10.80 -25.26
N LEU A 888 -22.40 10.84 -24.35
CA LEU A 888 -22.57 10.42 -22.96
C LEU A 888 -22.78 11.66 -22.08
N ASP A 889 -24.02 11.85 -21.67
CA ASP A 889 -24.50 13.01 -20.91
C ASP A 889 -25.06 12.58 -19.55
N ARG A 890 -24.15 12.12 -18.68
CA ARG A 890 -24.44 11.55 -17.36
C ARG A 890 -23.83 12.44 -16.27
N SER A 891 -24.60 12.80 -15.26
CA SER A 891 -24.14 13.68 -14.16
C SER A 891 -23.29 12.95 -13.11
N ASP A 892 -23.44 11.63 -13.02
CA ASP A 892 -22.71 10.70 -12.17
C ASP A 892 -21.58 9.98 -12.93
N ALA A 893 -20.62 9.41 -12.19
CA ALA A 893 -19.46 8.75 -12.75
C ALA A 893 -19.84 7.45 -13.50
N GLN A 894 -19.37 7.32 -14.74
CA GLN A 894 -19.58 6.16 -15.60
C GLN A 894 -18.27 5.49 -15.97
N THR A 895 -18.34 4.21 -16.29
CA THR A 895 -17.25 3.45 -16.89
C THR A 895 -17.72 2.88 -18.24
N LEU A 896 -17.02 3.23 -19.32
CA LEU A 896 -17.18 2.59 -20.61
C LEU A 896 -16.12 1.50 -20.77
N GLY A 897 -16.50 0.27 -20.38
CA GLY A 897 -15.67 -0.93 -20.49
C GLY A 897 -15.78 -1.66 -21.83
N ARG A 898 -16.18 -0.97 -22.90
CA ARG A 898 -16.41 -1.53 -24.24
C ARG A 898 -15.54 -0.80 -25.27
N GLN A 899 -14.97 -1.52 -26.23
CA GLN A 899 -14.23 -0.90 -27.35
C GLN A 899 -15.19 -0.11 -28.24
N LEU A 900 -14.72 1.03 -28.77
CA LEU A 900 -15.39 1.77 -29.83
C LEU A 900 -14.71 1.44 -31.17
N ILE A 901 -15.44 0.79 -32.07
CA ILE A 901 -14.97 0.38 -33.40
C ILE A 901 -15.79 1.07 -34.50
N GLY A 902 -15.44 0.88 -35.78
CA GLY A 902 -16.17 1.44 -36.92
C GLY A 902 -15.34 2.43 -37.74
N SER A 903 -15.91 2.90 -38.85
CA SER A 903 -15.19 3.63 -39.90
C SER A 903 -15.00 5.15 -39.69
N GLY A 904 -15.66 5.79 -38.72
CA GLY A 904 -15.54 7.25 -38.57
C GLY A 904 -16.46 7.98 -37.58
N GLY A 905 -17.05 7.33 -36.58
CA GLY A 905 -17.93 8.01 -35.62
C GLY A 905 -17.19 8.83 -34.54
N THR A 906 -17.96 9.63 -33.78
CA THR A 906 -17.45 10.52 -32.72
C THR A 906 -18.06 10.17 -31.37
N LEU A 907 -17.24 10.11 -30.32
CA LEU A 907 -17.69 10.08 -28.93
C LEU A 907 -17.69 11.50 -28.35
N VAL A 908 -18.78 11.89 -27.69
CA VAL A 908 -18.92 13.18 -27.04
C VAL A 908 -19.24 12.97 -25.57
N LYS A 909 -18.47 13.61 -24.69
CA LYS A 909 -18.66 13.60 -23.24
C LYS A 909 -19.23 14.95 -22.79
N ASN A 910 -20.53 14.98 -22.44
CA ASN A 910 -21.28 16.21 -22.13
C ASN A 910 -21.72 16.34 -20.67
N GLY A 911 -21.84 15.23 -19.93
CA GLY A 911 -22.36 15.28 -18.56
C GLY A 911 -21.34 15.81 -17.56
N SER A 912 -21.77 16.27 -16.39
CA SER A 912 -20.86 16.73 -15.31
C SER A 912 -20.06 15.59 -14.66
N GLY A 913 -20.53 14.35 -14.76
CA GLY A 913 -19.88 13.19 -14.15
C GLY A 913 -18.54 12.84 -14.80
N SER A 914 -17.79 11.93 -14.19
CA SER A 914 -16.60 11.37 -14.83
C SER A 914 -16.97 10.28 -15.84
N LEU A 915 -16.23 10.14 -16.94
CA LEU A 915 -16.29 8.98 -17.84
C LEU A 915 -14.93 8.29 -17.85
N THR A 916 -14.84 7.10 -17.27
CA THR A 916 -13.64 6.27 -17.32
C THR A 916 -13.68 5.36 -18.53
N MET A 917 -12.67 5.43 -19.39
CA MET A 917 -12.49 4.49 -20.50
C MET A 917 -11.52 3.39 -20.07
N SER A 918 -12.03 2.16 -19.91
CA SER A 918 -11.27 1.02 -19.36
C SER A 918 -11.07 -0.15 -20.34
N ALA A 919 -11.56 -0.04 -21.58
CA ALA A 919 -11.37 -1.04 -22.63
C ALA A 919 -10.33 -0.63 -23.68
N GLY A 920 -9.91 -1.59 -24.53
CA GLY A 920 -8.89 -1.45 -25.58
C GLY A 920 -9.22 -0.43 -26.69
N THR A 921 -8.54 -0.53 -27.84
CA THR A 921 -8.45 0.52 -28.88
C THR A 921 -9.79 1.17 -29.27
N ASN A 922 -9.87 2.49 -29.05
CA ASN A 922 -10.96 3.36 -29.50
C ASN A 922 -10.65 3.95 -30.87
N ASN A 923 -11.47 3.66 -31.88
CA ASN A 923 -11.27 4.12 -33.26
C ASN A 923 -12.06 5.40 -33.63
N SER A 924 -12.49 6.16 -32.64
CA SER A 924 -13.35 7.34 -32.80
C SER A 924 -12.66 8.61 -32.33
N ASP A 925 -13.01 9.74 -32.96
CA ASP A 925 -12.67 11.05 -32.40
C ASP A 925 -13.46 11.30 -31.11
N ILE A 926 -12.90 12.11 -30.22
CA ILE A 926 -13.46 12.36 -28.89
C ILE A 926 -13.57 13.86 -28.65
N ILE A 927 -14.73 14.29 -28.17
CA ILE A 927 -14.98 15.67 -27.73
C ILE A 927 -15.41 15.65 -26.26
N VAL A 928 -14.71 16.39 -25.41
CA VAL A 928 -15.04 16.56 -24.00
C VAL A 928 -15.55 17.97 -23.80
N ASN A 929 -16.85 18.12 -23.58
CA ASN A 929 -17.50 19.42 -23.37
C ASN A 929 -17.69 19.76 -21.89
N ASN A 930 -17.79 18.75 -21.02
CA ASN A 930 -17.98 18.95 -19.59
C ASN A 930 -17.52 17.75 -18.75
N GLY A 931 -17.31 17.98 -17.46
CA GLY A 931 -16.84 16.98 -16.51
C GLY A 931 -15.46 16.44 -16.88
N THR A 932 -15.18 15.21 -16.48
CA THR A 932 -13.86 14.60 -16.69
C THR A 932 -13.97 13.37 -17.61
N LEU A 933 -13.09 13.27 -18.60
CA LEU A 933 -12.77 12.03 -19.29
C LEU A 933 -11.52 11.43 -18.65
N VAL A 934 -11.58 10.20 -18.15
CA VAL A 934 -10.44 9.50 -17.56
C VAL A 934 -9.98 8.38 -18.49
N ALA A 935 -8.79 8.52 -19.05
CA ALA A 935 -8.15 7.50 -19.88
C ALA A 935 -7.20 6.66 -19.01
N THR A 936 -7.55 5.40 -18.74
CA THR A 936 -6.76 4.54 -17.83
C THR A 936 -5.88 3.51 -18.53
N GLY A 937 -5.70 3.59 -19.85
CA GLY A 937 -4.77 2.73 -20.60
C GLY A 937 -3.37 2.71 -19.95
N GLY A 938 -2.63 1.60 -20.06
CA GLY A 938 -1.30 1.52 -19.46
C GLY A 938 -0.48 0.32 -19.90
N ALA A 939 0.82 0.58 -20.07
CA ALA A 939 1.91 -0.28 -20.56
C ALA A 939 1.56 -1.13 -21.82
N PHE A 940 1.73 -0.50 -22.99
CA PHE A 940 1.70 -1.10 -24.33
C PHE A 940 0.31 -1.47 -24.93
N ALA A 941 -0.80 -1.17 -24.25
CA ALA A 941 -2.13 -1.26 -24.84
C ALA A 941 -2.48 0.05 -25.58
N THR A 942 -2.79 -0.01 -26.88
CA THR A 942 -3.32 1.13 -27.66
C THR A 942 -4.74 1.43 -27.21
N ALA A 943 -4.93 2.29 -26.21
CA ALA A 943 -6.27 2.69 -25.77
C ALA A 943 -7.00 3.54 -26.83
N PHE A 944 -6.27 4.27 -27.67
CA PHE A 944 -6.83 5.09 -28.75
C PHE A 944 -6.14 4.74 -30.06
N ALA A 945 -6.92 4.74 -31.15
CA ALA A 945 -6.38 4.50 -32.47
C ALA A 945 -5.50 5.68 -32.91
N PRO A 946 -4.41 5.40 -33.66
CA PRO A 946 -3.52 6.43 -34.21
C PRO A 946 -4.28 7.50 -34.99
N GLY A 947 -3.88 8.77 -34.82
CA GLY A 947 -4.39 9.90 -35.61
C GLY A 947 -5.79 10.38 -35.25
N LYS A 948 -6.47 9.75 -34.27
CA LYS A 948 -7.75 10.25 -33.76
C LYS A 948 -7.57 11.51 -32.92
N LEU A 949 -8.53 12.41 -33.01
CA LEU A 949 -8.50 13.70 -32.31
C LEU A 949 -9.24 13.62 -30.98
N ILE A 950 -8.61 14.09 -29.90
CA ILE A 950 -9.25 14.34 -28.60
C ILE A 950 -9.32 15.86 -28.40
N THR A 951 -10.53 16.41 -28.36
CA THR A 951 -10.80 17.83 -28.11
C THR A 951 -11.30 18.05 -26.70
N ILE A 952 -10.71 18.99 -25.96
CA ILE A 952 -11.05 19.33 -24.58
C ILE A 952 -11.53 20.78 -24.54
N ASN A 953 -12.84 20.98 -24.42
CA ASN A 953 -13.44 22.31 -24.42
C ASN A 953 -13.47 22.94 -23.02
N SER A 954 -13.78 24.22 -22.96
CA SER A 954 -13.80 25.00 -21.71
C SER A 954 -14.70 24.38 -20.64
N GLY A 955 -14.19 24.29 -19.42
CA GLY A 955 -14.87 23.63 -18.29
C GLY A 955 -14.71 22.10 -18.24
N ALA A 956 -14.14 21.47 -19.27
CA ALA A 956 -13.88 20.05 -19.31
C ALA A 956 -12.45 19.68 -18.88
N THR A 957 -12.28 18.44 -18.43
CA THR A 957 -10.97 17.86 -18.10
C THR A 957 -10.72 16.54 -18.82
N LEU A 958 -9.54 16.37 -19.41
CA LEU A 958 -8.97 15.05 -19.72
C LEU A 958 -8.03 14.65 -18.57
N SER A 959 -8.18 13.47 -18.02
CA SER A 959 -7.30 12.92 -16.99
C SER A 959 -6.59 11.67 -17.51
N THR A 960 -5.26 11.67 -17.47
CA THR A 960 -4.40 10.54 -17.85
C THR A 960 -3.58 10.10 -16.63
N PRO A 961 -4.17 9.32 -15.72
CA PRO A 961 -3.54 8.94 -14.45
C PRO A 961 -2.36 7.96 -14.60
N ASN A 962 -2.33 7.15 -15.66
CA ASN A 962 -1.37 6.05 -15.84
C ASN A 962 -0.30 6.38 -16.89
N VAL A 963 0.88 5.76 -16.78
CA VAL A 963 1.95 5.89 -17.78
C VAL A 963 1.46 5.38 -19.13
N HIS A 964 1.58 6.22 -20.17
CA HIS A 964 1.19 5.92 -21.56
C HIS A 964 -0.31 5.60 -21.70
N SER A 965 -1.15 6.35 -20.99
CA SER A 965 -2.62 6.27 -21.06
C SER A 965 -3.18 6.49 -22.46
N LEU A 966 -2.48 7.28 -23.28
CA LEU A 966 -2.86 7.55 -24.65
C LEU A 966 -2.26 6.57 -25.68
N GLY A 967 -1.49 5.56 -25.24
CA GLY A 967 -0.78 4.60 -26.10
C GLY A 967 0.74 4.79 -26.11
N SER A 968 1.47 3.82 -26.68
CA SER A 968 2.94 3.80 -26.80
C SER A 968 3.37 3.30 -28.18
N SER A 969 4.37 3.93 -28.78
CA SER A 969 5.12 3.38 -29.91
C SER A 969 6.52 2.98 -29.44
N VAL A 970 6.81 1.69 -29.39
CA VAL A 970 8.21 1.22 -29.30
C VAL A 970 8.80 1.32 -30.71
N GLY A 971 9.67 2.30 -30.94
CA GLY A 971 10.44 2.42 -32.20
C GLY A 971 9.90 3.40 -33.24
N GLY A 972 9.83 4.70 -32.90
CA GLY A 972 9.93 5.80 -33.87
C GLY A 972 8.93 5.81 -35.04
N GLY A 973 7.68 6.18 -34.77
CA GLY A 973 6.80 6.79 -35.77
C GLY A 973 5.44 6.12 -35.97
N GLY A 974 4.40 6.55 -35.23
CA GLY A 974 3.02 6.26 -35.70
C GLY A 974 1.88 6.61 -34.74
N ASP A 975 1.89 6.08 -33.52
CA ASP A 975 0.61 5.60 -32.97
C ASP A 975 0.12 6.27 -31.68
N VAL A 976 -0.13 7.59 -31.72
CA VAL A 976 -0.78 8.33 -30.62
C VAL A 976 -1.90 9.24 -31.15
N PRO A 977 -2.93 9.56 -30.34
CA PRO A 977 -3.95 10.53 -30.71
C PRO A 977 -3.36 11.95 -30.78
N VAL A 978 -4.05 12.83 -31.51
CA VAL A 978 -3.81 14.28 -31.52
C VAL A 978 -4.63 14.91 -30.41
N ILE A 979 -4.05 15.83 -29.64
CA ILE A 979 -4.75 16.53 -28.55
C ILE A 979 -5.03 17.98 -28.95
N ALA A 980 -6.27 18.42 -28.81
CA ALA A 980 -6.69 19.80 -28.93
C ALA A 980 -7.31 20.30 -27.61
N ILE A 981 -6.84 21.44 -27.10
CA ILE A 981 -7.35 22.08 -25.89
C ILE A 981 -7.96 23.41 -26.27
N ASN A 982 -9.27 23.58 -26.07
CA ASN A 982 -10.02 24.79 -26.36
C ASN A 982 -10.57 25.38 -25.05
N GLY A 983 -9.68 25.91 -24.21
CA GLY A 983 -10.02 26.47 -22.91
C GLY A 983 -10.24 25.43 -21.78
N GLY A 984 -10.12 24.14 -22.08
CA GLY A 984 -10.22 23.04 -21.10
C GLY A 984 -8.91 22.77 -20.36
N ASN A 985 -8.89 21.71 -19.54
CA ASN A 985 -7.71 21.26 -18.79
C ASN A 985 -7.32 19.83 -19.16
N TRP A 986 -6.03 19.57 -19.35
CA TRP A 986 -5.48 18.22 -19.39
C TRP A 986 -4.66 17.96 -18.13
N LEU A 987 -5.16 17.07 -17.27
CA LEU A 987 -4.54 16.63 -16.03
C LEU A 987 -3.69 15.37 -16.26
N LEU A 988 -2.38 15.49 -16.08
CA LEU A 988 -1.42 14.40 -16.22
C LEU A 988 -1.04 13.81 -14.86
N GLY A 989 -1.38 12.55 -14.62
CA GLY A 989 -0.88 11.78 -13.45
C GLY A 989 0.46 11.07 -13.73
N ALA A 990 0.79 10.86 -15.00
CA ALA A 990 2.01 10.18 -15.43
C ALA A 990 2.41 10.57 -16.87
N GLU A 991 3.57 10.07 -17.31
CA GLU A 991 4.14 10.35 -18.64
C GLU A 991 3.20 9.98 -19.81
N GLN A 992 3.05 10.88 -20.78
CA GLN A 992 2.31 10.67 -22.03
C GLN A 992 3.14 11.04 -23.27
N TYR A 993 3.04 10.23 -24.32
CA TYR A 993 3.61 10.54 -25.63
C TYR A 993 2.62 11.37 -26.46
N ILE A 994 3.08 12.49 -27.01
CA ILE A 994 2.31 13.22 -28.03
C ILE A 994 3.19 13.72 -29.16
N ARG A 995 2.64 13.68 -30.37
CA ARG A 995 3.23 14.29 -31.55
C ARG A 995 2.76 15.74 -31.70
N SER A 996 1.46 15.96 -31.57
CA SER A 996 0.84 17.26 -31.84
C SER A 996 -0.08 17.66 -30.72
N LEU A 997 0.06 18.90 -30.29
CA LEU A 997 -0.80 19.57 -29.33
C LEU A 997 -1.28 20.87 -29.96
N THR A 998 -2.59 21.05 -30.07
CA THR A 998 -3.19 22.32 -30.48
C THR A 998 -3.84 22.94 -29.26
N MET A 999 -3.62 24.23 -29.02
CA MET A 999 -4.28 24.94 -27.93
C MET A 999 -4.90 26.25 -28.42
N THR A 1000 -6.11 26.52 -27.93
CA THR A 1000 -6.83 27.80 -28.03
C THR A 1000 -7.28 28.13 -26.61
N ALA A 1001 -6.41 28.81 -25.85
CA ALA A 1001 -6.49 28.90 -24.38
C ALA A 1001 -6.42 27.52 -23.67
N GLY A 1002 -6.65 27.50 -22.36
CA GLY A 1002 -6.68 26.28 -21.54
C GLY A 1002 -5.31 25.86 -21.02
N SER A 1003 -5.24 24.71 -20.34
CA SER A 1003 -4.01 24.31 -19.65
C SER A 1003 -3.72 22.82 -19.67
N THR A 1004 -2.44 22.49 -19.50
CA THR A 1004 -2.00 21.18 -19.00
C THR A 1004 -1.55 21.34 -17.54
N THR A 1005 -1.88 20.38 -16.68
CA THR A 1005 -1.61 20.42 -15.24
C THR A 1005 -1.17 19.05 -14.72
N GLY A 1006 -0.64 19.01 -13.49
CA GLY A 1006 -0.21 17.79 -12.81
C GLY A 1006 1.30 17.74 -12.57
N THR A 1007 1.70 17.07 -11.49
CA THR A 1007 3.09 16.79 -11.11
C THR A 1007 3.36 15.29 -11.20
N PRO A 1008 3.39 14.73 -12.42
CA PRO A 1008 3.51 13.29 -12.62
C PRO A 1008 4.84 12.78 -12.04
N ALA A 1009 4.80 11.60 -11.43
CA ALA A 1009 6.01 10.95 -10.91
C ALA A 1009 7.05 10.61 -12.01
N LYS A 1010 6.63 10.63 -13.28
CA LYS A 1010 7.47 10.43 -14.47
C LYS A 1010 7.17 11.51 -15.50
N ASP A 1011 8.19 12.26 -15.90
CA ASP A 1011 8.45 12.95 -17.19
C ASP A 1011 7.33 13.74 -17.92
N GLY A 1012 6.09 13.79 -17.45
CA GLY A 1012 4.99 14.60 -18.00
C GLY A 1012 4.72 14.36 -19.49
N ILE A 1013 4.77 15.41 -20.29
CA ILE A 1013 4.57 15.34 -21.73
C ILE A 1013 5.89 14.99 -22.40
N ARG A 1014 5.95 13.87 -23.13
CA ARG A 1014 7.12 13.44 -23.89
C ARG A 1014 6.95 13.67 -25.40
N THR A 1015 7.90 14.39 -26.01
CA THR A 1015 7.88 14.71 -27.45
C THR A 1015 8.29 13.53 -28.34
N LEU A 1016 7.73 13.45 -29.54
CA LEU A 1016 8.05 12.47 -30.58
C LEU A 1016 8.77 13.14 -31.77
N SER A 1017 9.36 12.34 -32.65
CA SER A 1017 10.04 12.87 -33.85
C SER A 1017 9.06 13.72 -34.67
N GLY A 1018 9.41 14.98 -34.96
CA GLY A 1018 8.53 15.93 -35.66
C GLY A 1018 7.42 16.51 -34.79
N SER A 1019 7.61 16.61 -33.47
CA SER A 1019 6.63 17.22 -32.57
C SER A 1019 6.41 18.71 -32.88
N VAL A 1020 5.14 19.08 -33.05
CA VAL A 1020 4.71 20.46 -33.31
C VAL A 1020 3.57 20.82 -32.37
N TYR A 1021 3.77 21.85 -31.54
CA TYR A 1021 2.71 22.42 -30.73
C TYR A 1021 2.24 23.73 -31.35
N THR A 1022 0.96 23.78 -31.67
CA THR A 1022 0.31 24.91 -32.34
C THR A 1022 -0.57 25.65 -31.34
N ILE A 1023 -0.28 26.92 -31.11
CA ILE A 1023 -1.08 27.78 -30.25
C ILE A 1023 -1.81 28.78 -31.14
N ASN A 1024 -3.13 28.68 -31.12
CA ASN A 1024 -4.02 29.56 -31.85
C ASN A 1024 -4.24 30.86 -31.06
N ALA A 1025 -4.54 31.94 -31.77
CA ALA A 1025 -4.87 33.22 -31.16
C ALA A 1025 -6.09 33.08 -30.23
N ALA A 1026 -5.97 33.52 -28.98
CA ALA A 1026 -7.02 33.44 -27.98
C ALA A 1026 -7.07 34.69 -27.09
N ALA A 1027 -8.18 34.87 -26.36
CA ALA A 1027 -8.34 35.98 -25.42
C ALA A 1027 -7.60 35.76 -24.09
N THR A 1028 -7.28 34.50 -23.78
CA THR A 1028 -6.56 34.10 -22.57
C THR A 1028 -5.42 33.15 -22.95
N SER A 1029 -4.37 33.14 -22.12
CA SER A 1029 -3.17 32.33 -22.36
C SER A 1029 -3.48 30.84 -22.44
N SER A 1030 -2.78 30.15 -23.32
CA SER A 1030 -2.57 28.71 -23.23
C SER A 1030 -1.43 28.43 -22.24
N THR A 1031 -1.59 27.45 -21.34
CA THR A 1031 -0.58 27.19 -20.29
C THR A 1031 -0.13 25.74 -20.29
N ILE A 1032 1.17 25.50 -20.39
CA ILE A 1032 1.78 24.19 -20.15
C ILE A 1032 2.43 24.22 -18.77
N ALA A 1033 1.69 23.78 -17.75
CA ALA A 1033 2.18 23.71 -16.36
C ALA A 1033 2.71 22.32 -15.98
N SER A 1034 2.38 21.28 -16.77
CA SER A 1034 2.98 19.95 -16.61
C SER A 1034 4.42 19.91 -17.12
N PRO A 1035 5.30 19.03 -16.59
CA PRO A 1035 6.66 18.86 -17.10
C PRO A 1035 6.68 18.51 -18.60
N LEU A 1036 7.65 19.06 -19.32
CA LEU A 1036 7.84 18.85 -20.76
C LEU A 1036 9.19 18.18 -21.03
N ASN A 1037 9.15 16.92 -21.41
CA ASN A 1037 10.31 16.09 -21.66
C ASN A 1037 10.64 16.05 -23.16
N LEU A 1038 11.76 16.69 -23.54
CA LEU A 1038 12.19 16.77 -24.92
C LEU A 1038 12.98 15.53 -25.34
N TYR A 1039 12.26 14.47 -25.68
CA TYR A 1039 12.86 13.25 -26.27
C TYR A 1039 13.23 13.45 -27.74
N ASN A 1040 12.52 14.35 -28.42
CA ASN A 1040 12.84 14.89 -29.75
C ASN A 1040 12.70 16.42 -29.76
N ASP A 1041 13.22 17.05 -30.82
CA ASP A 1041 13.11 18.50 -31.01
C ASP A 1041 11.64 18.94 -31.07
N LEU A 1042 11.35 20.12 -30.51
CA LEU A 1042 10.01 20.69 -30.42
C LEU A 1042 9.91 21.99 -31.21
N SER A 1043 8.92 22.05 -32.11
CA SER A 1043 8.51 23.29 -32.77
C SER A 1043 7.29 23.90 -32.08
N LEU A 1044 7.44 25.11 -31.55
CA LEU A 1044 6.36 25.93 -31.02
C LEU A 1044 5.93 26.92 -32.12
N VAL A 1045 4.70 26.78 -32.61
CA VAL A 1045 4.09 27.69 -33.58
C VAL A 1045 3.01 28.48 -32.86
N VAL A 1046 3.30 29.75 -32.52
CA VAL A 1046 2.42 30.54 -31.65
C VAL A 1046 1.87 31.75 -32.42
N SER A 1047 0.56 31.80 -32.56
CA SER A 1047 -0.16 32.94 -33.13
C SER A 1047 -0.32 34.05 -32.08
N ASP A 1048 -0.40 35.29 -32.54
CA ASP A 1048 -0.61 36.47 -31.69
C ASP A 1048 -2.10 36.67 -31.41
N GLY A 1049 -2.48 36.57 -30.15
CA GLY A 1049 -3.84 36.74 -29.64
C GLY A 1049 -4.02 38.03 -28.85
N ALA A 1050 -5.08 38.10 -28.03
CA ALA A 1050 -5.30 39.23 -27.13
C ALA A 1050 -4.68 39.02 -25.74
N ALA A 1051 -4.19 37.81 -25.46
CA ALA A 1051 -3.46 37.52 -24.22
C ALA A 1051 -2.09 38.23 -24.25
N ALA A 1052 -1.64 38.73 -23.09
CA ALA A 1052 -0.30 39.33 -23.01
C ALA A 1052 0.81 38.31 -23.29
N ASP A 1053 0.58 37.08 -22.83
CA ASP A 1053 1.34 35.88 -23.15
C ASP A 1053 0.42 34.88 -23.83
N ASP A 1054 0.63 34.58 -25.10
CA ASP A 1054 -0.21 33.63 -25.84
C ASP A 1054 0.02 32.19 -25.34
N LEU A 1055 1.28 31.88 -24.99
CA LEU A 1055 1.64 30.62 -24.35
C LEU A 1055 2.56 30.86 -23.15
N VAL A 1056 2.19 30.29 -22.01
CA VAL A 1056 3.01 30.24 -20.79
C VAL A 1056 3.47 28.80 -20.57
N ILE A 1057 4.79 28.57 -20.51
CA ILE A 1057 5.36 27.29 -20.10
C ILE A 1057 5.97 27.48 -18.70
N SER A 1058 5.23 27.00 -17.70
CA SER A 1058 5.64 27.03 -16.30
C SER A 1058 6.13 25.66 -15.79
N GLY A 1059 5.80 24.58 -16.49
CA GLY A 1059 6.38 23.26 -16.25
C GLY A 1059 7.86 23.20 -16.62
N VAL A 1060 8.63 22.35 -15.92
CA VAL A 1060 10.06 22.15 -16.21
C VAL A 1060 10.24 21.52 -17.58
N ILE A 1061 11.05 22.15 -18.43
CA ILE A 1061 11.50 21.59 -19.70
C ILE A 1061 12.84 20.86 -19.49
N SER A 1062 12.97 19.62 -19.93
CA SER A 1062 14.15 18.77 -19.68
C SER A 1062 14.63 17.99 -20.91
N ASN A 1063 15.78 17.30 -20.79
CA ASN A 1063 16.50 16.50 -21.80
C ASN A 1063 17.27 17.27 -22.88
N THR A 1064 17.87 16.56 -23.83
CA THR A 1064 18.98 17.08 -24.65
C THR A 1064 18.57 17.69 -26.00
N LYS A 1065 17.27 17.87 -26.23
CA LYS A 1065 16.73 18.26 -27.54
C LYS A 1065 16.37 19.74 -27.61
N SER A 1066 16.26 20.24 -28.84
CA SER A 1066 16.16 21.66 -29.15
C SER A 1066 14.71 22.15 -29.18
N ILE A 1067 14.54 23.46 -28.97
CA ILE A 1067 13.25 24.15 -29.07
C ILE A 1067 13.35 25.21 -30.16
N THR A 1068 12.38 25.23 -31.07
CA THR A 1068 12.22 26.31 -32.05
C THR A 1068 10.92 27.05 -31.82
N LYS A 1069 11.00 28.35 -31.53
CA LYS A 1069 9.86 29.26 -31.45
C LYS A 1069 9.66 29.96 -32.79
N SER A 1070 8.44 29.90 -33.31
CA SER A 1070 7.98 30.57 -34.54
C SER A 1070 6.60 31.20 -34.34
N GLY A 1071 6.10 31.89 -35.37
CA GLY A 1071 4.83 32.62 -35.32
C GLY A 1071 4.93 33.94 -34.53
N PRO A 1072 3.98 34.88 -34.76
CA PRO A 1072 4.08 36.25 -34.25
C PRO A 1072 3.86 36.39 -32.74
N GLY A 1073 3.19 35.44 -32.08
CA GLY A 1073 2.78 35.57 -30.68
C GLY A 1073 3.91 35.51 -29.65
N ARG A 1074 3.59 35.90 -28.40
CA ARG A 1074 4.52 35.91 -27.26
C ARG A 1074 4.48 34.59 -26.47
N VAL A 1075 5.65 34.06 -26.14
CA VAL A 1075 5.80 32.87 -25.28
C VAL A 1075 6.59 33.23 -24.04
N LEU A 1076 6.08 32.91 -22.85
CA LEU A 1076 6.80 33.05 -21.59
C LEU A 1076 7.33 31.71 -21.11
N PHE A 1077 8.64 31.61 -20.92
CA PHE A 1077 9.25 30.55 -20.12
C PHE A 1077 9.41 31.04 -18.69
N SER A 1078 8.81 30.34 -17.73
CA SER A 1078 8.86 30.72 -16.31
C SER A 1078 9.29 29.58 -15.38
N GLY A 1079 9.46 28.36 -15.90
CA GLY A 1079 9.93 27.21 -15.13
C GLY A 1079 11.46 27.13 -15.02
N PRO A 1080 12.01 26.46 -13.98
CA PRO A 1080 13.45 26.20 -13.85
C PRO A 1080 13.87 25.08 -14.80
N ASN A 1081 14.21 25.46 -16.03
CA ASN A 1081 14.46 24.50 -17.11
C ASN A 1081 15.82 23.81 -16.98
N THR A 1082 15.94 22.60 -17.54
CA THR A 1082 17.16 21.76 -17.46
C THR A 1082 17.52 21.10 -18.79
N TYR A 1083 16.86 21.49 -19.89
CA TYR A 1083 17.18 20.96 -21.22
C TYR A 1083 18.54 21.47 -21.71
N THR A 1084 19.26 20.69 -22.53
CA THR A 1084 20.60 21.09 -23.02
C THR A 1084 20.66 21.41 -24.51
N GLY A 1085 19.54 21.26 -25.23
CA GLY A 1085 19.46 21.58 -26.65
C GLY A 1085 19.43 23.08 -26.94
N THR A 1086 19.55 23.43 -28.22
CA THR A 1086 19.54 24.83 -28.66
C THR A 1086 18.14 25.42 -28.56
N THR A 1087 18.04 26.68 -28.13
CA THR A 1087 16.82 27.49 -28.22
C THR A 1087 16.91 28.43 -29.41
N THR A 1088 16.01 28.28 -30.38
CA THR A 1088 15.98 29.09 -31.61
C THR A 1088 14.70 29.91 -31.67
N VAL A 1089 14.82 31.22 -31.87
CA VAL A 1089 13.70 32.16 -31.99
C VAL A 1089 13.65 32.72 -33.41
N THR A 1090 12.75 32.18 -34.22
CA THR A 1090 12.58 32.54 -35.64
C THR A 1090 11.47 33.58 -35.89
N GLY A 1091 10.59 33.79 -34.92
CA GLY A 1091 9.50 34.77 -35.02
C GLY A 1091 8.79 35.03 -33.70
N GLY A 1092 8.13 36.19 -33.61
CA GLY A 1092 7.45 36.65 -32.41
C GLY A 1092 8.42 36.94 -31.27
N THR A 1093 7.93 36.84 -30.03
CA THR A 1093 8.71 37.18 -28.82
C THR A 1093 8.81 35.98 -27.88
N LEU A 1094 10.03 35.64 -27.43
CA LEU A 1094 10.28 34.71 -26.33
C LEU A 1094 10.66 35.49 -25.08
N ALA A 1095 9.82 35.46 -24.05
CA ALA A 1095 10.06 36.08 -22.77
C ALA A 1095 10.74 35.12 -21.79
N VAL A 1096 11.78 35.61 -21.13
CA VAL A 1096 12.65 34.85 -20.22
C VAL A 1096 12.95 35.63 -18.95
N THR A 1097 13.04 34.92 -17.84
CA THR A 1097 13.31 35.48 -16.51
C THR A 1097 14.23 34.55 -15.70
N GLY A 1098 15.39 35.01 -15.24
CA GLY A 1098 16.22 34.25 -14.31
C GLY A 1098 17.02 33.11 -14.98
N THR A 1099 16.50 31.89 -14.87
CA THR A 1099 17.07 30.63 -15.36
C THR A 1099 16.15 29.94 -16.38
N SER A 1100 15.46 30.75 -17.20
CA SER A 1100 14.47 30.23 -18.15
C SER A 1100 15.13 29.49 -19.30
N ILE A 1101 16.34 29.88 -19.66
CA ILE A 1101 17.21 29.12 -20.57
C ILE A 1101 18.39 28.62 -19.73
N PRO A 1102 18.70 27.32 -19.73
CA PRO A 1102 19.83 26.83 -18.96
C PRO A 1102 21.15 27.48 -19.39
N ASP A 1103 21.98 27.86 -18.40
CA ASP A 1103 23.21 28.65 -18.59
C ASP A 1103 24.21 28.03 -19.58
N THR A 1104 24.14 26.71 -19.78
CA THR A 1104 24.99 25.95 -20.71
C THR A 1104 24.51 25.99 -22.17
N ASN A 1105 23.35 26.59 -22.44
CA ASN A 1105 22.69 26.43 -23.72
C ASN A 1105 23.11 27.47 -24.75
N LYS A 1106 22.98 27.07 -26.02
CA LYS A 1106 23.04 27.96 -27.17
C LYS A 1106 21.68 28.63 -27.41
N LEU A 1107 21.68 29.95 -27.55
CA LEU A 1107 20.54 30.76 -27.99
C LEU A 1107 20.77 31.30 -29.39
N VAL A 1108 19.80 31.11 -30.29
CA VAL A 1108 19.81 31.64 -31.66
C VAL A 1108 18.60 32.55 -31.87
N ILE A 1109 18.84 33.78 -32.31
CA ILE A 1109 17.79 34.74 -32.72
C ILE A 1109 17.88 34.91 -34.23
N ASP A 1110 16.90 34.38 -34.96
CA ASP A 1110 16.86 34.33 -36.44
C ASP A 1110 15.50 34.81 -36.98
N GLY A 1111 15.12 36.04 -36.62
CA GLY A 1111 13.90 36.70 -37.09
C GLY A 1111 12.89 37.10 -36.01
N GLY A 1112 13.00 36.57 -34.78
CA GLY A 1112 12.19 36.99 -33.64
C GLY A 1112 12.91 37.89 -32.64
N LYS A 1113 12.32 38.02 -31.43
CA LYS A 1113 12.86 38.78 -30.30
C LYS A 1113 12.92 37.96 -29.02
N VAL A 1114 13.86 38.30 -28.14
CA VAL A 1114 13.94 37.80 -26.77
C VAL A 1114 13.64 38.95 -25.80
N ASP A 1115 12.60 38.79 -25.00
CA ASP A 1115 12.20 39.75 -23.97
C ASP A 1115 12.81 39.32 -22.63
N VAL A 1116 13.79 40.09 -22.15
CA VAL A 1116 14.48 39.78 -20.90
C VAL A 1116 13.96 40.74 -19.83
N THR A 1117 13.30 40.22 -18.80
CA THR A 1117 12.74 41.07 -17.73
C THR A 1117 13.61 41.09 -16.46
N GLY A 1118 14.52 40.10 -16.31
CA GLY A 1118 15.47 39.98 -15.20
C GLY A 1118 16.93 39.77 -15.67
N ALA A 1119 17.75 39.07 -14.88
CA ALA A 1119 19.04 38.55 -15.35
C ALA A 1119 18.83 37.16 -15.95
N GLU A 1120 19.42 36.87 -17.10
CA GLU A 1120 19.40 35.56 -17.77
C GLU A 1120 20.82 35.24 -18.25
N THR A 1121 21.21 33.96 -18.30
CA THR A 1121 22.56 33.56 -18.74
C THR A 1121 22.48 32.47 -19.80
N VAL A 1122 23.33 32.54 -20.82
CA VAL A 1122 23.48 31.50 -21.83
C VAL A 1122 24.96 31.31 -22.16
N ASP A 1123 25.31 30.13 -22.67
CA ASP A 1123 26.69 29.83 -23.03
C ASP A 1123 27.09 30.62 -24.27
N THR A 1124 26.33 30.46 -25.36
CA THR A 1124 26.59 31.15 -26.62
C THR A 1124 25.33 31.80 -27.17
N LEU A 1125 25.50 32.99 -27.78
CA LEU A 1125 24.44 33.72 -28.48
C LEU A 1125 24.76 33.83 -29.97
N PHE A 1126 23.78 33.59 -30.82
CA PHE A 1126 23.87 33.74 -32.27
C PHE A 1126 22.78 34.63 -32.84
N TYR A 1127 23.13 35.46 -33.83
CA TYR A 1127 22.18 36.15 -34.70
C TYR A 1127 22.21 35.47 -36.07
N GLY A 1128 21.16 34.71 -36.37
CA GLY A 1128 21.21 33.72 -37.46
C GLY A 1128 22.41 32.78 -37.29
N ALA A 1129 23.32 32.79 -38.26
CA ALA A 1129 24.55 31.97 -38.22
C ALA A 1129 25.74 32.60 -37.47
N ALA A 1130 25.68 33.89 -37.10
CA ALA A 1130 26.82 34.62 -36.54
C ALA A 1130 26.86 34.55 -35.00
N GLN A 1131 27.90 33.93 -34.43
CA GLN A 1131 28.14 33.92 -32.98
C GLN A 1131 28.54 35.31 -32.50
N GLN A 1132 28.03 35.72 -31.35
CA GLN A 1132 28.35 37.00 -30.72
C GLN A 1132 29.50 36.85 -29.71
N VAL A 1133 30.17 37.96 -29.40
CA VAL A 1133 31.25 37.99 -28.38
C VAL A 1133 30.69 37.83 -26.97
N ALA A 1134 31.52 37.42 -26.02
CA ALA A 1134 31.13 37.33 -24.60
C ALA A 1134 30.79 38.73 -24.07
N GLY A 1135 29.78 38.83 -23.22
CA GLY A 1135 29.33 40.12 -22.68
C GLY A 1135 27.86 40.15 -22.35
N THR A 1136 27.33 41.36 -22.10
CA THR A 1136 25.92 41.55 -21.73
C THR A 1136 25.12 42.15 -22.89
N TYR A 1137 23.96 41.56 -23.17
CA TYR A 1137 23.07 41.91 -24.27
C TYR A 1137 21.68 42.28 -23.74
N GLY A 1138 20.99 43.21 -24.40
CA GLY A 1138 19.62 43.58 -24.04
C GLY A 1138 19.05 44.70 -24.90
N SER A 1139 17.91 45.25 -24.47
CA SER A 1139 17.28 46.38 -25.15
C SER A 1139 17.92 47.71 -24.75
N THR A 1140 17.52 48.82 -25.39
CA THR A 1140 17.95 50.15 -24.97
C THR A 1140 17.47 50.53 -23.57
N ALA A 1141 16.38 49.89 -23.11
CA ALA A 1141 15.81 50.09 -21.78
C ALA A 1141 16.57 49.32 -20.68
N SER A 1142 17.52 48.45 -21.02
CA SER A 1142 18.34 47.73 -20.05
C SER A 1142 19.70 48.41 -19.78
N THR A 1143 20.45 47.82 -18.84
CA THR A 1143 21.83 48.23 -18.50
C THR A 1143 22.91 47.48 -19.29
N ALA A 1144 22.53 46.67 -20.29
CA ALA A 1144 23.46 45.85 -21.07
C ALA A 1144 24.46 46.69 -21.88
N THR A 1145 25.65 46.12 -22.12
CA THR A 1145 26.70 46.73 -22.96
C THR A 1145 26.29 46.74 -24.43
N PHE A 1146 25.80 45.62 -24.95
CA PHE A 1146 25.35 45.48 -26.33
C PHE A 1146 23.83 45.64 -26.39
N LYS A 1147 23.37 46.74 -27.00
CA LYS A 1147 21.95 47.11 -27.03
C LYS A 1147 21.36 46.98 -28.42
N ASP A 1148 20.29 46.21 -28.55
CA ASP A 1148 19.60 45.97 -29.83
C ASP A 1148 18.09 45.74 -29.67
N ASN A 1149 17.29 46.77 -29.93
CA ASN A 1149 15.82 46.69 -29.85
C ASN A 1149 15.18 45.85 -30.98
N SER A 1150 15.93 45.51 -32.03
CA SER A 1150 15.42 44.66 -33.11
C SER A 1150 15.36 43.20 -32.67
N ARG A 1151 16.23 42.78 -31.73
CA ARG A 1151 16.34 41.41 -31.22
C ARG A 1151 15.97 41.27 -29.75
N PHE A 1152 16.02 42.35 -28.97
CA PHE A 1152 15.71 42.33 -27.54
C PHE A 1152 14.62 43.33 -27.17
N SER A 1153 13.87 42.97 -26.13
CA SER A 1153 12.97 43.86 -25.40
C SER A 1153 13.10 43.62 -23.89
N GLY A 1154 12.34 44.37 -23.08
CA GLY A 1154 12.40 44.28 -21.62
C GLY A 1154 13.53 45.11 -20.99
N THR A 1155 13.54 45.16 -19.66
CA THR A 1155 14.48 45.97 -18.85
C THR A 1155 15.68 45.16 -18.34
N GLY A 1156 15.65 43.84 -18.52
CA GLY A 1156 16.65 42.89 -18.05
C GLY A 1156 17.87 42.75 -18.95
N VAL A 1157 18.80 41.88 -18.54
CA VAL A 1157 20.10 41.68 -19.19
C VAL A 1157 20.36 40.19 -19.41
N LEU A 1158 20.75 39.84 -20.64
CA LEU A 1158 21.26 38.52 -21.02
C LEU A 1158 22.78 38.52 -20.93
N THR A 1159 23.37 37.61 -20.16
CA THR A 1159 24.83 37.39 -20.07
C THR A 1159 25.24 36.25 -20.99
N VAL A 1160 26.23 36.48 -21.84
CA VAL A 1160 26.82 35.47 -22.74
C VAL A 1160 28.21 35.13 -22.24
N VAL A 1161 28.41 33.86 -21.89
CA VAL A 1161 29.64 33.37 -21.24
C VAL A 1161 30.75 33.11 -22.25
N THR A 1162 30.45 32.34 -23.30
CA THR A 1162 31.39 31.93 -24.33
C THR A 1162 31.18 32.76 -25.60
N GLY A 1163 32.08 33.71 -25.81
CA GLY A 1163 32.10 34.52 -27.01
C GLY A 1163 32.77 33.83 -28.18
N SER A 1164 32.50 34.30 -29.40
CA SER A 1164 33.44 34.09 -30.50
C SER A 1164 34.83 34.54 -30.06
N SER A 1165 35.86 33.71 -30.22
CA SER A 1165 37.24 34.14 -30.01
C SER A 1165 37.52 35.28 -30.98
N SER A 1166 37.95 36.45 -30.48
CA SER A 1166 38.51 37.47 -31.38
C SER A 1166 39.73 36.81 -32.00
N GLY A 1167 39.64 36.50 -33.28
CA GLY A 1167 40.72 35.86 -33.99
C GLY A 1167 42.02 36.64 -33.78
N GLY A 1168 43.08 35.97 -33.30
CA GLY A 1168 44.44 36.52 -33.39
C GLY A 1168 44.79 36.83 -34.85
N PHE A 1169 45.93 37.49 -35.10
CA PHE A 1169 46.34 38.01 -36.42
C PHE A 1169 45.96 37.13 -37.63
N SER A 1170 46.11 35.80 -37.55
CA SER A 1170 45.73 34.87 -38.63
C SER A 1170 44.23 34.87 -38.98
N ALA A 1171 43.35 34.99 -37.99
CA ALA A 1171 41.90 35.04 -38.18
C ALA A 1171 41.41 36.48 -38.47
N TRP A 1172 42.08 37.52 -37.95
CA TRP A 1172 41.89 38.90 -38.42
C TRP A 1172 42.26 39.07 -39.90
N ALA A 1173 43.41 38.53 -40.32
CA ALA A 1173 43.90 38.59 -41.71
C ALA A 1173 42.95 37.87 -42.67
N THR A 1174 42.39 36.73 -42.25
CA THR A 1174 41.42 35.96 -43.05
C THR A 1174 40.08 36.70 -43.23
N ALA A 1175 39.63 37.46 -42.21
CA ALA A 1175 38.33 38.14 -42.25
C ALA A 1175 38.39 39.56 -42.85
N ASN A 1176 39.48 40.29 -42.63
CA ASN A 1176 39.56 41.72 -42.95
C ASN A 1176 40.47 42.03 -44.15
N ALA A 1177 41.45 41.17 -44.46
CA ALA A 1177 42.31 41.37 -45.63
C ALA A 1177 42.85 40.03 -46.15
N PRO A 1178 41.98 39.14 -46.71
CA PRO A 1178 42.27 37.73 -47.00
C PRO A 1178 43.40 37.47 -48.02
N SER A 1179 44.14 38.50 -48.44
CA SER A 1179 45.23 38.42 -49.42
C SER A 1179 46.27 39.54 -49.29
N GLN A 1180 46.38 40.23 -48.15
CA GLN A 1180 47.31 41.36 -48.01
C GLN A 1180 48.56 41.07 -47.17
N THR A 1181 49.66 41.73 -47.51
CA THR A 1181 51.01 41.60 -46.96
C THR A 1181 51.33 42.71 -45.95
N LEU A 1182 52.41 42.56 -45.18
CA LEU A 1182 52.89 43.53 -44.17
C LEU A 1182 53.09 44.97 -44.70
N ALA A 1183 53.27 45.13 -46.02
CA ALA A 1183 53.53 46.41 -46.68
C ALA A 1183 52.26 47.12 -47.18
N GLN A 1184 51.08 46.50 -47.06
CA GLN A 1184 49.80 47.09 -47.45
C GLN A 1184 49.17 47.81 -46.24
N ASP A 1185 48.21 48.68 -46.51
CA ASP A 1185 47.54 49.57 -45.57
C ASP A 1185 46.04 49.25 -45.67
N HIS A 1186 45.48 48.64 -44.62
CA HIS A 1186 44.16 48.03 -44.67
C HIS A 1186 43.02 49.06 -44.60
N ASP A 1187 43.13 50.05 -43.73
CA ASP A 1187 42.10 51.05 -43.50
C ASP A 1187 42.32 52.34 -44.31
N GLY A 1188 43.44 52.43 -45.05
CA GLY A 1188 43.73 53.49 -46.00
C GLY A 1188 44.14 54.79 -45.33
N ASP A 1189 44.63 54.72 -44.09
CA ASP A 1189 45.03 55.86 -43.29
C ASP A 1189 46.46 56.36 -43.61
N GLY A 1190 47.18 55.63 -44.46
CA GLY A 1190 48.54 55.90 -44.90
C GLY A 1190 49.63 55.13 -44.14
N VAL A 1191 49.28 54.27 -43.17
CA VAL A 1191 50.22 53.50 -42.35
C VAL A 1191 50.18 52.01 -42.72
N PRO A 1192 51.31 51.41 -43.17
CA PRO A 1192 51.35 49.98 -43.47
C PRO A 1192 51.09 49.09 -42.25
N ASN A 1193 50.36 47.99 -42.45
CA ASN A 1193 49.94 47.03 -41.44
C ASN A 1193 51.09 46.52 -40.54
N GLY A 1194 52.31 46.37 -41.09
CA GLY A 1194 53.49 45.97 -40.31
C GLY A 1194 53.91 46.99 -39.25
N ILE A 1195 53.70 48.29 -39.51
CA ILE A 1195 54.00 49.38 -38.58
C ILE A 1195 52.98 49.43 -37.45
N GLU A 1196 51.70 49.24 -37.75
CA GLU A 1196 50.65 49.22 -36.73
C GLU A 1196 50.80 48.05 -35.76
N TYR A 1197 51.15 46.88 -36.30
CA TYR A 1197 51.49 45.70 -35.50
C TYR A 1197 52.71 45.95 -34.59
N PHE A 1198 53.76 46.59 -35.11
CA PHE A 1198 54.91 47.03 -34.29
C PHE A 1198 54.46 47.96 -33.15
N MET A 1199 53.46 48.81 -33.35
CA MET A 1199 52.96 49.73 -32.34
C MET A 1199 52.02 49.08 -31.32
N GLY A 1200 51.64 47.80 -31.50
CA GLY A 1200 50.76 47.08 -30.58
C GLY A 1200 49.31 47.60 -30.57
N LEU A 1201 48.89 48.27 -31.64
CA LEU A 1201 47.55 48.83 -31.80
C LEU A 1201 46.64 47.84 -32.55
N SER A 1202 45.37 47.78 -32.16
CA SER A 1202 44.35 46.92 -32.75
C SER A 1202 43.12 47.74 -33.15
N GLY A 1203 42.72 47.70 -34.44
CA GLY A 1203 41.42 48.18 -34.90
C GLY A 1203 41.17 49.69 -34.85
N SER A 1204 42.20 50.54 -34.99
CA SER A 1204 41.96 51.97 -35.20
C SER A 1204 41.56 52.23 -36.67
N ALA A 1205 40.76 53.26 -36.93
CA ALA A 1205 40.49 53.78 -38.28
C ALA A 1205 41.44 54.93 -38.68
N SER A 1206 42.43 55.21 -37.81
CA SER A 1206 43.55 56.13 -38.05
C SER A 1206 44.62 55.96 -36.96
N THR A 1207 45.87 55.82 -37.35
CA THR A 1207 47.05 55.72 -36.49
C THR A 1207 47.88 56.99 -36.62
N ALA A 1208 47.87 57.84 -35.59
CA ALA A 1208 48.65 59.08 -35.61
C ALA A 1208 50.17 58.80 -35.51
N SER A 1209 50.95 59.38 -36.43
CA SER A 1209 52.42 59.35 -36.35
C SER A 1209 52.91 60.02 -35.05
N PRO A 1210 53.89 59.45 -34.34
CA PRO A 1210 54.36 60.02 -33.08
C PRO A 1210 55.04 61.38 -33.29
N GLY A 1211 54.64 62.37 -32.50
CA GLY A 1211 55.24 63.70 -32.50
C GLY A 1211 56.61 63.74 -31.81
N ILE A 1212 57.36 64.82 -32.04
CA ILE A 1212 58.61 65.09 -31.31
C ILE A 1212 58.26 65.67 -29.94
N GLN A 1213 58.69 65.00 -28.87
CA GLN A 1213 58.56 65.49 -27.50
C GLN A 1213 59.95 65.59 -26.86
N ALA A 1214 60.29 66.77 -26.33
CA ALA A 1214 61.59 67.05 -25.72
C ALA A 1214 62.82 66.63 -26.59
N GLY A 1215 62.72 66.83 -27.92
CA GLY A 1215 63.78 66.48 -28.87
C GLY A 1215 63.87 64.99 -29.24
N LYS A 1216 62.93 64.16 -28.78
CA LYS A 1216 62.88 62.72 -29.04
C LYS A 1216 61.63 62.31 -29.79
N ILE A 1217 61.76 61.29 -30.64
CA ILE A 1217 60.63 60.57 -31.22
C ILE A 1217 60.56 59.21 -30.53
N SER A 1218 59.38 58.83 -30.04
CA SER A 1218 59.15 57.57 -29.34
C SER A 1218 58.07 56.76 -30.05
N TRP A 1219 58.41 55.56 -30.50
CA TRP A 1219 57.47 54.59 -31.06
C TRP A 1219 57.14 53.53 -29.99
N PRO A 1220 55.85 53.27 -29.69
CA PRO A 1220 55.44 52.44 -28.56
C PRO A 1220 56.02 51.02 -28.46
N LYS A 1221 56.51 50.42 -29.56
CA LYS A 1221 57.01 49.03 -29.67
C LYS A 1221 56.21 48.06 -28.81
N GLY A 1222 55.13 47.51 -29.36
CA GLY A 1222 54.23 46.58 -28.69
C GLY A 1222 54.98 45.41 -28.05
N ALA A 1223 54.60 45.07 -26.82
CA ALA A 1223 55.29 44.06 -26.00
C ALA A 1223 55.32 42.65 -26.63
N GLY A 1224 54.43 42.37 -27.59
CA GLY A 1224 54.38 41.10 -28.33
C GLY A 1224 55.15 41.08 -29.65
N TYR A 1225 55.76 42.18 -30.06
CA TYR A 1225 56.52 42.25 -31.31
C TYR A 1225 57.95 41.69 -31.12
N THR A 1226 58.27 40.60 -31.83
CA THR A 1226 59.53 39.83 -31.68
C THR A 1226 60.61 40.17 -32.69
N GLY A 1227 60.39 41.12 -33.61
CA GLY A 1227 61.35 41.45 -34.66
C GLY A 1227 62.69 41.97 -34.12
N VAL A 1228 63.72 41.87 -34.94
CA VAL A 1228 65.11 42.27 -34.65
C VAL A 1228 65.44 43.62 -35.29
N TYR A 1229 66.09 44.51 -34.53
CA TYR A 1229 66.47 45.84 -35.03
C TYR A 1229 67.60 45.72 -36.06
N GLY A 1230 67.47 46.39 -37.19
CA GLY A 1230 68.40 46.31 -38.32
C GLY A 1230 67.94 45.36 -39.43
N THR A 1231 67.03 44.43 -39.13
CA THR A 1231 66.48 43.47 -40.11
C THR A 1231 64.98 43.65 -40.31
N ASP A 1232 64.21 43.63 -39.21
CA ASP A 1232 62.75 43.57 -39.25
C ASP A 1232 62.12 44.95 -38.99
N PHE A 1233 62.87 45.82 -38.31
CA PHE A 1233 62.56 47.24 -38.16
C PHE A 1233 63.84 48.05 -37.96
N THR A 1234 63.87 49.29 -38.41
CA THR A 1234 65.04 50.20 -38.29
C THR A 1234 64.59 51.66 -38.30
N VAL A 1235 65.26 52.51 -37.52
CA VAL A 1235 65.06 53.97 -37.59
C VAL A 1235 65.92 54.50 -38.73
N GLN A 1236 65.35 55.35 -39.58
CA GLN A 1236 66.07 56.00 -40.67
C GLN A 1236 66.06 57.51 -40.49
N THR A 1237 67.17 58.16 -40.85
CA THR A 1237 67.26 59.62 -40.92
C THR A 1237 67.54 60.09 -42.34
N SER A 1238 67.16 61.33 -42.63
CA SER A 1238 67.37 62.00 -43.91
C SER A 1238 67.50 63.50 -43.69
N THR A 1239 68.33 64.17 -44.48
CA THR A 1239 68.40 65.63 -44.52
C THR A 1239 67.52 66.24 -45.61
N ASN A 1240 66.95 65.42 -46.51
CA ASN A 1240 66.28 65.90 -47.73
C ASN A 1240 65.03 65.09 -48.16
N LEU A 1241 64.54 64.17 -47.32
CA LEU A 1241 63.40 63.27 -47.54
C LEU A 1241 63.52 62.28 -48.72
N SER A 1242 64.56 62.36 -49.54
CA SER A 1242 64.72 61.54 -50.75
C SER A 1242 65.76 60.43 -50.57
N VAL A 1243 66.83 60.68 -49.81
CA VAL A 1243 67.82 59.66 -49.42
C VAL A 1243 67.70 59.39 -47.93
N TRP A 1244 67.46 58.14 -47.56
CA TRP A 1244 67.27 57.70 -46.17
C TRP A 1244 68.42 56.77 -45.77
N THR A 1245 69.04 57.07 -44.63
CA THR A 1245 70.14 56.28 -44.08
C THR A 1245 69.66 55.56 -42.82
N ASP A 1246 69.94 54.26 -42.74
CA ASP A 1246 69.66 53.46 -41.54
C ASP A 1246 70.53 53.92 -40.37
N VAL A 1247 69.89 54.14 -39.22
CA VAL A 1247 70.59 54.39 -37.95
C VAL A 1247 71.09 53.05 -37.43
N PRO A 1248 72.41 52.88 -37.21
CA PRO A 1248 72.94 51.62 -36.68
C PRO A 1248 72.52 51.45 -35.22
N VAL A 1249 72.36 50.21 -34.77
CA VAL A 1249 71.97 49.89 -33.38
C VAL A 1249 72.95 50.46 -32.32
N SER A 1250 74.19 50.73 -32.73
CA SER A 1250 75.24 51.32 -31.88
C SER A 1250 75.20 52.85 -31.80
N ASP A 1251 74.26 53.52 -32.48
CA ASP A 1251 74.14 54.98 -32.43
C ASP A 1251 73.79 55.45 -31.01
N PRO A 1252 74.56 56.38 -30.41
CA PRO A 1252 74.33 56.81 -29.03
C PRO A 1252 73.00 57.54 -28.82
N ASN A 1253 72.33 57.99 -29.90
CA ASN A 1253 71.04 58.66 -29.84
C ASN A 1253 69.84 57.71 -29.96
N LEU A 1254 70.07 56.43 -30.24
CA LEU A 1254 69.06 55.39 -30.35
C LEU A 1254 68.92 54.60 -29.04
N SER A 1255 67.69 54.40 -28.59
CA SER A 1255 67.34 53.45 -27.54
C SER A 1255 66.43 52.37 -28.11
N ASN A 1256 66.97 51.16 -28.31
CA ASN A 1256 66.25 50.00 -28.85
C ASN A 1256 65.54 49.18 -27.75
N ALA A 1257 64.91 49.85 -26.80
CA ALA A 1257 64.02 49.24 -25.80
C ALA A 1257 62.55 49.42 -26.21
N ALA A 1258 61.60 49.00 -25.36
CA ALA A 1258 60.20 49.40 -25.49
C ALA A 1258 59.91 50.56 -24.52
N PRO A 1259 59.51 51.75 -24.98
CA PRO A 1259 59.32 52.15 -26.38
C PRO A 1259 60.64 52.32 -27.13
N LEU A 1260 60.62 52.14 -28.45
CA LEU A 1260 61.77 52.46 -29.32
C LEU A 1260 61.92 53.97 -29.41
N GLN A 1261 63.09 54.52 -29.07
CA GLN A 1261 63.29 55.97 -29.06
C GLN A 1261 64.49 56.40 -29.89
N TYR A 1262 64.37 57.56 -30.54
CA TYR A 1262 65.49 58.23 -31.20
C TYR A 1262 65.55 59.71 -30.81
N THR A 1263 66.70 60.17 -30.36
CA THR A 1263 66.96 61.57 -29.99
C THR A 1263 67.55 62.31 -31.18
N LEU A 1264 66.97 63.45 -31.57
CA LEU A 1264 67.47 64.22 -32.70
C LEU A 1264 68.79 64.93 -32.33
N PRO A 1265 69.85 64.86 -33.16
CA PRO A 1265 71.12 65.55 -32.90
C PRO A 1265 70.94 67.08 -32.84
N ALA A 1266 71.47 67.73 -31.79
CA ALA A 1266 71.36 69.19 -31.63
C ALA A 1266 72.26 69.94 -32.65
N GLY A 1267 71.72 71.00 -33.28
CA GLY A 1267 72.50 71.95 -34.08
C GLY A 1267 72.66 71.66 -35.58
N SER A 1268 71.87 70.76 -36.16
CA SER A 1268 71.90 70.42 -37.59
C SER A 1268 70.74 71.04 -38.39
N GLU A 1269 70.95 71.29 -39.69
CA GLU A 1269 69.88 71.64 -40.64
C GLU A 1269 68.74 70.60 -40.61
N LYS A 1270 67.57 70.95 -41.16
CA LYS A 1270 66.33 70.15 -41.15
C LYS A 1270 66.61 68.64 -41.30
N THR A 1271 66.55 67.91 -40.19
CA THR A 1271 66.74 66.46 -40.16
C THR A 1271 65.38 65.79 -39.98
N PHE A 1272 65.06 64.88 -40.89
CA PHE A 1272 63.84 64.09 -40.90
C PHE A 1272 64.13 62.68 -40.42
N THR A 1273 63.23 62.12 -39.62
CA THR A 1273 63.40 60.79 -39.05
C THR A 1273 62.12 59.99 -39.27
N ARG A 1274 62.25 58.71 -39.64
CA ARG A 1274 61.13 57.78 -39.79
C ARG A 1274 61.45 56.41 -39.22
N LEU A 1275 60.40 55.63 -38.95
CA LEU A 1275 60.50 54.20 -38.67
C LEU A 1275 60.19 53.43 -39.95
N LYS A 1276 61.05 52.47 -40.29
CA LYS A 1276 60.79 51.48 -41.34
C LYS A 1276 60.57 50.12 -40.67
N VAL A 1277 59.43 49.48 -40.96
CA VAL A 1277 59.12 48.12 -40.49
C VAL A 1277 58.93 47.22 -41.71
N THR A 1278 59.58 46.06 -41.71
CA THR A 1278 59.63 45.12 -42.83
C THR A 1278 59.12 43.71 -42.47
N GLY A 1279 58.90 43.41 -41.19
CA GLY A 1279 58.18 42.23 -40.67
C GLY A 1279 58.30 42.11 -39.15
N PRO A 1280 57.68 41.14 -38.46
CA PRO A 1280 58.30 40.49 -37.30
C PRO A 1280 59.31 39.42 -37.71
#